data_AF-A0A520M978-F1
#
_entry.id   AF-A0A520M978-F1
#
_cell.length_a   1.000
_cell.length_b   1.000
_cell.length_c   1.000
_cell.angle_alpha   90.00
_cell.angle_beta   90.00
_cell.angle_gamma   90.00
#
_symmetry.space_group_name_H-M   'P 1'
#
loop_
_entity.id
_entity.type
_entity.pdbx_description
1 polymer ?
#
loop_
_entity_poly.entity_id
_entity_poly.type
_entity_poly.pdbx_seq_one_letter_code
_entity_poly.pdbx_strand_id
1 'polypeptide(L)'
;MIKRIAIIFFISLIIIKSDADETFPKVSDDFNVALFAQEPLVRNPCAITFDKLGRLCVGMGPQYRKPKPETEGDSVWIILDKNGDGSADSRIEFASGFNSIQGLAWKGNDLWVANAPDLTLVRDTNNDDIGDEYVKVYTDLGNLEHGLHGLNFGPDGKLYMSKGNSKGLTILPEKIAPQPFRELWGISTPKNTPSFPAPVLSNRKNYNKSYHHPADDWGITGGILRCDDDGKNLEIISRGFRNPWDICFDDEFNWLGTDNDQTMGDKIFAPFFGAHFGWGHSWSYDWKGDYHLPTAPSSGPLFEGSGTGIIFCNIADYPKKYRNVFFINDWLNREVYIFKPEWKGAWRFSESQNLVSLASAGTGRSMPLSKGRSFDPVDIELGPDRSIWISSWGRQYGAHYENGSLANEGRIYRLWPKIFKPVKEQLKKRSENIQDWSFKELLKDLGSHLPAWRTNAQDELIRRGDQSLGILEKTLKENTQNKSLETWATWAIGRIKKNPNLPEETLNQKIQSIRIQTHNKIIHPNFNKYLNDSNARVRNEAVIAIRQLKEKKFTAHLKSLAEKEKDRIVFYSVWGALMDLCTVEELKHQINEKSPGLKLSALLALLEKDTLPSKLIERLCSNLVFTEGQDPRIVKIAVRRSKGKAVFESRGRPLTAEGLTPTKFHSTTINPFSNLKPSTENNYAVDTLEIGKKIYTDRNYLLRKIPAQLKNDIFIKTACADAEYSKGFQLTFNLKYPSTLFLIDDSRAEQLPEWANSDWKETNLIIKTDDPKEMKVFQKDFPAGIVKLGPNRQGVNSRKGNYLIAAKPKLLSNKNEITTVKSVIESLSFADAVKGEDLFMSIYGANCSSCHQVSGKGKNHAPDLSNIGNRADPKILAEAILNPSQSITEGFAAQMFKLKSGIIHTGIVLEETGREIKLAMTGGAVVSIQRNEIIERKGLPISAMPASFAELLNPKEVAHIIAYLSDQTKANIKKPEESRSFNFERNNADKLTINLGKQPIATYLIDDPILTRRGLINIKSPSGIPITRPFPAPKNEDHSNMHPGIWLSYGWIDGNDYWRLKSKVKFENFLQEPTSNKKNALFSVRNRYLNEDSTETVCIEDSTYNFSLHPKGVLLEISATYFNDEREFAFGDQEESGLALRMAKSLTVEFGKGRILNNTGDLNGKGTWGKPFKWIDYSGIHDEKRIGLLLIPSNKNKMESWAHSRDYGVLVANPFPKQPQERREPYVKTLIKKGEKLKMQYRVLIHENQKGQFDPKRIADHLLNQ
;
A
#
# COMPACT_ATOMS: atom_id res chain seq x y z
N MET A 1 62.79 23.23 -40.60
CA MET A 1 62.57 21.84 -41.09
C MET A 1 62.37 20.94 -39.89
N ILE A 2 61.11 20.77 -39.51
CA ILE A 2 60.63 19.86 -38.46
C ILE A 2 59.46 19.12 -39.11
N LYS A 3 59.28 17.84 -38.73
CA LYS A 3 58.17 16.90 -39.04
C LYS A 3 58.48 15.90 -40.15
N ARG A 4 58.57 14.62 -39.76
CA ARG A 4 57.60 13.55 -40.11
C ARG A 4 58.19 12.19 -39.71
N ILE A 5 57.50 11.50 -38.80
CA ILE A 5 57.06 10.09 -38.85
C ILE A 5 56.45 9.77 -37.48
N ALA A 6 55.14 10.03 -37.36
CA ALA A 6 54.27 9.59 -36.27
C ALA A 6 52.81 9.83 -36.71
N ILE A 7 52.33 9.07 -37.71
CA ILE A 7 50.90 9.04 -38.08
C ILE A 7 50.57 7.61 -38.55
N ILE A 8 50.32 6.70 -37.61
CA ILE A 8 49.34 5.61 -37.70
C ILE A 8 48.90 5.35 -36.26
N PHE A 9 47.88 6.07 -35.76
CA PHE A 9 47.03 5.70 -34.61
C PHE A 9 46.10 6.87 -34.26
N PHE A 10 45.29 7.32 -35.20
CA PHE A 10 44.14 8.20 -34.90
C PHE A 10 43.12 8.02 -36.02
N ILE A 11 42.17 7.09 -35.84
CA ILE A 11 40.79 7.08 -36.34
C ILE A 11 40.07 5.93 -35.61
N SER A 12 38.85 6.19 -35.15
CA SER A 12 37.89 5.31 -34.47
C SER A 12 38.03 5.09 -32.95
N LEU A 13 38.08 6.18 -32.19
CA LEU A 13 37.38 6.22 -30.89
C LEU A 13 35.88 6.41 -31.16
N ILE A 14 35.25 5.39 -31.75
CA ILE A 14 33.82 5.16 -31.54
C ILE A 14 33.78 4.51 -30.17
N ILE A 15 33.38 5.28 -29.16
CA ILE A 15 32.89 4.70 -27.91
C ILE A 15 31.63 3.92 -28.28
N ILE A 16 31.81 2.64 -28.61
CA ILE A 16 30.77 1.65 -28.39
C ILE A 16 30.60 1.69 -26.88
N LYS A 17 29.51 2.30 -26.40
CA LYS A 17 29.01 2.05 -25.05
C LYS A 17 28.94 0.53 -24.94
N SER A 18 29.84 -0.07 -24.16
CA SER A 18 29.77 -1.49 -23.83
C SER A 18 28.35 -1.78 -23.37
N ASP A 19 27.67 -2.73 -24.00
CA ASP A 19 26.47 -3.34 -23.45
C ASP A 19 26.79 -3.72 -22.00
N ALA A 20 26.06 -3.12 -21.06
CA ALA A 20 26.30 -3.35 -19.65
C ALA A 20 25.87 -4.79 -19.33
N ASP A 21 26.79 -5.75 -19.40
CA ASP A 21 26.60 -7.20 -19.24
C ASP A 21 25.31 -7.57 -18.49
N GLU A 22 24.25 -7.87 -19.24
CA GLU A 22 22.91 -8.16 -18.67
C GLU A 22 22.85 -9.52 -17.96
N THR A 23 23.96 -10.25 -17.84
CA THR A 23 23.99 -11.53 -17.12
C THR A 23 24.15 -11.37 -15.61
N PHE A 24 24.58 -10.20 -15.12
CA PHE A 24 24.79 -9.92 -13.70
C PHE A 24 23.80 -8.92 -13.10
N PRO A 25 23.47 -9.00 -11.80
CA PRO A 25 22.81 -7.90 -11.10
C PRO A 25 23.73 -6.69 -10.95
N LYS A 26 23.14 -5.51 -10.79
CA LYS A 26 23.86 -4.35 -10.24
C LYS A 26 24.05 -4.59 -8.76
N VAL A 27 25.26 -4.40 -8.24
CA VAL A 27 25.56 -4.52 -6.81
C VAL A 27 26.12 -3.20 -6.29
N SER A 28 26.09 -3.02 -4.97
CA SER A 28 26.76 -1.88 -4.31
C SER A 28 28.23 -1.76 -4.74
N ASP A 29 28.74 -0.53 -4.87
CA ASP A 29 30.08 -0.26 -5.42
C ASP A 29 31.23 -0.93 -4.66
N ASP A 30 31.01 -1.30 -3.39
CA ASP A 30 31.97 -1.99 -2.54
C ASP A 30 31.77 -3.51 -2.46
N PHE A 31 30.94 -4.08 -3.34
CA PHE A 31 30.76 -5.52 -3.51
C PHE A 31 31.35 -6.02 -4.83
N ASN A 32 31.85 -7.24 -4.79
CA ASN A 32 32.07 -8.09 -5.95
C ASN A 32 30.84 -8.97 -6.17
N VAL A 33 30.62 -9.34 -7.43
CA VAL A 33 29.62 -10.34 -7.84
C VAL A 33 30.27 -11.33 -8.81
N ALA A 34 29.97 -12.62 -8.64
CA ALA A 34 30.33 -13.67 -9.57
C ALA A 34 29.15 -14.61 -9.80
N LEU A 35 29.14 -15.29 -10.95
CA LEU A 35 28.16 -16.31 -11.30
C LEU A 35 28.80 -17.66 -10.99
N PHE A 36 28.22 -18.39 -10.04
CA PHE A 36 28.73 -19.71 -9.65
C PHE A 36 28.18 -20.82 -10.54
N ALA A 37 26.86 -20.83 -10.79
CA ALA A 37 26.22 -21.86 -11.59
C ALA A 37 25.14 -21.27 -12.50
N GLN A 38 24.99 -21.88 -13.68
CA GLN A 38 23.96 -21.59 -14.67
C GLN A 38 23.54 -22.86 -15.42
N GLU A 39 22.71 -22.75 -16.45
CA GLU A 39 22.37 -23.87 -17.32
C GLU A 39 23.63 -24.55 -17.91
N PRO A 40 23.63 -25.89 -18.07
CA PRO A 40 22.57 -26.83 -17.71
C PRO A 40 22.58 -27.29 -16.23
N LEU A 41 23.55 -26.83 -15.42
CA LEU A 41 23.74 -27.29 -14.04
C LEU A 41 22.60 -26.88 -13.10
N VAL A 42 22.00 -25.72 -13.32
CA VAL A 42 20.84 -25.23 -12.57
C VAL A 42 19.78 -24.68 -13.52
N ARG A 43 18.50 -24.97 -13.26
CA ARG A 43 17.34 -24.45 -14.00
C ARG A 43 16.17 -24.25 -13.05
N ASN A 44 15.56 -23.07 -13.05
CA ASN A 44 14.46 -22.75 -12.13
C ASN A 44 14.76 -23.11 -10.66
N PRO A 45 15.90 -22.66 -10.08
CA PRO A 45 16.26 -22.97 -8.70
C PRO A 45 15.29 -22.26 -7.74
N CYS A 46 14.66 -22.98 -6.82
CA CYS A 46 13.64 -22.43 -5.91
C CYS A 46 14.13 -22.26 -4.48
N ALA A 47 15.03 -23.13 -4.02
CA ALA A 47 15.59 -23.08 -2.67
C ALA A 47 17.04 -23.55 -2.66
N ILE A 48 17.86 -23.01 -1.76
CA ILE A 48 19.26 -23.39 -1.59
C ILE A 48 19.59 -23.65 -0.12
N THR A 49 20.58 -24.50 0.13
CA THR A 49 21.15 -24.69 1.46
C THR A 49 22.58 -25.22 1.32
N PHE A 50 23.28 -25.44 2.43
CA PHE A 50 24.61 -26.04 2.45
C PHE A 50 24.61 -27.33 3.27
N ASP A 51 25.19 -28.39 2.72
CA ASP A 51 25.29 -29.67 3.40
C ASP A 51 26.30 -29.69 4.55
N LYS A 52 26.44 -30.84 5.23
CA LYS A 52 27.42 -31.05 6.31
C LYS A 52 28.87 -30.77 5.89
N LEU A 53 29.20 -30.92 4.60
CA LEU A 53 30.53 -30.66 4.06
C LEU A 53 30.73 -29.18 3.68
N GLY A 54 29.64 -28.41 3.58
CA GLY A 54 29.64 -27.03 3.09
C GLY A 54 29.46 -26.92 1.57
N ARG A 55 28.95 -27.95 0.90
CA ARG A 55 28.66 -27.92 -0.54
C ARG A 55 27.27 -27.32 -0.76
N LEU A 56 27.11 -26.57 -1.86
CA LEU A 56 25.84 -25.96 -2.20
C LEU A 56 24.84 -27.03 -2.66
N CYS A 57 23.68 -27.06 -2.01
CA CYS A 57 22.53 -27.86 -2.42
C CYS A 57 21.46 -26.94 -3.03
N VAL A 58 20.89 -27.32 -4.17
CA VAL A 58 19.90 -26.52 -4.90
C VAL A 58 18.68 -27.38 -5.19
N GLY A 59 17.54 -26.99 -4.61
CA GLY A 59 16.22 -27.51 -4.96
C GLY A 59 15.69 -26.79 -6.19
N MET A 60 15.36 -27.53 -7.23
CA MET A 60 14.99 -26.97 -8.53
C MET A 60 14.08 -27.92 -9.32
N GLY A 61 13.34 -27.37 -10.27
CA GLY A 61 12.59 -28.20 -11.22
C GLY A 61 11.40 -27.49 -11.86
N PRO A 62 10.59 -28.23 -12.63
CA PRO A 62 9.55 -27.65 -13.47
C PRO A 62 8.21 -27.47 -12.76
N GLN A 63 8.11 -27.80 -11.47
CA GLN A 63 6.80 -27.87 -10.85
C GLN A 63 6.18 -26.49 -10.59
N TYR A 64 7.00 -25.47 -10.34
CA TYR A 64 6.48 -24.13 -10.18
C TYR A 64 6.15 -23.50 -11.56
N ARG A 65 5.03 -22.81 -11.79
CA ARG A 65 3.87 -22.52 -10.92
C ARG A 65 2.61 -23.32 -11.26
N LYS A 66 2.55 -23.94 -12.45
CA LYS A 66 1.34 -24.63 -12.95
C LYS A 66 1.66 -26.09 -13.26
N PRO A 67 2.00 -26.89 -12.24
CA PRO A 67 2.30 -28.29 -12.47
C PRO A 67 1.03 -29.05 -12.85
N LYS A 68 1.21 -30.19 -13.50
CA LYS A 68 0.19 -31.21 -13.67
C LYS A 68 0.63 -32.48 -12.93
N PRO A 69 -0.27 -33.43 -12.61
CA PRO A 69 0.12 -34.69 -11.99
C PRO A 69 1.27 -35.41 -12.72
N GLU A 70 1.27 -35.36 -14.06
CA GLU A 70 2.29 -35.95 -14.92
C GLU A 70 3.58 -35.11 -15.07
N THR A 71 3.61 -33.85 -14.63
CA THR A 71 4.82 -32.99 -14.70
C THR A 71 5.95 -33.65 -13.91
N GLU A 72 7.15 -33.74 -14.47
CA GLU A 72 8.33 -34.33 -13.80
C GLU A 72 8.57 -33.66 -12.44
N GLY A 73 8.92 -34.47 -11.42
CA GLY A 73 9.15 -33.96 -10.07
C GLY A 73 10.35 -33.02 -10.00
N ASP A 74 10.34 -32.11 -9.03
CA ASP A 74 11.51 -31.34 -8.66
C ASP A 74 12.57 -32.26 -8.01
N SER A 75 13.83 -31.82 -8.06
CA SER A 75 14.99 -32.52 -7.51
C SER A 75 15.88 -31.57 -6.69
N VAL A 76 16.64 -32.15 -5.75
CA VAL A 76 17.71 -31.48 -5.02
C VAL A 76 19.05 -31.99 -5.54
N TRP A 77 19.89 -31.05 -5.97
CA TRP A 77 21.22 -31.33 -6.53
C TRP A 77 22.31 -30.73 -5.66
N ILE A 78 23.40 -31.47 -5.44
CA ILE A 78 24.65 -30.95 -4.88
C ILE A 78 25.48 -30.40 -6.04
N ILE A 79 25.83 -29.12 -5.99
CA ILE A 79 26.54 -28.40 -7.06
C ILE A 79 28.03 -28.30 -6.70
N LEU A 80 28.90 -28.66 -7.64
CA LEU A 80 30.33 -28.88 -7.41
C LEU A 80 31.21 -28.03 -8.33
N ASP A 81 32.30 -27.53 -7.76
CA ASP A 81 33.45 -26.91 -8.43
C ASP A 81 34.64 -27.88 -8.23
N LYS A 82 34.87 -28.78 -9.20
CA LYS A 82 35.91 -29.81 -9.12
C LYS A 82 37.28 -29.26 -9.51
N ASN A 83 37.33 -28.27 -10.40
CA ASN A 83 38.57 -27.67 -10.86
C ASN A 83 39.08 -26.54 -9.92
N GLY A 84 38.25 -26.09 -8.99
CA GLY A 84 38.56 -25.08 -7.98
C GLY A 84 38.65 -23.65 -8.52
N ASP A 85 38.07 -23.37 -9.69
CA ASP A 85 38.14 -22.06 -10.35
C ASP A 85 37.17 -21.02 -9.77
N GLY A 86 36.25 -21.45 -8.90
CA GLY A 86 35.22 -20.61 -8.30
C GLY A 86 33.87 -20.64 -9.01
N SER A 87 33.71 -21.50 -10.02
CA SER A 87 32.49 -21.77 -10.78
C SER A 87 32.16 -23.26 -10.75
N ALA A 88 30.89 -23.61 -10.84
CA ALA A 88 30.47 -25.00 -10.86
C ALA A 88 30.73 -25.65 -12.23
N ASP A 89 31.23 -26.89 -12.21
CA ASP A 89 31.49 -27.70 -13.40
C ASP A 89 30.73 -29.05 -13.38
N SER A 90 30.14 -29.41 -12.25
CA SER A 90 29.46 -30.70 -12.09
C SER A 90 28.39 -30.67 -10.98
N ARG A 91 27.56 -31.72 -10.93
CA ARG A 91 26.50 -31.87 -9.93
C ARG A 91 26.19 -33.34 -9.63
N ILE A 92 25.62 -33.61 -8.45
CA ILE A 92 25.13 -34.93 -8.00
C ILE A 92 23.64 -34.81 -7.67
N GLU A 93 22.79 -35.71 -8.17
CA GLU A 93 21.35 -35.73 -7.84
C GLU A 93 21.11 -36.41 -6.49
N PHE A 94 21.15 -35.63 -5.41
CA PHE A 94 20.96 -36.14 -4.06
C PHE A 94 19.56 -36.74 -3.89
N ALA A 95 18.51 -36.03 -4.30
CA ALA A 95 17.12 -36.47 -4.15
C ALA A 95 16.24 -35.98 -5.31
N SER A 96 15.22 -36.74 -5.69
CA SER A 96 14.26 -36.38 -6.74
C SER A 96 12.82 -36.83 -6.44
N GLY A 97 11.88 -36.34 -7.25
CA GLY A 97 10.48 -36.79 -7.27
C GLY A 97 9.50 -35.86 -6.55
N PHE A 98 9.90 -34.65 -6.16
CA PHE A 98 9.07 -33.75 -5.35
C PHE A 98 8.02 -32.99 -6.17
N ASN A 99 6.91 -32.56 -5.56
CA ASN A 99 5.87 -31.81 -6.28
C ASN A 99 6.12 -30.30 -6.36
N SER A 100 6.78 -29.62 -5.44
CA SER A 100 7.23 -28.22 -5.65
C SER A 100 8.10 -27.83 -4.46
N ILE A 101 9.42 -27.76 -4.66
CA ILE A 101 10.35 -27.45 -3.56
C ILE A 101 10.29 -25.95 -3.24
N GLN A 102 10.10 -25.60 -1.97
CA GLN A 102 9.96 -24.21 -1.53
C GLN A 102 10.77 -23.85 -0.29
N GLY A 103 11.51 -24.80 0.29
CA GLY A 103 12.44 -24.58 1.40
C GLY A 103 13.27 -25.82 1.69
N LEU A 104 14.50 -25.63 2.14
CA LEU A 104 15.46 -26.69 2.45
C LEU A 104 16.15 -26.41 3.78
N ALA A 105 16.42 -27.46 4.56
CA ALA A 105 17.29 -27.36 5.73
C ALA A 105 18.11 -28.65 5.91
N TRP A 106 19.42 -28.51 6.09
CA TRP A 106 20.34 -29.64 6.29
C TRP A 106 20.76 -29.78 7.75
N LYS A 107 20.69 -30.99 8.30
CA LYS A 107 21.20 -31.34 9.63
C LYS A 107 21.76 -32.76 9.61
N GLY A 108 23.00 -32.97 10.03
CA GLY A 108 23.65 -34.29 9.98
C GLY A 108 23.66 -34.86 8.55
N ASN A 109 23.04 -36.02 8.36
CA ASN A 109 22.83 -36.68 7.06
C ASN A 109 21.42 -36.46 6.50
N ASP A 110 20.64 -35.63 7.18
CA ASP A 110 19.20 -35.48 6.99
C ASP A 110 18.94 -34.15 6.26
N LEU A 111 18.30 -34.24 5.10
CA LEU A 111 17.79 -33.11 4.34
C LEU A 111 16.28 -32.99 4.53
N TRP A 112 15.84 -31.87 5.08
CA TRP A 112 14.44 -31.52 5.17
C TRP A 112 14.03 -30.72 3.93
N VAL A 113 12.94 -31.14 3.29
CA VAL A 113 12.40 -30.58 2.05
C VAL A 113 10.96 -30.17 2.29
N ALA A 114 10.70 -28.86 2.29
CA ALA A 114 9.34 -28.35 2.20
C ALA A 114 8.90 -28.43 0.72
N ASN A 115 8.03 -29.39 0.41
CA ASN A 115 7.59 -29.65 -0.96
C ASN A 115 6.07 -29.74 -1.08
N ALA A 116 5.40 -28.63 -1.41
CA ALA A 116 3.94 -28.51 -1.34
C ALA A 116 3.20 -29.69 -2.02
N PRO A 117 2.24 -30.35 -1.36
CA PRO A 117 1.66 -30.10 -0.03
C PRO A 117 2.34 -30.86 1.12
N ASP A 118 3.56 -31.36 0.95
CA ASP A 118 4.25 -32.25 1.89
C ASP A 118 5.44 -31.58 2.59
N LEU A 119 5.83 -32.11 3.76
CA LEU A 119 7.14 -31.92 4.36
C LEU A 119 7.83 -33.28 4.39
N THR A 120 8.97 -33.39 3.71
CA THR A 120 9.69 -34.66 3.54
C THR A 120 11.08 -34.56 4.13
N LEU A 121 11.47 -35.56 4.91
CA LEU A 121 12.84 -35.78 5.35
C LEU A 121 13.50 -36.82 4.43
N VAL A 122 14.67 -36.51 3.89
CA VAL A 122 15.47 -37.41 3.06
C VAL A 122 16.77 -37.72 3.77
N ARG A 123 17.13 -39.01 3.87
CA ARG A 123 18.37 -39.44 4.51
C ARG A 123 19.30 -40.15 3.54
N ASP A 124 20.56 -39.80 3.65
CA ASP A 124 21.66 -40.60 3.13
C ASP A 124 22.15 -41.54 4.25
N THR A 125 21.81 -42.82 4.12
CA THR A 125 22.07 -43.84 5.15
C THR A 125 23.42 -44.54 4.98
N ASN A 126 24.07 -44.39 3.83
CA ASN A 126 25.30 -45.08 3.47
C ASN A 126 26.48 -44.13 3.20
N ASN A 127 26.25 -42.81 3.21
CA ASN A 127 27.17 -41.71 2.91
C ASN A 127 27.72 -41.72 1.47
N ASP A 128 26.92 -42.11 0.47
CA ASP A 128 27.30 -42.08 -0.95
C ASP A 128 26.85 -40.80 -1.70
N ASP A 129 26.34 -39.80 -0.96
CA ASP A 129 25.75 -38.56 -1.48
C ASP A 129 24.43 -38.78 -2.26
N ILE A 130 23.73 -39.88 -1.99
CA ILE A 130 22.41 -40.20 -2.55
C ILE A 130 21.41 -40.44 -1.41
N GLY A 131 20.25 -39.78 -1.50
CA GLY A 131 19.14 -40.01 -0.59
C GLY A 131 18.46 -41.35 -0.86
N ASP A 132 18.55 -42.27 0.09
CA ASP A 132 17.98 -43.62 0.00
C ASP A 132 16.67 -43.78 0.75
N GLU A 133 16.48 -43.01 1.82
CA GLU A 133 15.29 -43.08 2.68
C GLU A 133 14.52 -41.77 2.61
N TYR A 134 13.21 -41.86 2.36
CA TYR A 134 12.29 -40.73 2.29
C TYR A 134 11.20 -40.90 3.35
N VAL A 135 11.06 -39.93 4.23
CA VAL A 135 10.04 -39.90 5.28
C VAL A 135 9.15 -38.71 5.01
N LYS A 136 7.94 -38.95 4.48
CA LYS A 136 6.91 -37.91 4.39
C LYS A 136 6.38 -37.65 5.80
N VAL A 137 6.96 -36.64 6.45
CA VAL A 137 6.70 -36.29 7.85
C VAL A 137 5.28 -35.76 8.00
N TYR A 138 4.89 -34.81 7.15
CA TYR A 138 3.54 -34.27 7.07
C TYR A 138 3.05 -34.20 5.63
N THR A 139 1.74 -34.24 5.45
CA THR A 139 1.07 -34.07 4.15
C THR A 139 -0.14 -33.16 4.28
N ASP A 140 -0.80 -32.88 3.15
CA ASP A 140 -2.00 -32.05 3.07
C ASP A 140 -1.80 -30.64 3.63
N LEU A 141 -0.58 -30.09 3.46
CA LEU A 141 -0.20 -28.77 3.98
C LEU A 141 -0.74 -27.60 3.14
N GLY A 142 -1.65 -27.84 2.20
CA GLY A 142 -2.14 -26.82 1.27
C GLY A 142 -1.36 -26.74 -0.03
N ASN A 143 -1.85 -25.95 -0.96
CA ASN A 143 -1.29 -25.88 -2.32
C ASN A 143 0.06 -25.15 -2.37
N LEU A 144 0.68 -25.10 -3.55
CA LEU A 144 1.98 -24.46 -3.79
C LEU A 144 1.95 -22.93 -3.67
N GLU A 145 0.78 -22.31 -3.61
CA GLU A 145 0.61 -20.89 -3.30
C GLU A 145 0.45 -20.75 -1.78
N HIS A 146 1.17 -19.80 -1.18
CA HIS A 146 1.18 -19.58 0.27
C HIS A 146 1.49 -20.88 1.07
N GLY A 147 2.46 -21.63 0.56
CA GLY A 147 2.86 -22.96 1.03
C GLY A 147 3.68 -22.94 2.31
N LEU A 148 4.33 -24.07 2.59
CA LEU A 148 5.30 -24.23 3.66
C LEU A 148 6.69 -23.87 3.13
N HIS A 149 7.44 -23.06 3.87
CA HIS A 149 8.74 -22.54 3.45
C HIS A 149 9.72 -22.49 4.67
N GLY A 150 10.64 -21.53 4.68
CA GLY A 150 11.42 -21.03 5.84
C GLY A 150 11.88 -22.04 6.90
N LEU A 151 12.53 -23.13 6.47
CA LEU A 151 13.00 -24.20 7.35
C LEU A 151 14.30 -23.81 8.06
N ASN A 152 14.31 -23.80 9.40
CA ASN A 152 15.49 -23.42 10.19
C ASN A 152 15.63 -24.26 11.47
N PHE A 153 16.81 -24.82 11.73
CA PHE A 153 17.12 -25.46 13.03
C PHE A 153 17.61 -24.44 14.06
N GLY A 154 16.93 -24.38 15.20
CA GLY A 154 17.29 -23.50 16.32
C GLY A 154 18.33 -24.10 17.29
N PRO A 155 18.97 -23.28 18.14
CA PRO A 155 19.84 -23.76 19.23
C PRO A 155 19.14 -24.68 20.24
N ASP A 156 17.81 -24.64 20.29
CA ASP A 156 16.95 -25.50 21.09
C ASP A 156 16.74 -26.90 20.47
N GLY A 157 17.36 -27.17 19.32
CA GLY A 157 17.28 -28.45 18.61
C GLY A 157 16.00 -28.64 17.78
N LYS A 158 15.12 -27.63 17.71
CA LYS A 158 13.84 -27.72 16.99
C LYS A 158 13.94 -27.21 15.56
N LEU A 159 13.14 -27.79 14.67
CA LEU A 159 12.92 -27.30 13.31
C LEU A 159 11.78 -26.28 13.30
N TYR A 160 12.09 -25.05 12.91
CA TYR A 160 11.13 -23.97 12.69
C TYR A 160 10.74 -23.90 11.22
N MET A 161 9.49 -23.50 10.96
CA MET A 161 8.92 -23.41 9.62
C MET A 161 7.91 -22.27 9.51
N SER A 162 7.90 -21.58 8.37
CA SER A 162 6.87 -20.60 8.02
C SER A 162 5.80 -21.22 7.14
N LYS A 163 4.52 -20.92 7.41
CA LYS A 163 3.38 -21.43 6.65
C LYS A 163 2.37 -20.35 6.33
N GLY A 164 2.02 -20.21 5.05
CA GLY A 164 0.95 -19.30 4.60
C GLY A 164 -0.47 -19.84 4.84
N ASN A 165 -1.47 -19.07 4.41
CA ASN A 165 -2.88 -19.37 4.68
C ASN A 165 -3.52 -20.33 3.67
N SER A 166 -2.79 -20.92 2.71
CA SER A 166 -3.34 -22.05 1.95
C SER A 166 -3.58 -23.23 2.88
N LYS A 167 -4.71 -23.93 2.69
CA LYS A 167 -5.13 -25.00 3.59
C LYS A 167 -5.18 -26.35 2.90
N GLY A 168 -5.06 -27.42 3.66
CA GLY A 168 -5.27 -28.78 3.20
C GLY A 168 -6.71 -29.06 2.76
N LEU A 169 -6.88 -30.12 1.96
CA LEU A 169 -8.17 -30.64 1.54
C LEU A 169 -8.88 -31.37 2.68
N THR A 170 -8.13 -31.94 3.63
CA THR A 170 -8.64 -32.69 4.79
C THR A 170 -9.61 -33.81 4.38
N ILE A 171 -9.20 -34.67 3.44
CA ILE A 171 -9.97 -35.81 2.95
C ILE A 171 -9.56 -37.07 3.73
N LEU A 172 -10.44 -37.52 4.63
CA LEU A 172 -10.22 -38.72 5.44
C LEU A 172 -10.26 -40.01 4.58
N PRO A 173 -9.48 -41.06 4.92
CA PRO A 173 -8.49 -41.09 6.01
C PRO A 173 -7.09 -40.64 5.57
N GLU A 174 -6.84 -40.41 4.29
CA GLU A 174 -5.48 -40.37 3.72
C GLU A 174 -4.85 -38.97 3.60
N LYS A 175 -5.67 -37.92 3.44
CA LYS A 175 -5.19 -36.53 3.27
C LYS A 175 -5.55 -35.71 4.49
N ILE A 176 -4.71 -35.76 5.52
CA ILE A 176 -4.96 -35.09 6.79
C ILE A 176 -3.69 -34.37 7.22
N ALA A 177 -3.77 -33.06 7.42
CA ALA A 177 -2.69 -32.32 8.05
C ALA A 177 -2.67 -32.53 9.58
N PRO A 178 -1.49 -32.42 10.24
CA PRO A 178 -1.42 -32.37 11.70
C PRO A 178 -2.35 -31.31 12.29
N GLN A 179 -2.87 -31.58 13.48
CA GLN A 179 -3.83 -30.71 14.17
C GLN A 179 -3.38 -29.25 14.26
N PRO A 180 -2.12 -28.90 14.60
CA PRO A 180 -1.67 -27.51 14.62
C PRO A 180 -1.88 -26.75 13.30
N PHE A 181 -1.66 -27.39 12.16
CA PHE A 181 -1.94 -26.78 10.86
C PHE A 181 -3.43 -26.56 10.63
N ARG A 182 -4.26 -27.56 10.95
CA ARG A 182 -5.73 -27.46 10.83
C ARG A 182 -6.28 -26.35 11.73
N GLU A 183 -5.74 -26.19 12.93
CA GLU A 183 -6.08 -25.10 13.85
C GLU A 183 -5.74 -23.72 13.30
N LEU A 184 -4.60 -23.55 12.62
CA LEU A 184 -4.26 -22.28 11.94
C LEU A 184 -5.30 -21.93 10.87
N TRP A 185 -5.72 -22.92 10.09
CA TRP A 185 -6.65 -22.70 8.98
C TRP A 185 -8.11 -22.62 9.41
N GLY A 186 -8.43 -22.93 10.67
CA GLY A 186 -9.79 -22.97 11.18
C GLY A 186 -10.59 -24.18 10.69
N ILE A 187 -9.94 -25.30 10.38
CA ILE A 187 -10.59 -26.52 9.92
C ILE A 187 -11.06 -27.34 11.12
N SER A 188 -12.37 -27.58 11.21
CA SER A 188 -12.95 -28.56 12.13
C SER A 188 -12.95 -29.96 11.51
N THR A 189 -12.70 -31.00 12.31
CA THR A 189 -12.71 -32.41 11.87
C THR A 189 -13.52 -33.29 12.83
N PRO A 190 -13.99 -34.47 12.40
CA PRO A 190 -14.60 -35.46 13.29
C PRO A 190 -13.74 -35.79 14.51
N LYS A 191 -14.39 -36.19 15.62
CA LYS A 191 -13.73 -36.44 16.92
C LYS A 191 -12.61 -37.49 16.89
N ASN A 192 -12.67 -38.43 15.94
CA ASN A 192 -11.72 -39.54 15.82
C ASN A 192 -10.60 -39.28 14.80
N THR A 193 -10.51 -38.08 14.23
CA THR A 193 -9.41 -37.71 13.32
C THR A 193 -8.09 -37.67 14.08
N PRO A 194 -7.03 -38.38 13.63
CA PRO A 194 -5.73 -38.34 14.30
C PRO A 194 -5.20 -36.90 14.45
N SER A 195 -4.76 -36.54 15.66
CA SER A 195 -4.09 -35.26 15.90
C SER A 195 -2.77 -35.17 15.14
N PHE A 196 -2.04 -36.28 15.07
CA PHE A 196 -0.78 -36.42 14.37
C PHE A 196 -0.84 -37.68 13.50
N PRO A 197 -1.15 -37.54 12.20
CA PRO A 197 -1.04 -38.63 11.25
C PRO A 197 0.37 -39.23 11.26
N ALA A 198 0.47 -40.54 11.08
CA ALA A 198 1.76 -41.22 11.08
C ALA A 198 2.58 -40.81 9.83
N PRO A 199 3.90 -40.60 9.97
CA PRO A 199 4.77 -40.39 8.83
C PRO A 199 4.75 -41.59 7.87
N VAL A 200 4.95 -41.33 6.57
CA VAL A 200 5.01 -42.38 5.55
C VAL A 200 6.44 -42.58 5.10
N LEU A 201 6.97 -43.79 5.33
CA LEU A 201 8.29 -44.21 4.90
C LEU A 201 8.26 -44.71 3.46
N SER A 202 9.22 -44.26 2.66
CA SER A 202 9.46 -44.64 1.27
C SER A 202 10.94 -44.50 0.93
N ASN A 203 11.28 -44.66 -0.35
CA ASN A 203 12.60 -44.47 -0.91
C ASN A 203 12.47 -43.79 -2.28
N ARG A 204 13.60 -43.48 -2.89
CA ARG A 204 13.65 -42.80 -4.20
C ARG A 204 12.81 -43.48 -5.29
N LYS A 205 12.69 -44.82 -5.29
CA LYS A 205 11.97 -45.58 -6.33
C LYS A 205 10.46 -45.57 -6.15
N ASN A 206 9.96 -45.44 -4.93
CA ASN A 206 8.54 -45.55 -4.61
C ASN A 206 7.97 -44.31 -3.91
N TYR A 207 8.73 -43.21 -3.86
CA TYR A 207 8.24 -41.93 -3.40
C TYR A 207 7.10 -41.43 -4.30
N ASN A 208 5.90 -41.31 -3.74
CA ASN A 208 4.75 -40.79 -4.46
C ASN A 208 4.48 -39.33 -4.07
N LYS A 209 4.66 -38.43 -5.03
CA LYS A 209 4.41 -37.00 -4.84
C LYS A 209 2.93 -36.73 -4.69
N SER A 210 2.56 -35.93 -3.71
CA SER A 210 1.18 -35.46 -3.55
C SER A 210 0.95 -34.24 -4.47
N TYR A 211 -0.25 -34.11 -5.02
CA TYR A 211 -0.63 -32.95 -5.84
C TYR A 211 -1.84 -32.24 -5.22
N HIS A 212 -1.79 -30.91 -5.19
CA HIS A 212 -2.87 -30.04 -4.74
C HIS A 212 -2.97 -28.86 -5.69
N HIS A 213 -4.09 -28.72 -6.40
CA HIS A 213 -4.27 -27.68 -7.39
C HIS A 213 -4.38 -26.28 -6.71
N PRO A 214 -3.73 -25.23 -7.23
CA PRO A 214 -3.76 -23.90 -6.60
C PRO A 214 -5.15 -23.28 -6.41
N ALA A 215 -6.11 -23.66 -7.25
CA ALA A 215 -7.50 -23.19 -7.14
C ALA A 215 -8.27 -23.81 -5.95
N ASP A 216 -7.72 -24.81 -5.26
CA ASP A 216 -8.54 -25.74 -4.49
C ASP A 216 -8.83 -25.35 -3.05
N ASP A 217 -8.09 -24.49 -2.32
CA ASP A 217 -8.56 -24.05 -1.00
C ASP A 217 -7.74 -23.00 -0.21
N TRP A 218 -8.44 -22.13 0.53
CA TRP A 218 -7.87 -21.07 1.39
C TRP A 218 -8.35 -21.17 2.84
N GLY A 219 -7.43 -21.06 3.80
CA GLY A 219 -7.70 -21.05 5.25
C GLY A 219 -7.74 -19.65 5.87
N ILE A 220 -8.07 -19.61 7.17
CA ILE A 220 -8.20 -18.34 7.92
C ILE A 220 -6.86 -17.61 8.05
N THR A 221 -5.80 -18.29 8.50
CA THR A 221 -4.49 -17.66 8.72
C THR A 221 -3.35 -18.65 8.57
N GLY A 222 -2.16 -18.13 8.25
CA GLY A 222 -0.88 -18.81 8.35
C GLY A 222 -0.23 -18.66 9.72
N GLY A 223 0.96 -19.24 9.89
CA GLY A 223 1.67 -19.30 11.16
C GLY A 223 3.17 -19.57 11.03
N ILE A 224 3.88 -19.31 12.12
CA ILE A 224 5.22 -19.88 12.37
C ILE A 224 5.02 -21.06 13.31
N LEU A 225 5.55 -22.22 12.92
CA LEU A 225 5.48 -23.45 13.70
C LEU A 225 6.87 -23.96 14.01
N ARG A 226 6.99 -24.85 15.00
CA ARG A 226 8.20 -25.64 15.21
C ARG A 226 7.88 -27.06 15.67
N CYS A 227 8.75 -28.00 15.36
CA CYS A 227 8.67 -29.39 15.83
C CYS A 227 10.06 -29.89 16.24
N ASP A 228 10.12 -31.07 16.85
CA ASP A 228 11.37 -31.78 17.06
C ASP A 228 11.97 -32.25 15.73
N ASP A 229 13.23 -32.68 15.76
CA ASP A 229 13.98 -33.16 14.59
C ASP A 229 13.55 -34.55 14.09
N ASP A 230 12.42 -35.07 14.59
CA ASP A 230 11.70 -36.23 14.06
C ASP A 230 10.26 -35.90 13.63
N GLY A 231 9.87 -34.62 13.68
CA GLY A 231 8.50 -34.18 13.37
C GLY A 231 7.51 -34.34 14.53
N LYS A 232 7.93 -34.73 15.74
CA LYS A 232 7.03 -34.76 16.90
C LYS A 232 6.92 -33.40 17.56
N ASN A 233 5.96 -33.28 18.49
CA ASN A 233 5.76 -32.08 19.31
C ASN A 233 5.61 -30.79 18.50
N LEU A 234 4.96 -30.87 17.35
CA LEU A 234 4.64 -29.72 16.51
C LEU A 234 3.76 -28.73 17.28
N GLU A 235 4.20 -27.48 17.34
CA GLU A 235 3.53 -26.40 18.05
C GLU A 235 3.51 -25.11 17.24
N ILE A 236 2.49 -24.29 17.49
CA ILE A 236 2.33 -22.98 16.85
C ILE A 236 3.02 -21.94 17.72
N ILE A 237 3.96 -21.22 17.12
CA ILE A 237 4.67 -20.12 17.77
C ILE A 237 3.87 -18.84 17.60
N SER A 238 3.49 -18.49 16.38
CA SER A 238 2.72 -17.28 16.11
C SER A 238 1.72 -17.50 15.00
N ARG A 239 0.68 -16.67 14.98
CA ARG A 239 -0.43 -16.68 14.04
C ARG A 239 -0.50 -15.34 13.30
N GLY A 240 -1.37 -15.23 12.32
CA GLY A 240 -1.70 -13.94 11.75
C GLY A 240 -0.99 -13.62 10.43
N PHE A 241 -0.67 -14.64 9.63
CA PHE A 241 0.10 -14.49 8.40
C PHE A 241 -0.70 -14.81 7.13
N ARG A 242 -0.32 -14.20 6.01
CA ARG A 242 -0.89 -14.48 4.68
C ARG A 242 0.00 -15.45 3.91
N ASN A 243 1.22 -15.01 3.61
CA ASN A 243 2.27 -15.73 2.92
C ASN A 243 3.65 -15.39 3.51
N PRO A 244 4.00 -15.90 4.71
CA PRO A 244 5.30 -15.71 5.29
C PRO A 244 6.32 -16.59 4.55
N TRP A 245 6.94 -16.06 3.50
CA TRP A 245 7.80 -16.85 2.62
C TRP A 245 9.06 -17.35 3.32
N ASP A 246 9.72 -16.53 4.14
CA ASP A 246 10.94 -16.98 4.81
C ASP A 246 11.16 -16.29 6.17
N ILE A 247 11.91 -16.96 7.03
CA ILE A 247 12.29 -16.53 8.38
C ILE A 247 13.76 -16.87 8.68
N CYS A 248 14.41 -16.04 9.50
CA CYS A 248 15.77 -16.28 9.97
C CYS A 248 15.93 -15.72 11.40
N PHE A 249 16.93 -16.18 12.15
CA PHE A 249 17.27 -15.65 13.47
C PHE A 249 18.70 -15.08 13.53
N ASP A 250 18.91 -14.11 14.43
CA ASP A 250 20.22 -13.52 14.69
C ASP A 250 21.09 -14.34 15.67
N ASP A 251 22.33 -13.90 15.91
CA ASP A 251 23.28 -14.54 16.82
C ASP A 251 22.78 -14.69 18.27
N GLU A 252 21.74 -13.93 18.66
CA GLU A 252 21.10 -13.95 19.98
C GLU A 252 19.78 -14.77 19.98
N PHE A 253 19.54 -15.55 18.92
CA PHE A 253 18.34 -16.37 18.72
C PHE A 253 17.04 -15.53 18.72
N ASN A 254 17.04 -14.40 18.02
CA ASN A 254 15.84 -13.57 17.79
C ASN A 254 15.44 -13.58 16.32
N TRP A 255 14.16 -13.82 16.06
CA TRP A 255 13.63 -14.07 14.73
C TRP A 255 13.24 -12.81 13.96
N LEU A 256 13.32 -12.89 12.63
CA LEU A 256 12.79 -11.94 11.66
C LEU A 256 12.27 -12.70 10.42
N GLY A 257 11.29 -12.17 9.71
CA GLY A 257 10.82 -12.70 8.43
C GLY A 257 10.00 -11.71 7.62
N THR A 258 9.58 -12.13 6.44
CA THR A 258 8.72 -11.33 5.54
C THR A 258 7.42 -12.04 5.20
N ASP A 259 6.31 -11.30 5.22
CA ASP A 259 4.96 -11.80 4.89
C ASP A 259 4.38 -11.00 3.73
N ASN A 260 4.09 -11.68 2.61
CA ASN A 260 3.69 -11.02 1.38
C ASN A 260 2.20 -10.66 1.35
N ASP A 261 1.90 -9.43 0.95
CA ASP A 261 0.54 -8.91 0.78
C ASP A 261 0.33 -8.26 -0.59
N GLN A 262 -0.85 -8.43 -1.17
CA GLN A 262 -1.13 -7.97 -2.53
C GLN A 262 -1.53 -6.49 -2.60
N THR A 263 -1.59 -5.76 -1.48
CA THR A 263 -2.36 -4.51 -1.44
C THR A 263 -1.84 -3.38 -0.54
N MET A 264 -1.51 -3.66 0.72
CA MET A 264 -0.96 -2.74 1.71
C MET A 264 0.55 -2.63 1.64
N GLY A 265 1.17 -3.60 0.96
CA GLY A 265 2.59 -3.87 1.01
C GLY A 265 2.94 -5.00 1.98
N ASP A 266 4.01 -5.68 1.65
CA ASP A 266 4.66 -6.73 2.41
C ASP A 266 5.12 -6.24 3.78
N LYS A 267 5.14 -7.16 4.74
CA LYS A 267 5.47 -6.86 6.13
C LYS A 267 6.74 -7.56 6.55
N ILE A 268 7.63 -6.83 7.21
CA ILE A 268 8.73 -7.41 7.99
C ILE A 268 8.22 -7.65 9.41
N PHE A 269 8.36 -8.86 9.94
CA PHE A 269 7.85 -9.24 11.27
C PHE A 269 8.92 -9.94 12.11
N ALA A 270 8.78 -9.88 13.44
CA ALA A 270 9.62 -10.61 14.39
C ALA A 270 8.74 -11.53 15.27
N PRO A 271 8.62 -12.83 14.94
CA PRO A 271 7.68 -13.73 15.61
C PRO A 271 8.14 -14.06 17.03
N PHE A 272 7.16 -14.21 17.93
CA PHE A 272 7.36 -14.70 19.30
C PHE A 272 6.13 -15.50 19.74
N PHE A 273 6.27 -16.30 20.79
CA PHE A 273 5.23 -17.23 21.21
C PHE A 273 3.92 -16.51 21.59
N GLY A 274 2.83 -16.96 20.99
CA GLY A 274 1.48 -16.44 21.23
C GLY A 274 1.17 -15.11 20.54
N ALA A 275 2.06 -14.61 19.67
CA ALA A 275 1.83 -13.42 18.86
C ALA A 275 0.82 -13.66 17.72
N HIS A 276 0.00 -12.65 17.43
CA HIS A 276 -0.88 -12.60 16.27
C HIS A 276 -0.58 -11.38 15.39
N PHE A 277 -0.11 -11.57 14.15
CA PHE A 277 0.35 -10.49 13.26
C PHE A 277 -0.73 -9.84 12.41
N GLY A 278 -1.98 -10.23 12.59
CA GLY A 278 -3.12 -9.54 12.02
C GLY A 278 -3.93 -10.43 11.11
N TRP A 279 -3.35 -11.09 10.11
CA TRP A 279 -4.11 -11.80 9.07
C TRP A 279 -5.06 -12.87 9.62
N GLY A 280 -6.33 -12.85 9.24
CA GLY A 280 -7.33 -13.78 9.77
C GLY A 280 -7.69 -13.58 11.25
N HIS A 281 -7.33 -12.46 11.89
CA HIS A 281 -7.69 -12.21 13.29
C HIS A 281 -9.21 -12.23 13.48
N SER A 282 -9.67 -13.01 14.45
CA SER A 282 -11.08 -13.34 14.69
C SER A 282 -12.03 -12.16 14.96
N TRP A 283 -11.52 -11.04 15.48
CA TRP A 283 -12.36 -9.91 15.88
C TRP A 283 -11.74 -8.51 15.66
N SER A 284 -10.44 -8.39 15.41
CA SER A 284 -9.80 -7.11 15.16
C SER A 284 -8.55 -7.24 14.29
N TYR A 285 -8.68 -6.83 13.03
CA TYR A 285 -7.57 -6.81 12.10
C TYR A 285 -6.82 -5.48 12.11
N ASP A 286 -5.49 -5.57 12.17
CA ASP A 286 -4.63 -4.55 11.57
C ASP A 286 -3.35 -5.20 11.04
N TRP A 287 -3.04 -4.94 9.77
CA TRP A 287 -1.85 -5.50 9.13
C TRP A 287 -0.55 -4.99 9.73
N LYS A 288 -0.43 -3.67 9.94
CA LYS A 288 0.83 -3.08 10.39
C LYS A 288 1.05 -3.30 11.89
N GLY A 289 -0.01 -3.29 12.68
CA GLY A 289 -0.02 -3.60 14.11
C GLY A 289 0.59 -2.54 15.03
N ASP A 290 1.40 -1.59 14.55
CA ASP A 290 2.14 -0.59 15.37
C ASP A 290 1.32 0.00 16.54
N TYR A 291 0.06 0.26 16.26
CA TYR A 291 -0.87 1.04 17.06
C TYR A 291 -2.18 0.29 17.34
N HIS A 292 -2.11 -1.03 17.35
CA HIS A 292 -3.27 -1.92 17.49
C HIS A 292 -2.97 -2.98 18.54
N LEU A 293 -3.44 -2.77 19.78
CA LEU A 293 -3.12 -3.65 20.91
C LEU A 293 -3.47 -5.14 20.72
N PRO A 294 -4.57 -5.53 20.04
CA PRO A 294 -4.85 -6.96 19.82
C PRO A 294 -3.82 -7.67 18.92
N THR A 295 -3.01 -6.96 18.14
CA THR A 295 -2.02 -7.55 17.23
C THR A 295 -0.59 -7.20 17.61
N ALA A 296 0.35 -8.08 17.26
CA ALA A 296 1.76 -7.77 17.30
C ALA A 296 2.11 -6.76 16.18
N PRO A 297 3.06 -5.85 16.40
CA PRO A 297 3.42 -4.82 15.44
C PRO A 297 4.43 -5.33 14.41
N SER A 298 4.49 -4.65 13.26
CA SER A 298 5.52 -4.82 12.25
C SER A 298 6.90 -4.48 12.83
N SER A 299 7.94 -5.12 12.31
CA SER A 299 9.34 -4.80 12.62
C SER A 299 9.95 -3.79 11.64
N GLY A 300 9.26 -3.48 10.54
CA GLY A 300 9.74 -2.53 9.54
C GLY A 300 8.62 -1.75 8.85
N PRO A 301 8.96 -0.89 7.87
CA PRO A 301 7.97 -0.31 6.98
C PRO A 301 7.23 -1.41 6.21
N LEU A 302 5.99 -1.12 5.83
CA LEU A 302 5.34 -1.90 4.77
C LEU A 302 5.97 -1.48 3.44
N PHE A 303 6.25 -2.44 2.55
CA PHE A 303 6.89 -2.16 1.27
C PHE A 303 6.16 -2.86 0.13
N GLU A 304 6.09 -2.25 -1.05
CA GLU A 304 5.58 -2.93 -2.25
C GLU A 304 6.65 -3.92 -2.70
N GLY A 305 6.34 -5.22 -2.73
CA GLY A 305 7.34 -6.25 -2.92
C GLY A 305 6.77 -7.66 -2.99
N SER A 306 7.68 -8.62 -3.01
CA SER A 306 7.45 -10.04 -2.78
C SER A 306 8.72 -10.60 -2.14
N GLY A 307 8.84 -10.45 -0.83
CA GLY A 307 9.94 -11.03 -0.06
C GLY A 307 10.04 -12.54 -0.24
N THR A 308 11.20 -13.06 -0.68
CA THR A 308 11.40 -14.48 -1.08
C THR A 308 12.56 -15.19 -0.38
N GLY A 309 13.33 -14.51 0.46
CA GLY A 309 14.41 -15.15 1.21
C GLY A 309 15.07 -14.19 2.19
N ILE A 310 15.56 -14.70 3.32
CA ILE A 310 16.15 -13.87 4.37
C ILE A 310 17.32 -14.55 5.09
N ILE A 311 18.43 -13.83 5.25
CA ILE A 311 19.57 -14.25 6.08
C ILE A 311 19.99 -13.17 7.07
N PHE A 312 20.58 -13.58 8.18
CA PHE A 312 21.31 -12.71 9.10
C PHE A 312 22.82 -12.73 8.81
N CYS A 313 23.44 -11.55 8.78
CA CYS A 313 24.87 -11.39 8.56
C CYS A 313 25.55 -10.61 9.68
N ASN A 314 26.53 -11.26 10.33
CA ASN A 314 27.42 -10.65 11.31
C ASN A 314 28.88 -11.10 11.14
N ILE A 315 29.34 -11.18 9.89
CA ILE A 315 30.71 -11.60 9.58
C ILE A 315 31.71 -10.54 10.06
N ALA A 316 32.62 -10.94 10.95
CA ALA A 316 33.57 -10.04 11.61
C ALA A 316 34.51 -9.29 10.65
N ASP A 317 34.75 -9.83 9.45
CA ASP A 317 35.63 -9.21 8.45
C ASP A 317 34.89 -8.30 7.46
N TYR A 318 33.55 -8.29 7.48
CA TYR A 318 32.76 -7.43 6.59
C TYR A 318 32.86 -5.96 7.00
N PRO A 319 32.61 -4.97 6.13
CA PRO A 319 32.46 -3.58 6.55
C PRO A 319 31.39 -3.44 7.65
N LYS A 320 31.59 -2.55 8.64
CA LYS A 320 30.70 -2.39 9.80
C LYS A 320 29.21 -2.18 9.42
N LYS A 321 28.93 -1.55 8.28
CA LYS A 321 27.57 -1.33 7.76
C LYS A 321 26.83 -2.60 7.32
N TYR A 322 27.55 -3.70 7.11
CA TYR A 322 27.01 -5.02 6.71
C TYR A 322 27.12 -6.05 7.84
N ARG A 323 27.39 -5.62 9.07
CA ARG A 323 27.40 -6.48 10.26
C ARG A 323 26.16 -6.22 11.09
N ASN A 324 25.63 -7.27 11.71
CA ASN A 324 24.40 -7.23 12.49
C ASN A 324 23.22 -6.68 11.66
N VAL A 325 23.05 -7.21 10.45
CA VAL A 325 21.97 -6.85 9.50
C VAL A 325 21.33 -8.12 8.94
N PHE A 326 20.10 -7.99 8.44
CA PHE A 326 19.47 -8.99 7.60
C PHE A 326 19.54 -8.58 6.14
N PHE A 327 19.76 -9.54 5.26
CA PHE A 327 19.55 -9.37 3.82
C PHE A 327 18.23 -10.03 3.43
N ILE A 328 17.40 -9.33 2.68
CA ILE A 328 16.05 -9.76 2.31
C ILE A 328 15.95 -9.72 0.78
N ASN A 329 15.75 -10.87 0.15
CA ASN A 329 15.43 -10.93 -1.28
C ASN A 329 14.02 -10.42 -1.53
N ASP A 330 13.85 -9.70 -2.63
CA ASP A 330 12.57 -9.26 -3.15
C ASP A 330 12.44 -9.62 -4.62
N TRP A 331 11.56 -10.57 -4.91
CA TRP A 331 11.36 -11.10 -6.26
C TRP A 331 10.64 -10.11 -7.19
N LEU A 332 9.71 -9.31 -6.66
CA LEU A 332 8.88 -8.42 -7.47
C LEU A 332 9.66 -7.22 -8.00
N ASN A 333 10.42 -6.54 -7.13
CA ASN A 333 11.30 -5.44 -7.50
C ASN A 333 12.65 -5.93 -8.01
N ARG A 334 12.95 -7.22 -7.81
CA ARG A 334 14.17 -7.89 -8.28
C ARG A 334 15.41 -7.32 -7.59
N GLU A 335 15.33 -7.23 -6.27
CA GLU A 335 16.33 -6.60 -5.41
C GLU A 335 16.67 -7.44 -4.19
N VAL A 336 17.76 -7.07 -3.51
CA VAL A 336 18.13 -7.57 -2.19
C VAL A 336 18.27 -6.38 -1.26
N TYR A 337 17.45 -6.33 -0.22
CA TYR A 337 17.42 -5.24 0.76
C TYR A 337 18.29 -5.52 1.97
N ILE A 338 18.82 -4.44 2.56
CA ILE A 338 19.50 -4.47 3.85
C ILE A 338 18.54 -3.96 4.92
N PHE A 339 18.29 -4.78 5.93
CA PHE A 339 17.49 -4.44 7.08
C PHE A 339 18.34 -4.49 8.34
N LYS A 340 18.45 -3.36 9.05
CA LYS A 340 19.20 -3.28 10.31
C LYS A 340 18.23 -3.30 11.49
N PRO A 341 18.25 -4.33 12.35
CA PRO A 341 17.38 -4.41 13.50
C PRO A 341 17.85 -3.52 14.65
N GLU A 342 16.90 -2.93 15.35
CA GLU A 342 17.07 -2.14 16.57
C GLU A 342 16.00 -2.55 17.59
N TRP A 343 16.21 -2.18 18.86
CA TRP A 343 15.31 -2.52 19.96
C TRP A 343 14.75 -1.26 20.60
N LYS A 344 13.42 -1.15 20.65
CA LYS A 344 12.70 -0.18 21.47
C LYS A 344 11.97 -0.95 22.57
N GLY A 345 12.60 -1.03 23.73
CA GLY A 345 12.14 -1.92 24.79
C GLY A 345 12.18 -3.38 24.32
N ALA A 346 11.05 -4.10 24.37
CA ALA A 346 10.93 -5.46 23.85
C ALA A 346 10.50 -5.53 22.37
N TRP A 347 10.30 -4.39 21.70
CA TRP A 347 9.96 -4.35 20.27
C TRP A 347 11.22 -4.31 19.40
N ARG A 348 11.40 -5.35 18.57
CA ARG A 348 12.39 -5.36 17.49
C ARG A 348 11.84 -4.60 16.29
N PHE A 349 12.49 -3.50 15.91
CA PHE A 349 12.06 -2.62 14.84
C PHE A 349 13.25 -2.05 14.05
N SER A 350 13.00 -1.23 13.03
CA SER A 350 14.03 -0.40 12.38
C SER A 350 13.59 1.06 12.38
N GLU A 351 14.45 1.97 12.88
CA GLU A 351 14.21 3.42 12.75
C GLU A 351 14.28 3.89 11.29
N SER A 352 15.09 3.22 10.46
CA SER A 352 15.12 3.48 9.02
C SER A 352 13.83 3.01 8.38
N GLN A 353 13.09 3.96 7.79
CA GLN A 353 11.90 3.70 6.99
C GLN A 353 12.23 3.37 5.52
N ASN A 354 13.51 3.42 5.13
CA ASN A 354 13.96 3.13 3.78
C ASN A 354 14.79 1.83 3.79
N LEU A 355 14.37 0.86 2.97
CA LEU A 355 15.17 -0.33 2.67
C LEU A 355 16.24 0.06 1.64
N VAL A 356 17.50 -0.30 1.93
CA VAL A 356 18.64 0.01 1.05
C VAL A 356 18.92 -1.21 0.19
N SER A 357 18.99 -1.03 -1.13
CA SER A 357 19.30 -2.10 -2.07
C SER A 357 20.80 -2.44 -2.06
N LEU A 358 21.12 -3.71 -1.79
CA LEU A 358 22.46 -4.30 -1.93
C LEU A 358 22.72 -4.72 -3.38
N ALA A 359 21.72 -5.34 -4.00
CA ALA A 359 21.76 -5.86 -5.37
C ALA A 359 20.41 -5.64 -6.07
N SER A 360 20.41 -5.38 -7.38
CA SER A 360 19.20 -5.06 -8.16
C SER A 360 19.33 -5.42 -9.63
N ALA A 361 18.25 -5.88 -10.25
CA ALA A 361 18.15 -5.98 -11.70
C ALA A 361 18.05 -4.60 -12.38
N GLY A 362 17.78 -3.54 -11.62
CA GLY A 362 17.57 -2.16 -12.09
C GLY A 362 16.18 -1.88 -12.65
N THR A 363 15.37 -2.92 -12.83
CA THR A 363 13.96 -2.87 -13.21
C THR A 363 13.21 -3.96 -12.44
N GLY A 364 11.96 -3.68 -12.07
CA GLY A 364 11.08 -4.68 -11.49
C GLY A 364 10.63 -5.72 -12.51
N ARG A 365 9.92 -6.73 -12.03
CA ARG A 365 9.53 -7.91 -12.80
C ARG A 365 8.51 -7.63 -13.90
N SER A 366 8.63 -8.32 -15.04
CA SER A 366 7.61 -8.37 -16.11
C SER A 366 7.11 -9.79 -16.32
N MET A 367 5.82 -9.96 -16.54
CA MET A 367 5.18 -11.28 -16.69
C MET A 367 4.88 -11.55 -18.17
N PRO A 368 5.10 -12.78 -18.68
CA PRO A 368 5.69 -13.93 -18.00
C PRO A 368 7.23 -13.91 -17.92
N LEU A 369 7.89 -13.05 -18.71
CA LEU A 369 9.35 -12.98 -18.86
C LEU A 369 9.86 -11.56 -18.54
N SER A 370 10.84 -11.47 -17.63
CA SER A 370 11.51 -10.22 -17.28
C SER A 370 12.47 -9.76 -18.38
N LYS A 371 12.53 -8.46 -18.68
CA LYS A 371 13.52 -7.85 -19.58
C LYS A 371 14.78 -7.41 -18.81
N GLY A 372 15.90 -7.28 -19.52
CA GLY A 372 17.17 -6.79 -18.97
C GLY A 372 17.93 -7.87 -18.19
N ARG A 373 18.41 -7.53 -16.99
CA ARG A 373 19.32 -8.38 -16.21
C ARG A 373 18.71 -9.73 -15.84
N SER A 374 19.48 -10.83 -15.80
CA SER A 374 18.99 -12.17 -15.41
C SER A 374 18.92 -12.35 -13.87
N PHE A 375 18.14 -11.51 -13.19
CA PHE A 375 18.12 -11.48 -11.72
C PHE A 375 16.69 -11.40 -11.18
N ASP A 376 16.10 -12.55 -10.89
CA ASP A 376 14.82 -12.72 -10.20
C ASP A 376 15.11 -13.51 -8.91
N PRO A 377 15.59 -12.85 -7.83
CA PRO A 377 16.10 -13.54 -6.64
C PRO A 377 14.97 -14.26 -5.89
N VAL A 378 15.19 -15.53 -5.55
CA VAL A 378 14.16 -16.40 -4.94
C VAL A 378 14.60 -17.08 -3.66
N ASP A 379 15.90 -17.16 -3.38
CA ASP A 379 16.42 -17.61 -2.08
C ASP A 379 17.85 -17.07 -1.86
N ILE A 380 18.30 -17.02 -0.61
CA ILE A 380 19.57 -16.42 -0.20
C ILE A 380 20.19 -17.17 0.99
N GLU A 381 21.50 -17.40 0.96
CA GLU A 381 22.24 -18.10 2.02
C GLU A 381 23.64 -17.50 2.25
N LEU A 382 24.24 -17.75 3.43
CA LEU A 382 25.67 -17.52 3.65
C LEU A 382 26.46 -18.81 3.47
N GLY A 383 27.41 -18.83 2.54
CA GLY A 383 28.21 -20.02 2.23
C GLY A 383 29.43 -20.21 3.13
N PRO A 384 30.12 -21.36 3.07
CA PRO A 384 31.30 -21.67 3.91
C PRO A 384 32.45 -20.67 3.75
N ASP A 385 32.54 -20.04 2.58
CA ASP A 385 33.53 -19.03 2.24
C ASP A 385 33.17 -17.63 2.77
N ARG A 386 32.06 -17.53 3.52
CA ARG A 386 31.44 -16.32 4.09
C ARG A 386 30.81 -15.39 3.06
N SER A 387 30.77 -15.79 1.79
CA SER A 387 30.07 -15.05 0.75
C SER A 387 28.55 -15.17 0.90
N ILE A 388 27.82 -14.23 0.31
CA ILE A 388 26.37 -14.28 0.16
C ILE A 388 26.06 -15.02 -1.15
N TRP A 389 25.19 -16.01 -1.09
CA TRP A 389 24.78 -16.86 -2.21
C TRP A 389 23.31 -16.63 -2.51
N ILE A 390 22.95 -16.35 -3.76
CA ILE A 390 21.59 -16.01 -4.16
C ILE A 390 21.17 -16.91 -5.31
N SER A 391 20.04 -17.59 -5.17
CA SER A 391 19.40 -18.29 -6.27
C SER A 391 18.44 -17.35 -7.01
N SER A 392 18.37 -17.52 -8.34
CA SER A 392 17.53 -16.71 -9.21
C SER A 392 16.95 -17.57 -10.33
N TRP A 393 15.67 -17.36 -10.64
CA TRP A 393 15.00 -17.97 -11.81
C TRP A 393 15.48 -17.38 -13.16
N GLY A 394 16.36 -16.39 -13.11
CA GLY A 394 16.80 -15.64 -14.28
C GLY A 394 15.71 -14.67 -14.73
N ARG A 395 14.88 -15.06 -15.70
CA ARG A 395 13.85 -14.18 -16.29
C ARG A 395 12.47 -14.80 -16.41
N GLN A 396 12.37 -16.12 -16.53
CA GLN A 396 11.11 -16.82 -16.77
C GLN A 396 10.30 -16.97 -15.47
N TYR A 397 8.99 -16.89 -15.59
CA TYR A 397 8.07 -17.18 -14.49
C TYR A 397 7.45 -18.56 -14.62
N GLY A 398 7.80 -19.46 -13.70
CA GLY A 398 7.40 -20.85 -13.76
C GLY A 398 8.00 -21.60 -14.96
N ALA A 399 7.65 -22.87 -15.11
CA ALA A 399 8.24 -23.72 -16.13
C ALA A 399 7.92 -23.27 -17.57
N HIS A 400 8.97 -23.21 -18.37
CA HIS A 400 9.00 -22.84 -19.78
C HIS A 400 9.75 -23.93 -20.53
N TYR A 401 9.11 -24.52 -21.53
CA TYR A 401 9.66 -25.64 -22.30
C TYR A 401 9.88 -25.25 -23.76
N GLU A 402 11.01 -25.64 -24.32
CA GLU A 402 11.33 -25.53 -25.74
C GLU A 402 11.82 -26.89 -26.25
N ASN A 403 11.27 -27.36 -27.37
CA ASN A 403 11.61 -28.66 -27.98
C ASN A 403 11.54 -29.84 -26.99
N GLY A 404 10.56 -29.82 -26.07
CA GLY A 404 10.37 -30.87 -25.07
C GLY A 404 11.33 -30.84 -23.88
N SER A 405 12.22 -29.85 -23.80
CA SER A 405 13.18 -29.66 -22.69
C SER A 405 12.90 -28.39 -21.91
N LEU A 406 13.20 -28.40 -20.61
CA LEU A 406 13.07 -27.22 -19.75
C LEU A 406 14.05 -26.14 -20.20
N ALA A 407 13.52 -25.03 -20.73
CA ALA A 407 14.28 -23.93 -21.30
C ALA A 407 14.54 -22.78 -20.30
N ASN A 408 13.95 -22.85 -19.09
CA ASN A 408 14.15 -21.88 -18.02
C ASN A 408 15.61 -21.55 -17.76
N GLU A 409 15.86 -20.27 -17.48
CA GLU A 409 17.08 -19.85 -16.82
C GLU A 409 17.10 -20.29 -15.34
N GLY A 410 18.27 -20.23 -14.75
CA GLY A 410 18.64 -20.58 -13.39
C GLY A 410 20.02 -20.00 -13.13
N ARG A 411 20.15 -19.17 -12.11
CA ARG A 411 21.42 -18.52 -11.76
C ARG A 411 21.69 -18.71 -10.29
N ILE A 412 22.93 -19.06 -9.96
CA ILE A 412 23.45 -18.95 -8.59
C ILE A 412 24.51 -17.85 -8.58
N TYR A 413 24.21 -16.75 -7.92
CA TYR A 413 25.14 -15.64 -7.75
C TYR A 413 25.88 -15.73 -6.42
N ARG A 414 27.13 -15.29 -6.42
CA ARG A 414 27.96 -15.13 -5.21
C ARG A 414 28.39 -13.67 -5.06
N LEU A 415 28.13 -13.09 -3.89
CA LEU A 415 28.41 -11.69 -3.56
C LEU A 415 29.28 -11.59 -2.31
N TRP A 416 30.28 -10.72 -2.33
CA TRP A 416 31.13 -10.44 -1.15
C TRP A 416 31.75 -9.03 -1.20
N PRO A 417 32.07 -8.40 -0.05
CA PRO A 417 32.73 -7.09 -0.03
C PRO A 417 34.09 -7.11 -0.72
N LYS A 418 34.45 -6.07 -1.46
CA LYS A 418 35.74 -5.94 -2.18
C LYS A 418 36.96 -6.01 -1.28
N ILE A 419 36.82 -5.55 -0.04
CA ILE A 419 37.88 -5.59 0.97
C ILE A 419 38.12 -6.99 1.55
N PHE A 420 37.21 -7.92 1.28
CA PHE A 420 37.22 -9.28 1.78
C PHE A 420 37.56 -10.25 0.66
N LYS A 421 38.36 -11.28 0.97
CA LYS A 421 38.65 -12.39 0.04
C LYS A 421 37.97 -13.66 0.55
N PRO A 422 37.10 -14.30 -0.24
CA PRO A 422 36.46 -15.56 0.13
C PRO A 422 37.48 -16.63 0.51
N VAL A 423 37.20 -17.37 1.58
CA VAL A 423 38.12 -18.37 2.14
C VAL A 423 37.79 -19.76 1.57
N LYS A 424 38.74 -20.39 0.85
CA LYS A 424 38.57 -21.73 0.25
C LYS A 424 38.74 -22.90 1.24
N GLU A 425 39.35 -22.66 2.40
CA GLU A 425 40.11 -23.69 3.14
C GLU A 425 39.34 -24.66 4.05
N GLN A 426 38.00 -24.68 4.10
CA GLN A 426 37.32 -25.33 5.23
C GLN A 426 36.63 -26.68 4.97
N LEU A 427 36.65 -27.26 3.76
CA LEU A 427 35.84 -28.45 3.46
C LEU A 427 36.46 -29.78 3.94
N LYS A 428 37.80 -29.95 3.85
CA LYS A 428 38.45 -31.26 4.09
C LYS A 428 38.17 -31.84 5.48
N LYS A 429 38.27 -31.04 6.53
CA LYS A 429 38.03 -31.49 7.91
C LYS A 429 36.62 -32.03 8.11
N ARG A 430 35.61 -31.45 7.42
CA ARG A 430 34.19 -31.87 7.53
C ARG A 430 33.90 -33.24 6.93
N SER A 431 34.83 -33.79 6.14
CA SER A 431 34.73 -35.18 5.65
C SER A 431 35.17 -36.23 6.69
N GLU A 432 35.88 -35.82 7.74
CA GLU A 432 36.28 -36.72 8.82
C GLU A 432 35.12 -37.00 9.79
N ASN A 433 35.22 -38.09 10.54
CA ASN A 433 34.23 -38.42 11.56
C ASN A 433 34.26 -37.37 12.69
N ILE A 434 33.13 -36.69 12.89
CA ILE A 434 32.98 -35.62 13.89
C ILE A 434 33.20 -36.11 15.32
N GLN A 435 33.01 -37.41 15.58
CA GLN A 435 33.24 -38.01 16.90
C GLN A 435 34.72 -37.95 17.33
N ASP A 436 35.64 -37.87 16.37
CA ASP A 436 37.08 -37.81 16.62
C ASP A 436 37.60 -36.38 16.81
N TRP A 437 36.73 -35.37 16.66
CA TRP A 437 37.14 -33.97 16.74
C TRP A 437 37.45 -33.56 18.19
N SER A 438 38.43 -32.68 18.35
CA SER A 438 38.71 -32.01 19.61
C SER A 438 37.61 -31.02 19.99
N PHE A 439 37.48 -30.71 21.28
CA PHE A 439 36.55 -29.67 21.73
C PHE A 439 36.80 -28.31 21.07
N LYS A 440 38.06 -27.96 20.80
CA LYS A 440 38.41 -26.71 20.11
C LYS A 440 37.83 -26.66 18.69
N GLU A 441 37.84 -27.79 17.99
CA GLU A 441 37.26 -27.89 16.65
C GLU A 441 35.73 -27.80 16.70
N LEU A 442 35.09 -28.49 17.65
CA LEU A 442 33.64 -28.41 17.84
C LEU A 442 33.19 -26.99 18.22
N LEU A 443 33.90 -26.30 19.12
CA LEU A 443 33.57 -24.91 19.50
C LEU A 443 33.73 -23.93 18.34
N LYS A 444 34.66 -24.19 17.41
CA LYS A 444 34.79 -23.38 16.19
C LYS A 444 33.53 -23.49 15.33
N ASP A 445 33.00 -24.69 15.15
CA ASP A 445 31.82 -24.92 14.33
C ASP A 445 30.51 -24.55 15.05
N LEU A 446 30.49 -24.67 16.38
CA LEU A 446 29.38 -24.21 17.22
C LEU A 446 29.10 -22.70 17.06
N GLY A 447 30.16 -21.90 16.86
CA GLY A 447 30.07 -20.46 16.57
C GLY A 447 30.06 -20.10 15.08
N SER A 448 29.96 -21.08 14.17
CA SER A 448 29.96 -20.86 12.71
C SER A 448 28.74 -20.07 12.25
N HIS A 449 28.80 -19.40 11.10
CA HIS A 449 27.62 -18.81 10.45
C HIS A 449 26.81 -19.86 9.66
N LEU A 450 27.36 -21.04 9.36
CA LEU A 450 26.67 -22.12 8.65
C LEU A 450 25.77 -22.95 9.57
N PRO A 451 24.45 -23.05 9.30
CA PRO A 451 23.51 -23.82 10.13
C PRO A 451 23.89 -25.30 10.30
N ALA A 452 24.27 -25.99 9.22
CA ALA A 452 24.62 -27.41 9.26
C ALA A 452 25.84 -27.68 10.17
N TRP A 453 26.85 -26.82 10.13
CA TRP A 453 28.04 -26.97 10.98
C TRP A 453 27.73 -26.71 12.46
N ARG A 454 26.95 -25.65 12.75
CA ARG A 454 26.55 -25.33 14.13
C ARG A 454 25.76 -26.46 14.77
N THR A 455 24.75 -26.98 14.06
CA THR A 455 23.86 -28.02 14.57
C THR A 455 24.61 -29.34 14.79
N ASN A 456 25.45 -29.76 13.83
CA ASN A 456 26.27 -30.97 13.96
C ASN A 456 27.24 -30.89 15.14
N ALA A 457 27.93 -29.75 15.30
CA ALA A 457 28.83 -29.54 16.43
C ALA A 457 28.09 -29.54 17.77
N GLN A 458 26.90 -28.92 17.83
CA GLN A 458 26.08 -28.91 19.05
C GLN A 458 25.62 -30.32 19.42
N ASP A 459 25.11 -31.09 18.47
CA ASP A 459 24.62 -32.44 18.75
C ASP A 459 25.76 -33.38 19.17
N GLU A 460 26.97 -33.25 18.61
CA GLU A 460 28.15 -33.99 19.08
C GLU A 460 28.57 -33.57 20.50
N LEU A 461 28.57 -32.27 20.82
CA LEU A 461 28.85 -31.78 22.17
C LEU A 461 27.84 -32.31 23.19
N ILE A 462 26.56 -32.38 22.81
CA ILE A 462 25.49 -32.94 23.65
C ILE A 462 25.68 -34.45 23.82
N ARG A 463 26.01 -35.18 22.75
CA ARG A 463 26.29 -36.62 22.79
C ARG A 463 27.42 -36.96 23.76
N ARG A 464 28.45 -36.12 23.85
CA ARG A 464 29.56 -36.25 24.82
C ARG A 464 29.17 -35.92 26.27
N GLY A 465 28.00 -35.31 26.49
CA GLY A 465 27.43 -35.08 27.81
C GLY A 465 28.36 -34.31 28.75
N ASP A 466 28.57 -34.86 29.96
CA ASP A 466 29.33 -34.21 31.03
C ASP A 466 30.77 -33.85 30.65
N GLN A 467 31.38 -34.57 29.70
CA GLN A 467 32.73 -34.27 29.21
C GLN A 467 32.81 -32.89 28.53
N SER A 468 31.70 -32.42 27.96
CA SER A 468 31.61 -31.11 27.30
C SER A 468 31.34 -29.96 28.27
N LEU A 469 30.83 -30.22 29.48
CA LEU A 469 30.33 -29.16 30.37
C LEU A 469 31.45 -28.20 30.81
N GLY A 470 32.57 -28.73 31.31
CA GLY A 470 33.65 -27.88 31.83
C GLY A 470 34.23 -26.95 30.75
N ILE A 471 34.34 -27.42 29.51
CA ILE A 471 34.84 -26.60 28.40
C ILE A 471 33.80 -25.59 27.90
N LEU A 472 32.50 -25.95 27.87
CA LEU A 472 31.43 -25.02 27.52
C LEU A 472 31.30 -23.90 28.56
N GLU A 473 31.33 -24.23 29.85
CA GLU A 473 31.29 -23.27 30.95
C GLU A 473 32.50 -22.33 30.93
N LYS A 474 33.71 -22.87 30.66
CA LYS A 474 34.91 -22.07 30.43
C LYS A 474 34.74 -21.12 29.25
N THR A 475 34.19 -21.61 28.13
CA THR A 475 33.92 -20.80 26.94
C THR A 475 32.99 -19.62 27.22
N LEU A 476 31.94 -19.82 28.02
CA LEU A 476 31.02 -18.75 28.41
C LEU A 476 31.67 -17.66 29.27
N LYS A 477 32.68 -18.01 30.09
CA LYS A 477 33.43 -17.05 30.91
C LYS A 477 34.46 -16.28 30.11
N GLU A 478 35.16 -16.95 29.20
CA GLU A 478 36.31 -16.39 28.48
C GLU A 478 35.93 -15.65 27.18
N ASN A 479 34.78 -15.95 26.57
CA ASN A 479 34.42 -15.45 25.24
C ASN A 479 33.01 -14.82 25.18
N THR A 480 32.83 -13.70 25.89
CA THR A 480 31.54 -12.98 25.95
C THR A 480 31.26 -12.07 24.74
N GLN A 481 32.25 -11.89 23.84
CA GLN A 481 32.14 -11.02 22.67
C GLN A 481 31.49 -11.70 21.46
N ASN A 482 31.64 -13.03 21.29
CA ASN A 482 30.97 -13.76 20.22
C ASN A 482 29.57 -14.21 20.66
N LYS A 483 28.54 -13.47 20.27
CA LYS A 483 27.15 -13.73 20.66
C LYS A 483 26.60 -15.05 20.15
N SER A 484 26.97 -15.48 18.95
CA SER A 484 26.56 -16.78 18.41
C SER A 484 27.11 -17.91 19.28
N LEU A 485 28.43 -17.91 19.52
CA LEU A 485 29.06 -18.93 20.37
C LEU A 485 28.50 -18.91 21.80
N GLU A 486 28.27 -17.72 22.37
CA GLU A 486 27.64 -17.56 23.69
C GLU A 486 26.24 -18.22 23.71
N THR A 487 25.39 -17.92 22.73
CA THR A 487 24.03 -18.50 22.62
C THR A 487 24.09 -20.02 22.48
N TRP A 488 24.83 -20.53 21.49
CA TRP A 488 24.87 -21.96 21.20
C TRP A 488 25.54 -22.79 22.30
N ALA A 489 26.57 -22.27 22.96
CA ALA A 489 27.19 -22.93 24.11
C ALA A 489 26.27 -22.95 25.34
N THR A 490 25.53 -21.86 25.60
CA THR A 490 24.53 -21.81 26.68
C THR A 490 23.44 -22.85 26.45
N TRP A 491 22.92 -22.95 25.21
CA TRP A 491 21.93 -23.96 24.84
C TRP A 491 22.48 -25.40 24.89
N ALA A 492 23.74 -25.62 24.51
CA ALA A 492 24.37 -26.94 24.63
C ALA A 492 24.42 -27.40 26.09
N ILE A 493 24.81 -26.53 27.02
CA ILE A 493 24.77 -26.80 28.47
C ILE A 493 23.33 -27.10 28.90
N GLY A 494 22.37 -26.29 28.46
CA GLY A 494 20.93 -26.46 28.70
C GLY A 494 20.36 -27.82 28.26
N ARG A 495 20.85 -28.33 27.12
CA ARG A 495 20.43 -29.62 26.55
C ARG A 495 21.17 -30.82 27.17
N ILE A 496 22.39 -30.62 27.71
CA ILE A 496 23.12 -31.66 28.46
C ILE A 496 22.55 -31.80 29.88
N LYS A 497 22.38 -30.69 30.59
CA LYS A 497 21.96 -30.65 32.00
C LYS A 497 20.62 -29.95 32.12
N LYS A 498 19.61 -30.69 32.58
CA LYS A 498 18.23 -30.20 32.70
C LYS A 498 18.09 -28.91 33.53
N ASN A 499 18.84 -28.77 34.63
CA ASN A 499 18.85 -27.57 35.47
C ASN A 499 20.29 -27.06 35.67
N PRO A 500 20.87 -26.37 34.68
CA PRO A 500 22.22 -25.87 34.78
C PRO A 500 22.28 -24.55 35.53
N ASN A 501 23.39 -24.31 36.23
CA ASN A 501 23.67 -23.00 36.81
C ASN A 501 24.33 -22.12 35.74
N LEU A 502 23.50 -21.45 34.93
CA LEU A 502 23.97 -20.63 33.82
C LEU A 502 24.40 -19.24 34.31
N PRO A 503 25.46 -18.65 33.74
CA PRO A 503 25.80 -17.25 34.02
C PRO A 503 24.66 -16.34 33.52
N GLU A 504 24.46 -15.22 34.21
CA GLU A 504 23.44 -14.21 33.89
C GLU A 504 24.05 -12.79 33.90
N GLU A 505 25.31 -12.69 33.49
CA GLU A 505 26.09 -11.45 33.51
C GLU A 505 25.72 -10.52 32.36
N THR A 506 25.46 -11.09 31.17
CA THR A 506 25.04 -10.35 29.98
C THR A 506 23.51 -10.42 29.77
N LEU A 507 22.96 -9.47 29.00
CA LEU A 507 21.54 -9.48 28.63
C LEU A 507 21.15 -10.76 27.87
N ASN A 508 21.99 -11.18 26.92
CA ASN A 508 21.74 -12.39 26.14
C ASN A 508 21.74 -13.64 27.03
N GLN A 509 22.74 -13.77 27.92
CA GLN A 509 22.80 -14.86 28.91
C GLN A 509 21.53 -14.95 29.76
N LYS A 510 21.02 -13.83 30.29
CA LYS A 510 19.75 -13.79 31.04
C LYS A 510 18.57 -14.30 30.20
N ILE A 511 18.45 -13.83 28.96
CA ILE A 511 17.36 -14.23 28.06
C ILE A 511 17.45 -15.72 27.72
N GLN A 512 18.63 -16.22 27.35
CA GLN A 512 18.80 -17.64 27.04
C GLN A 512 18.56 -18.53 28.26
N SER A 513 18.98 -18.11 29.46
CA SER A 513 18.70 -18.80 30.73
C SER A 513 17.19 -19.03 30.92
N ILE A 514 16.37 -17.99 30.74
CA ILE A 514 14.90 -18.08 30.81
C ILE A 514 14.35 -19.05 29.75
N ARG A 515 14.81 -18.94 28.50
CA ARG A 515 14.34 -19.80 27.39
C ARG A 515 14.71 -21.26 27.59
N ILE A 516 15.92 -21.55 28.08
CA ILE A 516 16.40 -22.91 28.37
C ILE A 516 15.61 -23.54 29.51
N GLN A 517 15.39 -22.81 30.60
CA GLN A 517 14.57 -23.29 31.71
C GLN A 517 13.16 -23.64 31.22
N THR A 518 12.58 -22.77 30.38
CA THR A 518 11.28 -22.99 29.76
C THR A 518 11.26 -24.23 28.87
N HIS A 519 12.26 -24.38 28.00
CA HIS A 519 12.43 -25.56 27.15
C HIS A 519 12.53 -26.85 27.99
N ASN A 520 13.27 -26.81 29.10
CA ASN A 520 13.45 -27.93 30.03
C ASN A 520 12.26 -28.15 30.98
N LYS A 521 11.19 -27.36 30.82
CA LYS A 521 9.99 -27.39 31.68
C LYS A 521 10.30 -27.14 33.16
N ILE A 522 11.24 -26.23 33.43
CA ILE A 522 11.67 -25.79 34.75
C ILE A 522 11.27 -24.35 34.98
N ILE A 523 10.87 -24.06 36.22
CA ILE A 523 10.61 -22.70 36.69
C ILE A 523 11.65 -22.39 37.75
N HIS A 524 12.43 -21.36 37.51
CA HIS A 524 13.40 -20.89 38.46
C HIS A 524 12.74 -20.15 39.64
N PRO A 525 13.23 -20.31 40.89
CA PRO A 525 12.68 -19.60 42.04
C PRO A 525 12.68 -18.07 41.89
N ASN A 526 13.63 -17.54 41.12
CA ASN A 526 13.78 -16.10 40.88
C ASN A 526 12.94 -15.55 39.71
N PHE A 527 11.94 -16.28 39.17
CA PHE A 527 11.10 -15.77 38.07
C PHE A 527 10.44 -14.41 38.39
N ASN A 528 10.12 -14.17 39.67
CA ASN A 528 9.63 -12.87 40.11
C ASN A 528 10.65 -11.73 39.89
N LYS A 529 11.96 -12.02 40.02
CA LYS A 529 13.02 -11.04 39.72
C LYS A 529 12.99 -10.66 38.24
N TYR A 530 12.84 -11.62 37.33
CA TYR A 530 12.80 -11.34 35.89
C TYR A 530 11.57 -10.53 35.48
N LEU A 531 10.40 -10.78 36.08
CA LEU A 531 9.20 -9.97 35.87
C LEU A 531 9.34 -8.52 36.32
N ASN A 532 10.29 -8.22 37.21
CA ASN A 532 10.58 -6.88 37.72
C ASN A 532 11.92 -6.33 37.19
N ASP A 533 12.56 -6.97 36.21
CA ASP A 533 13.82 -6.49 35.65
C ASP A 533 13.63 -5.15 34.95
N SER A 534 14.62 -4.26 35.05
CA SER A 534 14.63 -2.97 34.35
C SER A 534 14.52 -3.11 32.81
N ASN A 535 15.03 -4.20 32.24
CA ASN A 535 15.04 -4.45 30.81
C ASN A 535 13.75 -5.13 30.34
N ALA A 536 13.03 -4.48 29.42
CA ALA A 536 11.76 -4.98 28.89
C ALA A 536 11.89 -6.35 28.19
N ARG A 537 13.03 -6.64 27.53
CA ARG A 537 13.25 -7.94 26.87
C ARG A 537 13.26 -9.08 27.89
N VAL A 538 13.91 -8.88 29.04
CA VAL A 538 13.94 -9.88 30.13
C VAL A 538 12.53 -10.10 30.70
N ARG A 539 11.77 -9.02 30.94
CA ARG A 539 10.38 -9.13 31.40
C ARG A 539 9.50 -9.87 30.39
N ASN A 540 9.62 -9.55 29.09
CA ASN A 540 8.85 -10.20 28.03
C ASN A 540 9.10 -11.71 27.98
N GLU A 541 10.38 -12.12 28.01
CA GLU A 541 10.75 -13.54 27.98
C GLU A 541 10.25 -14.27 29.23
N ALA A 542 10.29 -13.65 30.40
CA ALA A 542 9.73 -14.23 31.63
C ALA A 542 8.21 -14.45 31.54
N VAL A 543 7.48 -13.50 30.93
CA VAL A 543 6.03 -13.63 30.70
C VAL A 543 5.72 -14.75 29.69
N ILE A 544 6.47 -14.80 28.58
CA ILE A 544 6.35 -15.86 27.57
C ILE A 544 6.61 -17.22 28.21
N ALA A 545 7.66 -17.34 29.01
CA ALA A 545 8.01 -18.57 29.72
C ALA A 545 6.89 -19.06 30.63
N ILE A 546 6.34 -18.17 31.48
CA ILE A 546 5.21 -18.51 32.36
C ILE A 546 3.99 -18.97 31.56
N ARG A 547 3.71 -18.31 30.42
CA ARG A 547 2.60 -18.67 29.53
C ARG A 547 2.82 -20.04 28.87
N GLN A 548 4.01 -20.30 28.34
CA GLN A 548 4.38 -21.57 27.71
C GLN A 548 4.29 -22.74 28.69
N LEU A 549 4.76 -22.54 29.93
CA LEU A 549 4.71 -23.55 30.99
C LEU A 549 3.31 -23.74 31.61
N LYS A 550 2.36 -22.85 31.29
CA LYS A 550 0.98 -22.84 31.84
C LYS A 550 0.93 -22.68 33.37
N GLU A 551 1.81 -21.85 33.92
CA GLU A 551 2.06 -21.76 35.36
C GLU A 551 1.15 -20.77 36.09
N LYS A 552 -0.03 -21.25 36.50
CA LYS A 552 -1.07 -20.45 37.17
C LYS A 552 -0.63 -19.76 38.46
N LYS A 553 0.37 -20.29 39.17
CA LYS A 553 0.87 -19.69 40.44
C LYS A 553 1.45 -18.28 40.27
N PHE A 554 1.86 -17.90 39.05
CA PHE A 554 2.38 -16.56 38.77
C PHE A 554 1.31 -15.56 38.32
N THR A 555 0.03 -15.95 38.24
CA THR A 555 -1.05 -15.04 37.83
C THR A 555 -1.12 -13.76 38.68
N ALA A 556 -0.89 -13.84 40.00
CA ALA A 556 -0.81 -12.65 40.86
C ALA A 556 0.35 -11.70 40.47
N HIS A 557 1.50 -12.26 40.11
CA HIS A 557 2.66 -11.49 39.66
C HIS A 557 2.43 -10.87 38.27
N LEU A 558 1.82 -11.62 37.35
CA LEU A 558 1.42 -11.11 36.03
C LEU A 558 0.38 -9.99 36.15
N LYS A 559 -0.57 -10.10 37.08
CA LYS A 559 -1.52 -9.03 37.41
C LYS A 559 -0.77 -7.79 37.90
N SER A 560 0.12 -7.92 38.87
CA SER A 560 0.93 -6.79 39.36
C SER A 560 1.79 -6.16 38.25
N LEU A 561 2.32 -6.96 37.32
CA LEU A 561 3.03 -6.43 36.15
C LEU A 561 2.08 -5.65 35.22
N ALA A 562 0.89 -6.18 34.93
CA ALA A 562 -0.11 -5.51 34.09
C ALA A 562 -0.55 -4.14 34.64
N GLU A 563 -0.50 -3.93 35.96
CA GLU A 563 -0.85 -2.64 36.59
C GLU A 563 0.11 -1.51 36.21
N LYS A 564 1.39 -1.84 35.99
CA LYS A 564 2.49 -0.86 35.88
C LYS A 564 3.27 -0.91 34.57
N GLU A 565 3.11 -1.97 33.78
CA GLU A 565 3.89 -2.15 32.55
C GLU A 565 3.55 -1.09 31.49
N LYS A 566 4.61 -0.48 30.94
CA LYS A 566 4.52 0.56 29.91
C LYS A 566 5.02 0.08 28.55
N ASP A 567 5.82 -0.99 28.50
CA ASP A 567 6.29 -1.55 27.25
C ASP A 567 5.15 -2.27 26.51
N ARG A 568 4.93 -1.88 25.26
CA ARG A 568 3.84 -2.37 24.40
C ARG A 568 3.89 -3.89 24.22
N ILE A 569 5.08 -4.46 24.01
CA ILE A 569 5.25 -5.89 23.73
C ILE A 569 5.16 -6.70 25.01
N VAL A 570 5.75 -6.21 26.10
CA VAL A 570 5.60 -6.88 27.40
C VAL A 570 4.12 -6.89 27.81
N PHE A 571 3.41 -5.76 27.72
CA PHE A 571 1.98 -5.70 28.03
C PHE A 571 1.16 -6.63 27.13
N TYR A 572 1.51 -6.71 25.83
CA TYR A 572 0.90 -7.65 24.89
C TYR A 572 1.02 -9.10 25.38
N SER A 573 2.23 -9.51 25.73
CA SER A 573 2.51 -10.84 26.26
C SER A 573 1.79 -11.10 27.59
N VAL A 574 1.69 -10.09 28.46
CA VAL A 574 1.05 -10.20 29.78
C VAL A 574 -0.45 -10.46 29.64
N TRP A 575 -1.18 -9.71 28.83
CA TRP A 575 -2.62 -9.95 28.67
C TRP A 575 -2.88 -11.30 27.99
N GLY A 576 -2.02 -11.71 27.04
CA GLY A 576 -2.09 -13.04 26.42
C GLY A 576 -1.82 -14.17 27.43
N ALA A 577 -0.88 -13.98 28.35
CA ALA A 577 -0.62 -14.93 29.43
C ALA A 577 -1.81 -15.02 30.41
N LEU A 578 -2.37 -13.88 30.83
CA LEU A 578 -3.56 -13.85 31.69
C LEU A 578 -4.78 -14.49 31.01
N MET A 579 -4.94 -14.31 29.70
CA MET A 579 -5.99 -14.94 28.90
C MET A 579 -5.90 -16.48 28.97
N ASP A 580 -4.71 -17.05 28.90
CA ASP A 580 -4.53 -18.50 28.89
C ASP A 580 -4.57 -19.11 30.31
N LEU A 581 -4.13 -18.35 31.32
CA LEU A 581 -3.96 -18.86 32.68
C LEU A 581 -5.18 -18.64 33.59
N CYS A 582 -5.93 -17.55 33.40
CA CYS A 582 -7.11 -17.22 34.19
C CYS A 582 -8.40 -17.83 33.58
N THR A 583 -9.35 -18.14 34.45
CA THR A 583 -10.73 -18.46 34.09
C THR A 583 -11.47 -17.23 33.57
N VAL A 584 -12.56 -17.44 32.83
CA VAL A 584 -13.42 -16.35 32.33
C VAL A 584 -13.99 -15.55 33.50
N GLU A 585 -14.33 -16.21 34.60
CA GLU A 585 -14.87 -15.63 35.83
C GLU A 585 -13.83 -14.73 36.53
N GLU A 586 -12.59 -15.20 36.67
CA GLU A 586 -11.49 -14.38 37.22
C GLU A 586 -11.21 -13.14 36.38
N LEU A 587 -11.24 -13.27 35.04
CA LEU A 587 -11.06 -12.14 34.14
C LEU A 587 -12.25 -11.16 34.24
N LYS A 588 -13.49 -11.66 34.37
CA LYS A 588 -14.68 -10.81 34.59
C LYS A 588 -14.60 -10.07 35.92
N HIS A 589 -14.10 -10.69 36.98
CA HIS A 589 -13.85 -10.00 38.26
C HIS A 589 -12.80 -8.90 38.09
N GLN A 590 -11.69 -9.20 37.42
CA GLN A 590 -10.57 -8.27 37.21
C GLN A 590 -10.98 -6.98 36.49
N ILE A 591 -12.03 -7.01 35.66
CA ILE A 591 -12.53 -5.83 34.95
C ILE A 591 -13.08 -4.73 35.88
N ASN A 592 -13.43 -5.10 37.12
CA ASN A 592 -13.95 -4.18 38.13
C ASN A 592 -12.86 -3.63 39.07
N GLU A 593 -11.61 -4.09 38.96
CA GLU A 593 -10.48 -3.63 39.77
C GLU A 593 -10.17 -2.15 39.54
N LYS A 594 -9.55 -1.45 40.49
CA LYS A 594 -9.26 -0.01 40.32
C LYS A 594 -8.19 0.28 39.26
N SER A 595 -7.27 -0.65 39.02
CA SER A 595 -6.11 -0.43 38.13
C SER A 595 -6.48 -0.41 36.64
N PRO A 596 -6.17 0.67 35.90
CA PRO A 596 -6.38 0.77 34.46
C PRO A 596 -5.77 -0.38 33.64
N GLY A 597 -4.53 -0.77 33.93
CA GLY A 597 -3.83 -1.83 33.18
C GLY A 597 -4.42 -3.22 33.40
N LEU A 598 -4.91 -3.50 34.60
CA LEU A 598 -5.65 -4.73 34.88
C LEU A 598 -6.99 -4.78 34.16
N LYS A 599 -7.75 -3.68 34.16
CA LYS A 599 -9.00 -3.61 33.40
C LYS A 599 -8.76 -3.84 31.91
N LEU A 600 -7.76 -3.18 31.36
CA LEU A 600 -7.43 -3.26 29.93
C LEU A 600 -6.99 -4.66 29.52
N SER A 601 -6.10 -5.30 30.30
CA SER A 601 -5.66 -6.68 30.02
C SER A 601 -6.80 -7.69 30.12
N ALA A 602 -7.67 -7.56 31.14
CA ALA A 602 -8.86 -8.40 31.28
C ALA A 602 -9.84 -8.21 30.13
N LEU A 603 -10.08 -6.96 29.72
CA LEU A 603 -10.93 -6.65 28.57
C LEU A 603 -10.39 -7.29 27.29
N LEU A 604 -9.11 -7.11 26.97
CA LEU A 604 -8.47 -7.71 25.80
C LEU A 604 -8.60 -9.24 25.80
N ALA A 605 -8.30 -9.89 26.94
CA ALA A 605 -8.43 -11.34 27.08
C ALA A 605 -9.87 -11.84 26.87
N LEU A 606 -10.86 -11.13 27.41
CA LEU A 606 -12.27 -11.50 27.30
C LEU A 606 -12.84 -11.23 25.90
N LEU A 607 -12.36 -10.19 25.22
CA LEU A 607 -12.63 -9.95 23.81
C LEU A 607 -12.02 -11.08 22.97
N GLU A 608 -10.77 -11.46 23.19
CA GLU A 608 -10.15 -12.56 22.44
C GLU A 608 -10.93 -13.87 22.56
N LYS A 609 -11.42 -14.19 23.77
CA LYS A 609 -12.24 -15.40 24.03
C LYS A 609 -13.68 -15.32 23.51
N ASP A 610 -14.15 -14.15 23.05
CA ASP A 610 -15.53 -13.93 22.61
C ASP A 610 -16.60 -14.31 23.65
N THR A 611 -16.35 -13.95 24.91
CA THR A 611 -17.22 -14.33 26.05
C THR A 611 -18.07 -13.20 26.62
N LEU A 612 -17.96 -11.98 26.10
CA LEU A 612 -18.69 -10.81 26.60
C LEU A 612 -19.89 -10.44 25.71
N PRO A 613 -21.10 -10.27 26.30
CA PRO A 613 -22.23 -9.69 25.59
C PRO A 613 -21.97 -8.24 25.16
N SER A 614 -22.51 -7.83 24.02
CA SER A 614 -22.39 -6.48 23.46
C SER A 614 -22.67 -5.35 24.47
N LYS A 615 -23.78 -5.44 25.22
CA LYS A 615 -24.16 -4.43 26.21
C LYS A 615 -23.13 -4.27 27.34
N LEU A 616 -22.48 -5.37 27.73
CA LEU A 616 -21.46 -5.34 28.76
C LEU A 616 -20.18 -4.68 28.25
N ILE A 617 -19.79 -4.96 27.00
CA ILE A 617 -18.64 -4.31 26.35
C ILE A 617 -18.82 -2.78 26.32
N GLU A 618 -20.01 -2.30 25.94
CA GLU A 618 -20.32 -0.86 25.90
C GLU A 618 -20.23 -0.20 27.27
N ARG A 619 -20.84 -0.84 28.29
CA ARG A 619 -20.78 -0.37 29.68
C ARG A 619 -19.35 -0.30 30.20
N LEU A 620 -18.52 -1.30 29.92
CA LEU A 620 -17.14 -1.36 30.37
C LEU A 620 -16.28 -0.30 29.67
N CYS A 621 -16.46 -0.11 28.36
CA CYS A 621 -15.75 0.89 27.59
C CYS A 621 -16.04 2.33 28.04
N SER A 622 -17.24 2.58 28.56
CA SER A 622 -17.66 3.89 29.07
C SER A 622 -16.90 4.32 30.33
N ASN A 623 -16.31 3.38 31.07
CA ASN A 623 -15.68 3.59 32.39
C ASN A 623 -14.17 3.30 32.41
N LEU A 624 -13.53 3.13 31.24
CA LEU A 624 -12.09 2.95 31.13
C LEU A 624 -11.38 4.30 31.24
N VAL A 625 -10.50 4.42 32.23
CA VAL A 625 -9.59 5.57 32.39
C VAL A 625 -8.21 5.11 31.93
N PHE A 626 -7.63 5.79 30.95
CA PHE A 626 -6.32 5.44 30.40
C PHE A 626 -5.20 6.16 31.15
N THR A 627 -4.12 5.44 31.45
CA THR A 627 -2.86 6.02 31.96
C THR A 627 -1.81 6.11 30.84
N GLU A 628 -0.71 6.82 31.12
CA GLU A 628 0.42 6.95 30.20
C GLU A 628 0.95 5.58 29.72
N GLY A 629 1.03 5.38 28.40
CA GLY A 629 1.46 4.13 27.76
C GLY A 629 0.34 3.19 27.29
N GLN A 630 -0.92 3.49 27.60
CA GLN A 630 -2.08 2.69 27.16
C GLN A 630 -2.74 3.31 25.92
N ASP A 631 -3.31 2.46 25.06
CA ASP A 631 -3.92 2.88 23.79
C ASP A 631 -5.43 3.17 23.94
N PRO A 632 -5.88 4.44 24.03
CA PRO A 632 -7.28 4.78 24.16
C PRO A 632 -8.15 4.37 22.96
N ARG A 633 -7.54 4.04 21.81
CA ARG A 633 -8.27 3.53 20.64
C ARG A 633 -8.91 2.18 20.90
N ILE A 634 -8.45 1.43 21.91
CA ILE A 634 -9.05 0.13 22.25
C ILE A 634 -10.53 0.24 22.61
N VAL A 635 -10.97 1.35 23.21
CA VAL A 635 -12.40 1.62 23.46
C VAL A 635 -13.17 1.71 22.15
N LYS A 636 -12.63 2.39 21.14
CA LYS A 636 -13.27 2.46 19.81
C LYS A 636 -13.33 1.09 19.14
N ILE A 637 -12.28 0.29 19.26
CA ILE A 637 -12.21 -1.06 18.69
C ILE A 637 -13.22 -2.00 19.40
N ALA A 638 -13.25 -1.97 20.74
CA ALA A 638 -14.16 -2.79 21.53
C ALA A 638 -15.63 -2.39 21.35
N VAL A 639 -15.96 -1.09 21.28
CA VAL A 639 -17.32 -0.60 20.95
C VAL A 639 -17.70 -0.93 19.51
N ARG A 640 -16.74 -0.94 18.57
CA ARG A 640 -17.03 -1.43 17.20
C ARG A 640 -17.43 -2.90 17.23
N ARG A 641 -16.73 -3.72 18.02
CA ARG A 641 -17.06 -5.14 18.23
C ARG A 641 -18.41 -5.35 18.95
N SER A 642 -18.77 -4.51 19.93
CA SER A 642 -20.07 -4.64 20.62
C SER A 642 -21.26 -4.46 19.66
N LYS A 643 -21.09 -3.60 18.65
CA LYS A 643 -22.11 -3.33 17.61
C LYS A 643 -22.19 -4.43 16.54
N GLY A 644 -21.51 -5.56 16.75
CA GLY A 644 -21.41 -6.71 15.85
C GLY A 644 -19.95 -7.12 15.68
N LYS A 645 -19.67 -8.43 15.53
CA LYS A 645 -18.32 -8.93 15.26
C LYS A 645 -17.73 -8.14 14.08
N ALA A 646 -16.70 -7.35 14.32
CA ALA A 646 -15.90 -6.78 13.24
C ALA A 646 -15.13 -7.96 12.65
N VAL A 647 -15.49 -8.34 11.44
CA VAL A 647 -14.79 -9.41 10.75
C VAL A 647 -13.81 -8.82 9.76
N PHE A 648 -12.65 -9.46 9.71
CA PHE A 648 -11.45 -9.13 8.96
C PHE A 648 -11.67 -8.32 7.67
N GLU A 649 -10.93 -7.21 7.57
CA GLU A 649 -10.66 -6.44 6.37
C GLU A 649 -9.61 -7.22 5.56
N SER A 650 -9.98 -7.84 4.43
CA SER A 650 -8.99 -8.10 3.38
C SER A 650 -8.54 -6.73 2.90
N ARG A 651 -7.45 -6.21 3.46
CA ARG A 651 -6.76 -5.13 2.79
C ARG A 651 -6.10 -5.78 1.59
N GLY A 652 -6.36 -5.40 0.34
CA GLY A 652 -6.94 -4.21 -0.29
C GLY A 652 -6.46 -2.84 0.19
N ARG A 653 -6.01 -1.89 -0.66
CA ARG A 653 -5.99 -0.47 -0.23
C ARG A 653 -7.41 -0.03 0.22
N PRO A 654 -7.54 0.93 1.17
CA PRO A 654 -8.84 1.28 1.75
C PRO A 654 -9.80 1.90 0.73
N LEU A 655 -11.02 1.36 0.66
CA LEU A 655 -12.19 2.10 0.19
C LEU A 655 -13.10 2.34 1.40
N THR A 656 -13.14 3.58 1.89
CA THR A 656 -14.03 3.97 2.97
C THR A 656 -15.47 4.01 2.48
N ALA A 657 -16.35 3.16 3.03
CA ALA A 657 -17.79 3.25 2.82
C ALA A 657 -18.38 4.33 3.75
N GLU A 658 -18.35 5.58 3.32
CA GLU A 658 -19.57 6.38 3.48
C GLU A 658 -20.44 5.98 2.30
N GLY A 659 -21.66 5.51 2.58
CA GLY A 659 -22.58 5.06 1.57
C GLY A 659 -22.60 6.04 0.41
N LEU A 660 -22.50 5.48 -0.79
CA LEU A 660 -22.98 6.12 -1.99
C LEU A 660 -24.44 6.53 -1.72
N THR A 661 -24.65 7.74 -1.21
CA THR A 661 -25.65 8.60 -1.87
C THR A 661 -25.14 8.59 -3.30
N PRO A 662 -25.90 8.06 -4.27
CA PRO A 662 -25.39 7.69 -5.58
C PRO A 662 -24.48 8.79 -6.04
N THR A 663 -23.16 8.53 -6.08
CA THR A 663 -22.25 9.41 -6.80
C THR A 663 -22.95 9.61 -8.11
N LYS A 664 -23.29 10.87 -8.43
CA LYS A 664 -23.74 11.24 -9.75
C LYS A 664 -22.89 10.40 -10.69
N PHE A 665 -23.55 9.58 -11.49
CA PHE A 665 -22.91 8.90 -12.60
C PHE A 665 -21.96 9.95 -13.17
N HIS A 666 -20.64 9.80 -13.02
CA HIS A 666 -19.77 10.44 -13.99
C HIS A 666 -20.19 9.72 -15.25
N SER A 667 -21.01 10.39 -16.04
CA SER A 667 -21.40 9.84 -17.30
C SER A 667 -20.07 9.57 -18.00
N THR A 668 -19.82 8.30 -18.25
CA THR A 668 -18.79 7.83 -19.19
C THR A 668 -19.18 8.21 -20.62
N THR A 669 -20.14 9.13 -20.76
CA THR A 669 -20.70 9.61 -22.00
C THR A 669 -19.68 10.59 -22.59
N ILE A 670 -18.99 10.09 -23.60
CA ILE A 670 -18.12 10.89 -24.45
C ILE A 670 -18.95 12.04 -25.02
N ASN A 671 -18.43 13.27 -24.95
CA ASN A 671 -19.03 14.39 -25.67
C ASN A 671 -18.87 14.18 -27.18
N PRO A 672 -19.96 13.90 -27.94
CA PRO A 672 -19.85 13.68 -29.37
C PRO A 672 -19.78 15.01 -30.15
N PHE A 673 -20.06 16.15 -29.50
CA PHE A 673 -20.12 17.46 -30.13
C PHE A 673 -18.80 18.23 -30.00
N SER A 674 -18.39 18.89 -31.08
CA SER A 674 -17.33 19.90 -31.08
C SER A 674 -17.71 21.08 -32.00
N ASN A 675 -16.98 22.19 -31.95
CA ASN A 675 -17.20 23.34 -32.84
C ASN A 675 -18.64 23.89 -32.86
N LEU A 676 -19.31 23.89 -31.70
CA LEU A 676 -20.67 24.39 -31.53
C LEU A 676 -20.73 25.91 -31.76
N LYS A 677 -21.46 26.34 -32.78
CA LYS A 677 -21.58 27.73 -33.25
C LYS A 677 -23.02 28.06 -33.66
N PRO A 678 -23.78 28.81 -32.86
CA PRO A 678 -24.99 29.47 -33.33
C PRO A 678 -24.63 30.64 -34.26
N SER A 679 -25.55 31.03 -35.14
CA SER A 679 -25.41 32.23 -35.99
C SER A 679 -25.66 33.53 -35.22
N THR A 680 -26.09 33.44 -33.96
CA THR A 680 -26.35 34.56 -33.05
C THR A 680 -25.21 34.66 -32.03
N GLU A 681 -25.14 35.79 -31.31
CA GLU A 681 -24.16 36.00 -30.23
C GLU A 681 -24.58 35.32 -28.90
N ASN A 682 -25.72 34.61 -28.91
CA ASN A 682 -26.24 33.94 -27.73
C ASN A 682 -25.42 32.69 -27.38
N ASN A 683 -25.23 32.44 -26.08
CA ASN A 683 -24.37 31.36 -25.61
C ASN A 683 -25.07 30.00 -25.72
N TYR A 684 -24.38 29.01 -26.32
CA TYR A 684 -24.79 27.60 -26.33
C TYR A 684 -23.76 26.81 -25.54
N ALA A 685 -24.20 25.76 -24.86
CA ALA A 685 -23.32 24.91 -24.08
C ALA A 685 -23.71 23.45 -24.23
N VAL A 686 -22.77 22.56 -23.96
CA VAL A 686 -23.04 21.12 -23.87
C VAL A 686 -23.22 20.74 -22.40
N ASP A 687 -24.22 19.91 -22.10
CA ASP A 687 -24.46 19.37 -20.77
C ASP A 687 -24.99 17.93 -20.87
N THR A 688 -25.27 17.32 -19.72
CA THR A 688 -25.80 15.96 -19.63
C THR A 688 -27.29 15.99 -19.27
N LEU A 689 -28.10 15.14 -19.90
CA LEU A 689 -29.51 14.95 -19.59
C LEU A 689 -29.67 14.30 -18.20
N GLU A 690 -29.73 15.14 -17.17
CA GLU A 690 -29.97 14.79 -15.77
C GLU A 690 -31.13 15.60 -15.19
N ILE A 691 -31.93 14.97 -14.31
CA ILE A 691 -33.00 15.66 -13.58
C ILE A 691 -32.40 16.80 -12.75
N GLY A 692 -33.03 17.98 -12.80
CA GLY A 692 -32.59 19.19 -12.12
C GLY A 692 -31.61 20.07 -12.91
N LYS A 693 -31.20 19.66 -14.12
CA LYS A 693 -30.39 20.51 -15.02
C LYS A 693 -31.25 21.48 -15.81
N LYS A 694 -30.69 22.65 -16.14
CA LYS A 694 -31.34 23.65 -17.00
C LYS A 694 -31.38 23.16 -18.45
N ILE A 695 -32.51 23.35 -19.13
CA ILE A 695 -32.64 23.02 -20.56
C ILE A 695 -32.10 24.11 -21.48
N TYR A 696 -32.15 25.38 -21.07
CA TYR A 696 -31.61 26.51 -21.83
C TYR A 696 -30.46 27.19 -21.07
N THR A 697 -29.62 27.93 -21.78
CA THR A 697 -28.51 28.71 -21.20
C THR A 697 -28.98 30.02 -20.56
N ASP A 698 -30.13 30.55 -20.99
CA ASP A 698 -30.67 31.89 -20.68
C ASP A 698 -32.05 31.86 -19.98
N ARG A 699 -32.54 30.66 -19.61
CA ARG A 699 -33.76 30.44 -18.82
C ARG A 699 -33.51 29.43 -17.71
N ASN A 700 -34.29 29.52 -16.64
CA ASN A 700 -34.14 28.68 -15.45
C ASN A 700 -35.00 27.41 -15.47
N TYR A 701 -35.53 27.01 -16.62
CA TYR A 701 -36.39 25.83 -16.75
C TYR A 701 -35.59 24.54 -16.52
N LEU A 702 -36.06 23.69 -15.60
CA LEU A 702 -35.35 22.49 -15.17
C LEU A 702 -35.96 21.22 -15.76
N LEU A 703 -35.10 20.25 -16.10
CA LEU A 703 -35.49 18.88 -16.45
C LEU A 703 -36.12 18.19 -15.23
N ARG A 704 -37.36 17.73 -15.35
CA ARG A 704 -38.11 17.04 -14.28
C ARG A 704 -38.25 15.55 -14.51
N LYS A 705 -38.41 15.12 -15.76
CA LYS A 705 -38.48 13.70 -16.12
C LYS A 705 -37.73 13.47 -17.42
N ILE A 706 -36.86 12.46 -17.42
CA ILE A 706 -36.06 12.05 -18.56
C ILE A 706 -36.31 10.55 -18.78
N PRO A 707 -36.63 10.11 -20.00
CA PRO A 707 -36.72 8.69 -20.32
C PRO A 707 -35.41 7.96 -20.00
N ALA A 708 -35.48 6.72 -19.51
CA ALA A 708 -34.29 5.95 -19.14
C ALA A 708 -33.30 5.81 -20.32
N GLN A 709 -33.83 5.80 -21.55
CA GLN A 709 -33.06 5.72 -22.78
C GLN A 709 -32.19 6.96 -23.03
N LEU A 710 -32.58 8.15 -22.58
CA LEU A 710 -31.84 9.40 -22.82
C LEU A 710 -31.11 9.90 -21.55
N LYS A 711 -31.25 9.16 -20.45
CA LYS A 711 -30.67 9.52 -19.17
C LYS A 711 -29.14 9.47 -19.29
N ASN A 712 -28.48 10.54 -18.87
CA ASN A 712 -27.04 10.74 -18.94
C ASN A 712 -26.46 10.93 -20.37
N ASP A 713 -27.31 11.11 -21.40
CA ASP A 713 -26.83 11.48 -22.72
C ASP A 713 -26.39 12.93 -22.78
N ILE A 714 -25.43 13.22 -23.65
CA ILE A 714 -24.93 14.57 -23.87
C ILE A 714 -25.91 15.32 -24.77
N PHE A 715 -26.27 16.54 -24.39
CA PHE A 715 -27.14 17.42 -25.17
C PHE A 715 -26.62 18.86 -25.25
N ILE A 716 -27.01 19.54 -26.32
CA ILE A 716 -26.79 20.96 -26.55
C ILE A 716 -27.89 21.73 -25.83
N LYS A 717 -27.50 22.50 -24.81
CA LYS A 717 -28.31 23.55 -24.20
C LYS A 717 -28.31 24.76 -25.13
N THR A 718 -29.46 25.03 -25.72
CA THR A 718 -29.65 26.17 -26.62
C THR A 718 -30.04 27.42 -25.84
N ALA A 719 -30.01 28.59 -26.48
CA ALA A 719 -30.57 29.81 -25.92
C ALA A 719 -32.05 29.91 -26.30
N CYS A 720 -32.93 30.07 -25.32
CA CYS A 720 -34.36 30.24 -25.51
C CYS A 720 -34.68 31.54 -26.27
N ALA A 721 -33.88 32.59 -26.13
CA ALA A 721 -34.03 33.85 -26.86
C ALA A 721 -33.95 33.68 -28.39
N ASP A 722 -33.25 32.65 -28.87
CA ASP A 722 -33.21 32.35 -30.30
C ASP A 722 -34.49 31.68 -30.83
N ALA A 723 -35.46 31.41 -29.96
CA ALA A 723 -36.72 30.78 -30.36
C ALA A 723 -37.54 31.63 -31.35
N GLU A 724 -37.34 32.96 -31.36
CA GLU A 724 -38.16 33.91 -32.13
C GLU A 724 -37.75 34.03 -33.60
N TYR A 725 -36.58 33.52 -34.00
CA TYR A 725 -36.10 33.64 -35.37
C TYR A 725 -36.90 32.73 -36.32
N SER A 726 -37.47 33.34 -37.36
CA SER A 726 -38.17 32.65 -38.45
C SER A 726 -37.34 32.49 -39.73
N LYS A 727 -36.27 33.28 -39.90
CA LYS A 727 -35.30 33.24 -41.01
C LYS A 727 -33.90 33.65 -40.51
N GLY A 728 -32.84 33.25 -41.22
CA GLY A 728 -31.47 33.71 -40.98
C GLY A 728 -30.74 33.11 -39.77
N PHE A 729 -31.39 32.26 -38.97
CA PHE A 729 -30.76 31.52 -37.87
C PHE A 729 -30.20 30.17 -38.32
N GLN A 730 -28.99 29.81 -37.86
CA GLN A 730 -28.38 28.50 -38.08
C GLN A 730 -27.55 28.06 -36.87
N LEU A 731 -27.80 26.86 -36.36
CA LEU A 731 -26.94 26.19 -35.38
C LEU A 731 -26.00 25.20 -36.10
N THR A 732 -24.69 25.39 -35.98
CA THR A 732 -23.68 24.51 -36.59
C THR A 732 -22.84 23.83 -35.52
N PHE A 733 -22.57 22.53 -35.65
CA PHE A 733 -21.64 21.79 -34.78
C PHE A 733 -21.04 20.60 -35.52
N ASN A 734 -19.96 20.03 -35.00
CA ASN A 734 -19.32 18.84 -35.53
C ASN A 734 -19.62 17.64 -34.65
N LEU A 735 -19.92 16.49 -35.26
CA LEU A 735 -19.99 15.20 -34.59
C LEU A 735 -18.67 14.45 -34.76
N LYS A 736 -18.05 14.05 -33.63
CA LYS A 736 -16.82 13.25 -33.60
C LYS A 736 -17.02 11.83 -34.12
N TYR A 737 -18.21 11.28 -33.90
CA TYR A 737 -18.61 9.92 -34.28
C TYR A 737 -19.96 9.94 -35.00
N PRO A 738 -20.25 8.97 -35.88
CA PRO A 738 -21.62 8.74 -36.32
C PRO A 738 -22.52 8.64 -35.09
N SER A 739 -23.61 9.40 -35.06
CA SER A 739 -24.42 9.55 -33.86
C SER A 739 -25.90 9.58 -34.21
N THR A 740 -26.73 9.01 -33.35
CA THR A 740 -28.17 9.29 -33.39
C THR A 740 -28.40 10.60 -32.65
N LEU A 741 -28.93 11.61 -33.35
CA LEU A 741 -29.36 12.85 -32.73
C LEU A 741 -30.83 12.76 -32.33
N PHE A 742 -31.15 13.37 -31.19
CA PHE A 742 -32.50 13.49 -30.67
C PHE A 742 -32.87 14.97 -30.58
N LEU A 743 -33.81 15.40 -31.42
CA LEU A 743 -34.42 16.72 -31.41
C LEU A 743 -35.52 16.74 -30.35
N ILE A 744 -35.31 17.51 -29.29
CA ILE A 744 -36.25 17.67 -28.19
C ILE A 744 -37.00 18.98 -28.43
N ASP A 745 -38.24 18.88 -28.90
CA ASP A 745 -39.08 20.01 -29.30
C ASP A 745 -40.07 20.41 -28.21
N ASP A 746 -40.32 21.71 -28.09
CA ASP A 746 -41.32 22.26 -27.16
C ASP A 746 -42.74 21.88 -27.63
N SER A 747 -43.44 21.03 -26.87
CA SER A 747 -44.77 20.52 -27.25
C SER A 747 -45.88 21.57 -27.29
N ARG A 748 -45.60 22.81 -26.86
CA ARG A 748 -46.54 23.94 -27.01
C ARG A 748 -46.59 24.48 -28.44
N ALA A 749 -45.70 24.04 -29.33
CA ALA A 749 -45.73 24.38 -30.75
C ALA A 749 -46.78 23.55 -31.50
N GLU A 750 -47.40 24.14 -32.54
CA GLU A 750 -48.40 23.44 -33.38
C GLU A 750 -47.78 22.32 -34.23
N GLN A 751 -46.57 22.56 -34.79
CA GLN A 751 -45.83 21.62 -35.63
C GLN A 751 -44.31 21.89 -35.58
N LEU A 752 -43.49 20.92 -35.99
CA LEU A 752 -42.04 21.08 -36.16
C LEU A 752 -41.72 22.19 -37.18
N PRO A 753 -40.55 22.86 -37.07
CA PRO A 753 -40.11 23.80 -38.10
C PRO A 753 -39.99 23.10 -39.46
N GLU A 754 -40.20 23.85 -40.55
CA GLU A 754 -40.21 23.32 -41.91
C GLU A 754 -38.97 22.45 -42.23
N TRP A 755 -37.78 22.85 -41.78
CA TRP A 755 -36.53 22.11 -41.98
C TRP A 755 -36.45 20.77 -41.22
N ALA A 756 -37.30 20.55 -40.22
CA ALA A 756 -37.32 19.33 -39.41
C ALA A 756 -38.53 18.43 -39.68
N ASN A 757 -39.61 18.98 -40.28
CA ASN A 757 -40.92 18.33 -40.35
C ASN A 757 -40.95 17.03 -41.20
N SER A 758 -40.16 16.91 -42.26
CA SER A 758 -40.11 15.71 -43.13
C SER A 758 -39.04 14.69 -42.73
N ASP A 759 -38.05 15.12 -41.95
CA ASP A 759 -36.73 14.49 -41.90
C ASP A 759 -36.40 13.85 -40.55
N TRP A 760 -37.16 14.20 -39.51
CA TRP A 760 -36.97 13.70 -38.15
C TRP A 760 -38.13 12.80 -37.74
N LYS A 761 -37.83 11.59 -37.25
CA LYS A 761 -38.84 10.61 -36.88
C LYS A 761 -39.33 10.83 -35.44
N GLU A 762 -40.63 10.98 -35.23
CA GLU A 762 -41.22 11.07 -33.88
C GLU A 762 -40.98 9.77 -33.10
N THR A 763 -40.66 9.91 -31.81
CA THR A 763 -40.48 8.79 -30.89
C THR A 763 -41.58 8.79 -29.82
N ASN A 764 -41.73 7.68 -29.10
CA ASN A 764 -42.63 7.61 -27.93
C ASN A 764 -42.01 8.26 -26.67
N LEU A 765 -40.88 8.95 -26.79
CA LEU A 765 -40.13 9.53 -25.68
C LEU A 765 -40.61 10.96 -25.41
N ILE A 766 -40.87 11.25 -24.14
CA ILE A 766 -41.31 12.57 -23.68
C ILE A 766 -40.38 13.03 -22.55
N ILE A 767 -39.88 14.26 -22.67
CA ILE A 767 -39.14 14.94 -21.60
C ILE A 767 -40.09 15.90 -20.90
N LYS A 768 -40.11 15.89 -19.56
CA LYS A 768 -40.90 16.86 -18.78
C LYS A 768 -40.00 17.90 -18.16
N THR A 769 -40.42 19.16 -18.21
CA THR A 769 -39.67 20.29 -17.64
C THR A 769 -40.61 21.17 -16.82
N ASP A 770 -40.08 22.19 -16.14
CA ASP A 770 -40.93 23.15 -15.42
C ASP A 770 -41.78 24.00 -16.34
N ASP A 771 -41.21 24.42 -17.48
CA ASP A 771 -41.91 25.09 -18.57
C ASP A 771 -41.07 24.94 -19.85
N PRO A 772 -41.58 24.38 -20.96
CA PRO A 772 -42.88 23.72 -21.10
C PRO A 772 -43.03 22.48 -20.20
N LYS A 773 -44.26 22.17 -19.80
CA LYS A 773 -44.55 20.97 -19.00
C LYS A 773 -44.11 19.68 -19.70
N GLU A 774 -44.19 19.62 -21.03
CA GLU A 774 -43.80 18.45 -21.83
C GLU A 774 -43.06 18.88 -23.11
N MET A 775 -42.11 18.05 -23.56
CA MET A 775 -41.36 18.21 -24.80
C MET A 775 -41.31 16.86 -25.53
N LYS A 776 -41.66 16.87 -26.82
CA LYS A 776 -41.65 15.68 -27.66
C LYS A 776 -40.25 15.44 -28.21
N VAL A 777 -39.83 14.19 -28.29
CA VAL A 777 -38.52 13.82 -28.82
C VAL A 777 -38.64 13.18 -30.18
N PHE A 778 -37.89 13.70 -31.13
CA PHE A 778 -37.73 13.17 -32.48
C PHE A 778 -36.27 12.70 -32.64
N GLN A 779 -36.00 11.78 -33.56
CA GLN A 779 -34.66 11.26 -33.78
C GLN A 779 -34.28 11.21 -35.26
N LYS A 780 -32.98 11.36 -35.54
CA LYS A 780 -32.38 11.17 -36.87
C LYS A 780 -30.92 10.74 -36.71
N ASP A 781 -30.47 9.83 -37.57
CA ASP A 781 -29.06 9.40 -37.60
C ASP A 781 -28.23 10.38 -38.45
N PHE A 782 -27.04 10.70 -37.94
CA PHE A 782 -26.07 11.56 -38.62
C PHE A 782 -24.70 10.88 -38.72
N PRO A 783 -23.99 11.03 -39.85
CA PRO A 783 -22.58 10.64 -39.94
C PRO A 783 -21.71 11.55 -39.06
N ALA A 784 -20.48 11.13 -38.80
CA ALA A 784 -19.48 12.04 -38.23
C ALA A 784 -19.22 13.21 -39.20
N GLY A 785 -19.00 14.41 -38.67
CA GLY A 785 -18.80 15.63 -39.48
C GLY A 785 -19.71 16.78 -39.10
N ILE A 786 -19.79 17.78 -39.99
CA ILE A 786 -20.52 19.04 -39.74
C ILE A 786 -22.03 18.82 -39.84
N VAL A 787 -22.78 19.23 -38.83
CA VAL A 787 -24.25 19.27 -38.77
C VAL A 787 -24.71 20.72 -38.72
N LYS A 788 -25.78 21.04 -39.45
CA LYS A 788 -26.40 22.37 -39.54
C LYS A 788 -27.90 22.25 -39.30
N LEU A 789 -28.45 23.03 -38.37
CA LEU A 789 -29.86 23.05 -38.01
C LEU A 789 -30.44 24.46 -38.15
N GLY A 790 -31.70 24.56 -38.58
CA GLY A 790 -32.34 25.82 -39.00
C GLY A 790 -33.08 26.60 -37.91
N PRO A 791 -33.81 27.68 -38.28
CA PRO A 791 -34.57 28.53 -37.36
C PRO A 791 -35.74 27.80 -36.70
N ASN A 792 -36.05 28.15 -35.46
CA ASN A 792 -37.12 27.53 -34.69
C ASN A 792 -38.53 27.90 -35.18
N ARG A 793 -38.76 29.12 -35.71
CA ARG A 793 -40.09 29.57 -36.21
C ARG A 793 -40.26 29.50 -37.73
N GLN A 794 -39.36 28.84 -38.46
CA GLN A 794 -39.52 28.70 -39.90
C GLN A 794 -40.77 27.86 -40.22
N GLY A 795 -41.80 28.50 -40.79
CA GLY A 795 -43.09 27.86 -41.10
C GLY A 795 -44.00 27.62 -39.89
N VAL A 796 -43.78 28.30 -38.76
CA VAL A 796 -44.58 28.13 -37.51
C VAL A 796 -45.05 29.48 -36.98
N ASN A 797 -46.37 29.63 -36.77
CA ASN A 797 -47.02 30.91 -36.48
C ASN A 797 -46.71 31.47 -35.08
N SER A 798 -46.51 30.63 -34.06
CA SER A 798 -46.05 31.05 -32.72
C SER A 798 -45.25 29.95 -32.03
N ARG A 799 -44.19 30.32 -31.30
CA ARG A 799 -43.42 29.41 -30.44
C ARG A 799 -43.02 30.13 -29.16
N LYS A 800 -42.88 29.38 -28.05
CA LYS A 800 -42.55 29.90 -26.72
C LYS A 800 -41.17 29.48 -26.18
N GLY A 801 -40.45 28.63 -26.92
CA GLY A 801 -39.14 28.08 -26.54
C GLY A 801 -38.37 27.49 -27.73
N ASN A 802 -37.05 27.34 -27.59
CA ASN A 802 -36.15 26.82 -28.63
C ASN A 802 -36.03 25.28 -28.56
N TYR A 803 -35.56 24.62 -29.63
CA TYR A 803 -35.33 23.16 -29.59
C TYR A 803 -34.01 22.80 -28.89
N LEU A 804 -33.87 21.55 -28.43
CA LEU A 804 -32.62 21.00 -27.90
C LEU A 804 -32.16 19.79 -28.73
N ILE A 805 -30.86 19.48 -28.68
CA ILE A 805 -30.29 18.35 -29.42
C ILE A 805 -29.47 17.47 -28.49
N ALA A 806 -29.93 16.24 -28.21
CA ALA A 806 -29.12 15.22 -27.56
C ALA A 806 -28.46 14.29 -28.59
N ALA A 807 -27.36 13.64 -28.23
CA ALA A 807 -26.65 12.72 -29.13
C ALA A 807 -26.22 11.43 -28.42
N LYS A 808 -26.39 10.33 -29.15
CA LYS A 808 -25.81 9.02 -28.82
C LYS A 808 -24.76 8.63 -29.84
N PRO A 809 -23.46 8.62 -29.48
CA PRO A 809 -22.41 8.20 -30.38
C PRO A 809 -22.46 6.69 -30.62
N LYS A 810 -22.27 6.28 -31.88
CA LYS A 810 -22.08 4.88 -32.29
C LYS A 810 -20.57 4.62 -32.38
N LEU A 811 -19.96 4.24 -31.26
CA LEU A 811 -18.49 4.01 -31.17
C LEU A 811 -18.07 2.63 -31.67
N LEU A 812 -18.96 1.64 -31.53
CA LEU A 812 -18.75 0.29 -32.03
C LEU A 812 -19.36 0.17 -33.43
N SER A 813 -18.62 -0.49 -34.31
CA SER A 813 -19.01 -0.75 -35.69
C SER A 813 -19.60 -2.15 -35.80
N ASN A 814 -20.70 -2.32 -36.55
CA ASN A 814 -21.19 -3.67 -36.86
C ASN A 814 -20.18 -4.43 -37.72
N LYS A 815 -19.96 -5.71 -37.43
CA LYS A 815 -19.08 -6.59 -38.20
C LYS A 815 -19.69 -7.96 -38.48
N ASN A 816 -19.16 -8.64 -39.50
CA ASN A 816 -19.64 -9.95 -39.96
C ASN A 816 -18.66 -11.11 -39.63
N GLU A 817 -17.49 -10.84 -39.01
CA GLU A 817 -16.44 -11.84 -38.74
C GLU A 817 -15.79 -11.69 -37.35
N ILE A 818 -15.22 -12.77 -36.81
CA ILE A 818 -14.54 -12.81 -35.50
C ILE A 818 -13.17 -12.13 -35.59
N THR A 819 -12.84 -11.30 -34.59
CA THR A 819 -11.54 -10.60 -34.54
C THR A 819 -10.46 -11.54 -34.00
N THR A 820 -9.35 -11.64 -34.72
CA THR A 820 -8.20 -12.46 -34.33
C THR A 820 -7.01 -11.60 -33.90
N VAL A 821 -6.14 -12.12 -33.04
CA VAL A 821 -4.89 -11.43 -32.64
C VAL A 821 -4.10 -10.96 -33.86
N LYS A 822 -3.97 -11.81 -34.89
CA LYS A 822 -3.29 -11.47 -36.15
C LYS A 822 -3.89 -10.22 -36.82
N SER A 823 -5.21 -10.19 -36.99
CA SER A 823 -5.90 -9.04 -37.61
C SER A 823 -5.75 -7.75 -36.82
N VAL A 824 -5.65 -7.83 -35.49
CA VAL A 824 -5.41 -6.68 -34.60
C VAL A 824 -4.00 -6.14 -34.79
N ILE A 825 -2.99 -7.03 -34.79
CA ILE A 825 -1.59 -6.64 -35.01
C ILE A 825 -1.40 -5.95 -36.35
N GLU A 826 -2.00 -6.49 -37.42
CA GLU A 826 -1.98 -5.86 -38.76
C GLU A 826 -2.66 -4.48 -38.78
N SER A 827 -3.58 -4.22 -37.85
CA SER A 827 -4.29 -2.94 -37.72
C SER A 827 -3.59 -1.91 -36.83
N LEU A 828 -2.53 -2.28 -36.08
CA LEU A 828 -1.86 -1.40 -35.13
C LEU A 828 -1.23 -0.16 -35.78
N SER A 829 -0.77 -0.26 -37.03
CA SER A 829 -0.17 0.88 -37.76
C SER A 829 -1.16 2.03 -38.02
N PHE A 830 -2.46 1.76 -37.91
CA PHE A 830 -3.53 2.76 -38.08
C PHE A 830 -4.21 3.11 -36.74
N ALA A 831 -3.65 2.65 -35.61
CA ALA A 831 -4.23 2.86 -34.31
C ALA A 831 -4.04 4.29 -33.80
N ASP A 832 -5.12 4.82 -33.24
CA ASP A 832 -5.27 6.13 -32.62
C ASP A 832 -5.60 5.94 -31.13
N ALA A 833 -4.70 6.40 -30.25
CA ALA A 833 -4.84 6.27 -28.80
C ALA A 833 -6.00 7.09 -28.21
N VAL A 834 -6.41 8.19 -28.85
CA VAL A 834 -7.57 8.99 -28.39
C VAL A 834 -8.86 8.24 -28.63
N LYS A 835 -8.99 7.57 -29.80
CA LYS A 835 -10.11 6.65 -30.04
C LYS A 835 -10.07 5.43 -29.12
N GLY A 836 -8.86 5.00 -28.75
CA GLY A 836 -8.64 3.95 -27.77
C GLY A 836 -9.15 4.30 -26.38
N GLU A 837 -8.83 5.50 -25.88
CA GLU A 837 -9.36 6.02 -24.61
C GLU A 837 -10.89 6.07 -24.64
N ASP A 838 -11.46 6.58 -25.72
CA ASP A 838 -12.91 6.68 -25.93
C ASP A 838 -13.60 5.31 -25.89
N LEU A 839 -13.07 4.32 -26.62
CA LEU A 839 -13.57 2.93 -26.60
C LEU A 839 -13.41 2.29 -25.22
N PHE A 840 -12.30 2.55 -24.52
CA PHE A 840 -12.02 2.00 -23.20
C PHE A 840 -12.93 2.59 -22.12
N MET A 841 -13.21 3.89 -22.18
CA MET A 841 -13.90 4.63 -21.12
C MET A 841 -15.42 4.61 -21.26
N SER A 842 -15.96 4.48 -22.47
CA SER A 842 -17.38 4.70 -22.76
C SER A 842 -18.28 3.48 -22.57
N ILE A 843 -19.50 3.71 -22.08
CA ILE A 843 -20.59 2.72 -22.06
C ILE A 843 -21.10 2.36 -23.47
N TYR A 844 -20.85 3.21 -24.45
CA TYR A 844 -21.15 2.97 -25.87
C TYR A 844 -19.98 2.30 -26.60
N GLY A 845 -18.84 2.10 -25.93
CA GLY A 845 -17.65 1.42 -26.43
C GLY A 845 -17.44 0.05 -25.77
N ALA A 846 -16.19 -0.37 -25.60
CA ALA A 846 -15.84 -1.63 -24.93
C ALA A 846 -16.08 -1.60 -23.41
N ASN A 847 -16.21 -0.40 -22.82
CA ASN A 847 -16.52 -0.18 -21.40
C ASN A 847 -15.56 -0.91 -20.43
N CYS A 848 -14.29 -1.01 -20.81
CA CYS A 848 -13.23 -1.62 -20.00
C CYS A 848 -13.07 -0.92 -18.64
N SER A 849 -13.36 0.39 -18.59
CA SER A 849 -13.35 1.23 -17.37
C SER A 849 -14.36 0.79 -16.30
N SER A 850 -15.34 -0.06 -16.65
CA SER A 850 -16.28 -0.64 -15.69
C SER A 850 -15.61 -1.56 -14.67
N CYS A 851 -14.44 -2.12 -15.01
CA CYS A 851 -13.69 -3.04 -14.15
C CYS A 851 -12.23 -2.61 -13.93
N HIS A 852 -11.59 -1.99 -14.93
CA HIS A 852 -10.19 -1.58 -14.88
C HIS A 852 -10.00 -0.10 -14.59
N GLN A 853 -8.91 0.21 -13.87
CA GLN A 853 -8.46 1.57 -13.63
C GLN A 853 -7.24 1.90 -14.51
N VAL A 854 -7.20 3.10 -15.08
CA VAL A 854 -6.05 3.66 -15.79
C VAL A 854 -5.85 5.10 -15.33
N SER A 855 -4.68 5.41 -14.78
CA SER A 855 -4.31 6.72 -14.26
C SER A 855 -5.37 7.32 -13.32
N GLY A 856 -5.96 6.47 -12.48
CA GLY A 856 -7.02 6.85 -11.53
C GLY A 856 -8.45 6.93 -12.11
N LYS A 857 -8.64 6.79 -13.43
CA LYS A 857 -9.96 6.75 -14.11
C LYS A 857 -10.46 5.32 -14.27
N GLY A 858 -11.76 5.08 -14.09
CA GLY A 858 -12.38 3.75 -14.12
C GLY A 858 -12.54 3.14 -12.72
N LYS A 859 -12.91 1.85 -12.64
CA LYS A 859 -13.09 1.12 -11.37
C LYS A 859 -11.87 0.27 -11.04
N ASN A 860 -11.65 0.00 -9.76
CA ASN A 860 -10.58 -0.87 -9.29
C ASN A 860 -11.12 -2.27 -8.90
N HIS A 861 -11.76 -2.95 -9.86
CA HIS A 861 -12.32 -4.29 -9.67
C HIS A 861 -11.49 -5.39 -10.36
N ALA A 862 -10.59 -4.99 -11.24
CA ALA A 862 -9.65 -5.80 -12.02
C ALA A 862 -8.27 -5.11 -12.01
N PRO A 863 -7.20 -5.72 -12.55
CA PRO A 863 -5.85 -5.14 -12.48
C PRO A 863 -5.79 -3.68 -12.93
N ASP A 864 -5.12 -2.85 -12.14
CA ASP A 864 -4.78 -1.48 -12.53
C ASP A 864 -3.85 -1.51 -13.75
N LEU A 865 -4.22 -0.79 -14.81
CA LEU A 865 -3.54 -0.75 -16.09
C LEU A 865 -2.72 0.54 -16.29
N SER A 866 -2.56 1.40 -15.27
CA SER A 866 -1.87 2.70 -15.34
C SER A 866 -0.40 2.65 -15.78
N ASN A 867 0.25 1.49 -15.71
CA ASN A 867 1.64 1.29 -16.15
C ASN A 867 1.78 0.11 -17.13
N ILE A 868 0.66 -0.32 -17.73
CA ILE A 868 0.61 -1.55 -18.53
C ILE A 868 1.53 -1.50 -19.75
N GLY A 869 1.75 -0.33 -20.35
CA GLY A 869 2.63 -0.12 -21.50
C GLY A 869 4.11 -0.40 -21.22
N ASN A 870 4.55 -0.40 -19.96
CA ASN A 870 5.93 -0.82 -19.63
C ASN A 870 6.10 -2.34 -19.53
N ARG A 871 4.99 -3.07 -19.30
CA ARG A 871 5.02 -4.46 -18.82
C ARG A 871 4.30 -5.46 -19.73
N ALA A 872 3.59 -5.01 -20.76
CA ALA A 872 2.88 -5.87 -21.71
C ALA A 872 3.11 -5.41 -23.16
N ASP A 873 3.36 -6.37 -24.05
CA ASP A 873 3.48 -6.17 -25.49
C ASP A 873 2.09 -6.05 -26.15
N PRO A 874 1.92 -5.27 -27.25
CA PRO A 874 0.65 -5.18 -27.99
C PRO A 874 0.00 -6.52 -28.34
N LYS A 875 0.78 -7.57 -28.64
CA LYS A 875 0.25 -8.91 -28.89
C LYS A 875 -0.35 -9.55 -27.64
N ILE A 876 0.31 -9.38 -26.50
CA ILE A 876 -0.18 -9.87 -25.20
C ILE A 876 -1.47 -9.13 -24.80
N LEU A 877 -1.55 -7.82 -25.07
CA LEU A 877 -2.77 -7.05 -24.83
C LEU A 877 -3.93 -7.52 -25.73
N ALA A 878 -3.65 -7.79 -27.01
CA ALA A 878 -4.64 -8.37 -27.92
C ALA A 878 -5.12 -9.75 -27.44
N GLU A 879 -4.20 -10.62 -27.02
CA GLU A 879 -4.53 -11.94 -26.46
C GLU A 879 -5.34 -11.82 -25.17
N ALA A 880 -4.98 -10.93 -24.25
CA ALA A 880 -5.72 -10.72 -23.01
C ALA A 880 -7.13 -10.16 -23.25
N ILE A 881 -7.33 -9.31 -24.27
CA ILE A 881 -8.64 -8.75 -24.62
C ILE A 881 -9.53 -9.79 -25.32
N LEU A 882 -8.97 -10.55 -26.27
CA LEU A 882 -9.72 -11.48 -27.10
C LEU A 882 -9.90 -12.86 -26.43
N ASN A 883 -8.94 -13.29 -25.62
CA ASN A 883 -8.88 -14.61 -24.97
C ASN A 883 -8.59 -14.49 -23.45
N PRO A 884 -9.43 -13.78 -22.67
CA PRO A 884 -9.11 -13.40 -21.28
C PRO A 884 -8.92 -14.58 -20.31
N SER A 885 -9.45 -15.77 -20.62
CA SER A 885 -9.29 -16.98 -19.78
C SER A 885 -7.99 -17.75 -20.04
N GLN A 886 -7.20 -17.39 -21.06
CA GLN A 886 -5.95 -18.09 -21.41
C GLN A 886 -4.85 -17.83 -20.38
N SER A 887 -4.83 -16.64 -19.78
CA SER A 887 -3.91 -16.28 -18.70
C SER A 887 -4.60 -15.34 -17.72
N ILE A 888 -4.94 -15.87 -16.54
CA ILE A 888 -5.60 -15.12 -15.47
C ILE A 888 -4.55 -14.63 -14.48
N THR A 889 -4.50 -13.33 -14.24
CA THR A 889 -3.65 -12.74 -13.20
C THR A 889 -4.05 -13.26 -11.82
N GLU A 890 -3.07 -13.66 -11.02
CA GLU A 890 -3.27 -14.11 -9.63
C GLU A 890 -4.11 -13.10 -8.83
N GLY A 891 -5.10 -13.60 -8.10
CA GLY A 891 -6.06 -12.77 -7.35
C GLY A 891 -7.30 -12.30 -8.13
N PHE A 892 -7.36 -12.51 -9.45
CA PHE A 892 -8.49 -12.07 -10.30
C PHE A 892 -9.25 -13.21 -10.99
N ALA A 893 -9.06 -14.46 -10.53
CA ALA A 893 -9.87 -15.59 -10.97
C ALA A 893 -11.33 -15.41 -10.55
N ALA A 894 -12.26 -15.74 -11.45
CA ALA A 894 -13.67 -15.69 -11.13
C ALA A 894 -14.01 -16.72 -10.04
N GLN A 895 -14.85 -16.32 -9.10
CA GLN A 895 -15.40 -17.13 -8.03
C GLN A 895 -16.90 -17.26 -8.25
N MET A 896 -17.40 -18.48 -8.09
CA MET A 896 -18.81 -18.81 -8.10
C MET A 896 -19.29 -19.09 -6.68
N PHE A 897 -20.42 -18.50 -6.32
CA PHE A 897 -21.10 -18.70 -5.05
C PHE A 897 -22.53 -19.17 -5.31
N LYS A 898 -22.87 -20.36 -4.81
CA LYS A 898 -24.24 -20.88 -4.80
C LYS A 898 -24.86 -20.62 -3.44
N LEU A 899 -26.01 -19.95 -3.41
CA LEU A 899 -26.69 -19.58 -2.17
C LEU A 899 -27.79 -20.58 -1.80
N LYS A 900 -28.20 -20.55 -0.52
CA LYS A 900 -29.36 -21.29 -0.01
C LYS A 900 -30.67 -20.97 -0.71
N SER A 901 -30.79 -19.76 -1.23
CA SER A 901 -31.92 -19.33 -2.07
C SER A 901 -31.95 -19.97 -3.46
N GLY A 902 -30.89 -20.69 -3.86
CA GLY A 902 -30.71 -21.21 -5.22
C GLY A 902 -30.08 -20.22 -6.20
N ILE A 903 -29.86 -18.96 -5.80
CA ILE A 903 -29.20 -17.93 -6.63
C ILE A 903 -27.71 -18.26 -6.76
N ILE A 904 -27.17 -18.09 -7.96
CA ILE A 904 -25.74 -18.24 -8.26
C ILE A 904 -25.17 -16.87 -8.60
N HIS A 905 -24.11 -16.48 -7.90
CA HIS A 905 -23.33 -15.29 -8.21
C HIS A 905 -21.94 -15.68 -8.71
N THR A 906 -21.51 -15.08 -9.82
CA THR A 906 -20.19 -15.30 -10.40
C THR A 906 -19.49 -13.95 -10.58
N GLY A 907 -18.23 -13.84 -10.14
CA GLY A 907 -17.47 -12.60 -10.22
C GLY A 907 -16.13 -12.65 -9.49
N ILE A 908 -15.46 -11.51 -9.38
CA ILE A 908 -14.19 -11.37 -8.65
C ILE A 908 -14.48 -10.99 -7.21
N VAL A 909 -13.89 -11.69 -6.24
CA VAL A 909 -14.02 -11.32 -4.83
C VAL A 909 -13.25 -10.02 -4.59
N LEU A 910 -13.99 -8.95 -4.33
CA LEU A 910 -13.42 -7.63 -4.01
C LEU A 910 -13.06 -7.51 -2.54
N GLU A 911 -13.89 -8.12 -1.69
CA GLU A 911 -13.78 -8.06 -0.24
C GLU A 911 -14.32 -9.35 0.32
N GLU A 912 -13.62 -9.96 1.26
CA GLU A 912 -14.08 -11.12 1.98
C GLU A 912 -13.86 -10.87 3.46
N THR A 913 -14.96 -10.69 4.17
CA THR A 913 -15.00 -10.68 5.63
C THR A 913 -15.50 -12.05 6.08
N GLY A 914 -15.42 -12.36 7.36
CA GLY A 914 -16.06 -13.57 7.90
C GLY A 914 -17.57 -13.45 8.12
N ARG A 915 -18.22 -12.38 7.66
CA ARG A 915 -19.70 -12.30 7.56
C ARG A 915 -20.19 -12.21 6.13
N GLU A 916 -19.49 -11.47 5.27
CA GLU A 916 -19.91 -11.20 3.90
C GLU A 916 -18.76 -11.28 2.90
N ILE A 917 -19.11 -11.61 1.66
CA ILE A 917 -18.24 -11.59 0.50
C ILE A 917 -18.81 -10.54 -0.46
N LYS A 918 -18.04 -9.50 -0.77
CA LYS A 918 -18.37 -8.58 -1.86
C LYS A 918 -17.77 -9.10 -3.16
N LEU A 919 -18.64 -9.27 -4.14
CA LEU A 919 -18.32 -9.85 -5.43
C LEU A 919 -18.55 -8.81 -6.52
N ALA A 920 -17.53 -8.47 -7.30
CA ALA A 920 -17.67 -7.74 -8.55
C ALA A 920 -18.12 -8.69 -9.66
N MET A 921 -19.35 -8.51 -10.12
CA MET A 921 -19.90 -9.24 -11.25
C MET A 921 -19.43 -8.65 -12.58
N THR A 922 -19.53 -9.43 -13.65
CA THR A 922 -19.32 -8.97 -15.03
C THR A 922 -20.19 -7.74 -15.32
N GLY A 923 -19.58 -6.66 -15.85
CA GLY A 923 -20.24 -5.37 -16.06
C GLY A 923 -20.07 -4.36 -14.91
N GLY A 924 -19.34 -4.72 -13.86
CA GLY A 924 -18.91 -3.80 -12.80
C GLY A 924 -19.93 -3.55 -11.69
N ALA A 925 -20.98 -4.38 -11.59
CA ALA A 925 -21.89 -4.39 -10.45
C ALA A 925 -21.25 -5.09 -9.24
N VAL A 926 -21.53 -4.62 -8.03
CA VAL A 926 -21.02 -5.23 -6.80
C VAL A 926 -22.19 -5.80 -6.00
N VAL A 927 -22.12 -7.08 -5.65
CA VAL A 927 -23.10 -7.75 -4.79
C VAL A 927 -22.44 -8.15 -3.47
N SER A 928 -23.18 -8.07 -2.36
CA SER A 928 -22.70 -8.52 -1.04
C SER A 928 -23.43 -9.81 -0.65
N ILE A 929 -22.67 -10.88 -0.45
CA ILE A 929 -23.18 -12.23 -0.17
C ILE A 929 -22.87 -12.56 1.29
N GLN A 930 -23.89 -12.84 2.11
CA GLN A 930 -23.65 -13.28 3.48
C GLN A 930 -23.12 -14.72 3.49
N ARG A 931 -22.06 -14.99 4.27
CA ARG A 931 -21.41 -16.31 4.29
C ARG A 931 -22.30 -17.44 4.78
N ASN A 932 -23.19 -17.14 5.73
CA ASN A 932 -24.16 -18.11 6.24
C ASN A 932 -25.21 -18.52 5.19
N GLU A 933 -25.33 -17.77 4.10
CA GLU A 933 -26.19 -18.08 2.96
C GLU A 933 -25.47 -18.90 1.88
N ILE A 934 -24.15 -19.09 1.95
CA ILE A 934 -23.36 -19.83 0.95
C ILE A 934 -23.50 -21.33 1.20
N ILE A 935 -23.93 -22.07 0.18
CA ILE A 935 -23.90 -23.54 0.15
C ILE A 935 -22.58 -24.02 -0.43
N GLU A 936 -22.09 -23.35 -1.47
CA GLU A 936 -20.93 -23.79 -2.24
C GLU A 936 -20.15 -22.58 -2.76
N ARG A 937 -18.82 -22.65 -2.67
CA ARG A 937 -17.88 -21.72 -3.28
C ARG A 937 -16.98 -22.51 -4.22
N LYS A 938 -16.77 -22.01 -5.43
CA LYS A 938 -15.90 -22.64 -6.42
C LYS A 938 -15.09 -21.61 -7.19
N GLY A 939 -13.78 -21.78 -7.26
CA GLY A 939 -12.94 -21.06 -8.21
C GLY A 939 -13.21 -21.56 -9.63
N LEU A 940 -13.37 -20.64 -10.58
CA LEU A 940 -13.61 -21.00 -11.97
C LEU A 940 -12.34 -20.83 -12.82
N PRO A 941 -12.10 -21.71 -13.80
CA PRO A 941 -10.96 -21.60 -14.72
C PRO A 941 -11.17 -20.53 -15.82
N ILE A 942 -12.14 -19.64 -15.64
CA ILE A 942 -12.51 -18.60 -16.61
C ILE A 942 -12.31 -17.22 -16.00
N SER A 943 -11.93 -16.25 -16.82
CA SER A 943 -11.84 -14.85 -16.42
C SER A 943 -13.23 -14.25 -16.20
N ALA A 944 -13.32 -13.25 -15.32
CA ALA A 944 -14.53 -12.44 -15.19
C ALA A 944 -14.68 -11.41 -16.34
N MET A 945 -13.63 -11.21 -17.14
CA MET A 945 -13.66 -10.39 -18.36
C MET A 945 -14.46 -11.10 -19.47
N PRO A 946 -15.35 -10.39 -20.19
CA PRO A 946 -16.18 -11.00 -21.24
C PRO A 946 -15.37 -11.72 -22.32
N ALA A 947 -15.66 -13.01 -22.55
CA ALA A 947 -15.10 -13.77 -23.66
C ALA A 947 -15.63 -13.30 -25.04
N SER A 948 -16.74 -12.56 -25.06
CA SER A 948 -17.39 -12.07 -26.28
C SER A 948 -16.68 -10.88 -26.94
N PHE A 949 -15.58 -10.36 -26.39
CA PHE A 949 -14.88 -9.23 -27.02
C PHE A 949 -14.35 -9.54 -28.42
N ALA A 950 -14.00 -10.81 -28.70
CA ALA A 950 -13.63 -11.25 -30.04
C ALA A 950 -14.78 -11.17 -31.05
N GLU A 951 -16.03 -11.24 -30.59
CA GLU A 951 -17.25 -11.10 -31.40
C GLU A 951 -17.77 -9.66 -31.42
N LEU A 952 -17.48 -8.87 -30.38
CA LEU A 952 -18.00 -7.50 -30.21
C LEU A 952 -17.12 -6.44 -30.86
N LEU A 953 -15.79 -6.54 -30.76
CA LEU A 953 -14.86 -5.51 -31.21
C LEU A 953 -14.27 -5.90 -32.56
N ASN A 954 -14.14 -4.98 -33.51
CA ASN A 954 -13.42 -5.21 -34.76
C ASN A 954 -11.90 -5.01 -34.59
N PRO A 955 -11.05 -5.45 -35.53
CA PRO A 955 -9.60 -5.41 -35.37
C PRO A 955 -9.02 -4.01 -35.12
N LYS A 956 -9.59 -2.98 -35.75
CA LYS A 956 -9.17 -1.58 -35.58
C LYS A 956 -9.56 -1.05 -34.20
N GLU A 957 -10.75 -1.40 -33.70
CA GLU A 957 -11.20 -0.99 -32.36
C GLU A 957 -10.31 -1.56 -31.25
N VAL A 958 -9.92 -2.84 -31.36
CA VAL A 958 -8.98 -3.45 -30.42
C VAL A 958 -7.60 -2.81 -30.55
N ALA A 959 -7.13 -2.53 -31.77
CA ALA A 959 -5.87 -1.83 -32.01
C ALA A 959 -5.86 -0.41 -31.40
N HIS A 960 -6.97 0.34 -31.49
CA HIS A 960 -7.15 1.63 -30.83
C HIS A 960 -6.99 1.50 -29.30
N ILE A 961 -7.68 0.54 -28.67
CA ILE A 961 -7.58 0.29 -27.23
C ILE A 961 -6.14 -0.08 -26.84
N ILE A 962 -5.46 -0.91 -27.63
CA ILE A 962 -4.07 -1.30 -27.37
C ILE A 962 -3.13 -0.11 -27.50
N ALA A 963 -3.32 0.78 -28.47
CA ALA A 963 -2.51 2.00 -28.58
C ALA A 963 -2.67 2.88 -27.32
N TYR A 964 -3.89 3.05 -26.83
CA TYR A 964 -4.14 3.76 -25.57
C TYR A 964 -3.44 3.12 -24.37
N LEU A 965 -3.51 1.79 -24.24
CA LEU A 965 -2.87 1.04 -23.15
C LEU A 965 -1.34 1.02 -23.26
N SER A 966 -0.81 0.96 -24.49
CA SER A 966 0.63 0.97 -24.76
C SER A 966 1.27 2.32 -24.40
N ASP A 967 0.51 3.41 -24.50
CA ASP A 967 0.95 4.73 -24.08
C ASP A 967 1.02 4.89 -22.54
N GLN A 968 0.56 3.92 -21.75
CA GLN A 968 0.63 3.95 -20.28
C GLN A 968 2.01 3.47 -19.76
N THR A 969 3.05 4.28 -19.94
CA THR A 969 4.45 3.99 -19.51
C THR A 969 4.91 4.86 -18.33
N LYS A 970 5.97 4.44 -17.61
CA LYS A 970 6.57 5.18 -16.48
C LYS A 970 7.18 6.49 -16.98
N ALA A 971 7.62 6.52 -18.24
CA ALA A 971 8.09 7.70 -18.96
C ALA A 971 6.95 8.60 -19.45
N ASN A 972 5.74 8.04 -19.68
CA ASN A 972 4.50 8.78 -19.93
C ASN A 972 3.72 9.13 -18.66
N ILE A 973 4.29 8.90 -17.48
CA ILE A 973 4.17 9.86 -16.37
C ILE A 973 4.94 11.12 -16.80
N LYS A 974 4.48 11.76 -17.87
CA LYS A 974 5.01 13.03 -18.33
C LYS A 974 4.71 14.02 -17.22
N LYS A 975 5.78 14.40 -16.50
CA LYS A 975 5.90 15.78 -16.02
C LYS A 975 5.55 16.68 -17.21
N PRO A 976 4.46 17.47 -17.16
CA PRO A 976 4.08 18.27 -18.31
C PRO A 976 5.08 19.40 -18.49
N GLU A 977 5.83 19.41 -19.59
CA GLU A 977 6.58 20.58 -20.04
C GLU A 977 5.66 21.70 -20.59
N GLU A 978 4.33 21.48 -20.63
CA GLU A 978 3.32 22.54 -20.84
C GLU A 978 3.03 23.37 -19.56
N SER A 979 3.59 22.99 -18.40
CA SER A 979 3.12 23.36 -17.05
C SER A 979 3.50 24.75 -16.52
N ARG A 980 3.69 25.78 -17.37
CA ARG A 980 4.07 27.10 -16.84
C ARG A 980 3.10 28.24 -17.09
N SER A 981 1.93 28.04 -17.71
CA SER A 981 0.91 29.08 -17.78
C SER A 981 -0.15 28.93 -16.69
N PHE A 982 -0.54 30.04 -16.06
CA PHE A 982 -1.70 30.04 -15.19
C PHE A 982 -2.98 30.06 -16.00
N ASN A 983 -4.01 29.37 -15.52
CA ASN A 983 -5.38 29.51 -15.98
C ASN A 983 -6.35 29.39 -14.80
N PHE A 984 -7.56 29.91 -14.99
CA PHE A 984 -8.64 29.78 -14.04
C PHE A 984 -9.68 28.79 -14.56
N GLU A 985 -10.19 27.98 -13.67
CA GLU A 985 -11.31 27.09 -13.92
C GLU A 985 -12.41 27.39 -12.90
N ARG A 986 -13.55 27.88 -13.39
CA ARG A 986 -14.68 28.21 -12.54
C ARG A 986 -15.59 26.98 -12.40
N ASN A 987 -15.52 26.35 -11.23
CA ASN A 987 -16.32 25.18 -10.89
C ASN A 987 -17.64 25.64 -10.26
N ASN A 988 -18.62 25.98 -11.11
CA ASN A 988 -19.91 26.59 -10.72
C ASN A 988 -19.77 28.02 -10.17
N ALA A 989 -20.88 28.63 -9.74
CA ALA A 989 -20.90 30.02 -9.27
C ALA A 989 -20.04 30.25 -8.00
N ASP A 990 -19.74 29.18 -7.26
CA ASP A 990 -19.30 29.24 -5.86
C ASP A 990 -17.80 28.99 -5.65
N LYS A 991 -17.05 28.57 -6.69
CA LYS A 991 -15.61 28.24 -6.58
C LYS A 991 -14.82 28.67 -7.82
N LEU A 992 -13.62 29.22 -7.59
CA LEU A 992 -12.66 29.60 -8.61
C LEU A 992 -11.34 28.86 -8.41
N THR A 993 -11.03 27.88 -9.25
CA THR A 993 -9.78 27.10 -9.19
C THR A 993 -8.68 27.80 -9.98
N ILE A 994 -7.50 27.92 -9.38
CA ILE A 994 -6.28 28.47 -9.97
C ILE A 994 -5.39 27.28 -10.36
N ASN A 995 -5.16 27.11 -11.66
CA ASN A 995 -4.36 26.03 -12.23
C ASN A 995 -3.03 26.57 -12.75
N LEU A 996 -1.98 25.76 -12.62
CA LEU A 996 -0.70 25.92 -13.32
C LEU A 996 -0.58 24.80 -14.36
N GLY A 997 -0.78 25.13 -15.64
CA GLY A 997 -1.04 24.16 -16.69
C GLY A 997 -2.31 23.37 -16.39
N LYS A 998 -2.20 22.03 -16.34
CA LYS A 998 -3.31 21.13 -15.94
C LYS A 998 -3.34 20.83 -14.44
N GLN A 999 -2.41 21.39 -13.64
CA GLN A 999 -2.29 21.10 -12.21
C GLN A 999 -3.01 22.16 -11.37
N PRO A 1000 -4.06 21.81 -10.60
CA PRO A 1000 -4.65 22.73 -9.63
C PRO A 1000 -3.66 23.09 -8.52
N ILE A 1001 -3.50 24.40 -8.27
CA ILE A 1001 -2.61 24.96 -7.24
C ILE A 1001 -3.41 25.42 -6.01
N ALA A 1002 -4.55 26.07 -6.20
CA ALA A 1002 -5.43 26.50 -5.12
C ALA A 1002 -6.86 26.69 -5.64
N THR A 1003 -7.87 26.69 -4.77
CA THR A 1003 -9.24 27.05 -5.11
C THR A 1003 -9.71 28.19 -4.21
N TYR A 1004 -10.12 29.32 -4.78
CA TYR A 1004 -10.77 30.40 -4.05
C TYR A 1004 -12.25 30.08 -3.85
N LEU A 1005 -12.70 30.16 -2.60
CA LEU A 1005 -14.09 29.89 -2.22
C LEU A 1005 -14.91 31.19 -2.30
N ILE A 1006 -15.83 31.24 -3.26
CA ILE A 1006 -16.75 32.37 -3.48
C ILE A 1006 -17.99 32.22 -2.60
N ASP A 1007 -18.54 31.01 -2.52
CA ASP A 1007 -19.64 30.69 -1.59
C ASP A 1007 -19.57 29.25 -1.08
N ASP A 1008 -20.08 29.02 0.14
CA ASP A 1008 -20.19 27.69 0.75
C ASP A 1008 -21.23 27.70 1.89
N PRO A 1009 -22.09 26.68 1.98
CA PRO A 1009 -23.16 26.65 2.98
C PRO A 1009 -22.67 26.45 4.42
N ILE A 1010 -21.44 25.95 4.60
CA ILE A 1010 -20.87 25.64 5.91
C ILE A 1010 -19.77 26.66 6.25
N LEU A 1011 -18.86 26.91 5.31
CA LEU A 1011 -17.77 27.87 5.49
C LEU A 1011 -18.19 29.25 5.00
N THR A 1012 -18.83 30.00 5.90
CA THR A 1012 -19.39 31.33 5.65
C THR A 1012 -18.35 32.43 5.46
N ARG A 1013 -17.05 32.10 5.39
CA ARG A 1013 -15.95 33.04 5.14
C ARG A 1013 -15.15 32.68 3.90
N ARG A 1014 -14.44 33.65 3.34
CA ARG A 1014 -13.72 33.50 2.06
C ARG A 1014 -12.24 33.18 2.26
N GLY A 1015 -11.68 32.40 1.36
CA GLY A 1015 -10.29 31.95 1.44
C GLY A 1015 -9.93 30.98 0.34
N LEU A 1016 -8.64 30.66 0.28
CA LEU A 1016 -8.08 29.66 -0.60
C LEU A 1016 -8.09 28.30 0.10
N ILE A 1017 -8.57 27.28 -0.61
CA ILE A 1017 -8.69 25.90 -0.13
C ILE A 1017 -7.92 24.95 -1.04
N ASN A 1018 -7.61 23.76 -0.51
CA ASN A 1018 -6.97 22.67 -1.26
C ASN A 1018 -5.65 23.11 -1.94
N ILE A 1019 -4.79 23.83 -1.22
CA ILE A 1019 -3.52 24.32 -1.75
C ILE A 1019 -2.58 23.15 -2.01
N LYS A 1020 -2.00 23.10 -3.22
CA LYS A 1020 -1.08 22.08 -3.69
C LYS A 1020 0.22 22.70 -4.21
N SER A 1021 1.29 21.90 -4.19
CA SER A 1021 2.56 22.25 -4.81
C SER A 1021 2.45 22.24 -6.35
N PRO A 1022 3.44 22.78 -7.08
CA PRO A 1022 3.47 22.71 -8.55
C PRO A 1022 3.44 21.29 -9.12
N SER A 1023 3.87 20.28 -8.36
CA SER A 1023 3.76 18.86 -8.75
C SER A 1023 2.49 18.17 -8.25
N GLY A 1024 1.59 18.89 -7.58
CA GLY A 1024 0.29 18.41 -7.14
C GLY A 1024 0.23 17.83 -5.73
N ILE A 1025 1.29 17.99 -4.93
CA ILE A 1025 1.34 17.49 -3.55
C ILE A 1025 0.49 18.40 -2.65
N PRO A 1026 -0.47 17.89 -1.86
CA PRO A 1026 -1.25 18.71 -0.92
C PRO A 1026 -0.38 19.38 0.14
N ILE A 1027 -0.46 20.72 0.26
CA ILE A 1027 0.31 21.52 1.22
C ILE A 1027 -0.54 21.92 2.42
N THR A 1028 -1.79 22.32 2.20
CA THR A 1028 -2.74 22.61 3.27
C THR A 1028 -3.68 21.45 3.54
N ARG A 1029 -4.32 21.46 4.70
CA ARG A 1029 -5.40 20.53 5.04
C ARG A 1029 -6.47 20.55 3.92
N PRO A 1030 -6.99 19.37 3.51
CA PRO A 1030 -8.06 19.34 2.53
C PRO A 1030 -9.34 19.97 3.08
N PHE A 1031 -10.11 20.62 2.23
CA PHE A 1031 -11.44 21.14 2.55
C PHE A 1031 -12.50 20.49 1.64
N PRO A 1032 -13.59 19.93 2.20
CA PRO A 1032 -13.86 19.81 3.64
C PRO A 1032 -12.87 18.85 4.34
N ALA A 1033 -12.61 19.08 5.62
CA ALA A 1033 -11.74 18.20 6.38
C ALA A 1033 -12.45 16.87 6.71
N PRO A 1034 -11.70 15.77 6.95
CA PRO A 1034 -12.28 14.50 7.38
C PRO A 1034 -13.13 14.65 8.66
N LYS A 1035 -14.29 13.97 8.74
CA LYS A 1035 -15.30 14.12 9.81
C LYS A 1035 -14.81 13.88 11.25
N ASN A 1036 -13.63 13.28 11.44
CA ASN A 1036 -13.09 12.90 12.75
C ASN A 1036 -11.99 13.85 13.26
N GLU A 1037 -11.77 14.96 12.57
CA GLU A 1037 -10.72 15.90 12.94
C GLU A 1037 -11.30 17.15 13.59
N ASP A 1038 -10.59 17.65 14.60
CA ASP A 1038 -10.99 18.82 15.36
C ASP A 1038 -11.18 20.06 14.46
N HIS A 1039 -12.20 20.86 14.79
CA HIS A 1039 -12.60 22.06 14.03
C HIS A 1039 -12.70 21.82 12.50
N SER A 1040 -13.32 20.70 12.08
CA SER A 1040 -13.37 20.20 10.69
C SER A 1040 -13.91 21.20 9.67
N ASN A 1041 -14.80 22.08 10.11
CA ASN A 1041 -15.50 23.02 9.25
C ASN A 1041 -14.86 24.42 9.26
N MET A 1042 -13.81 24.62 10.05
CA MET A 1042 -13.35 25.96 10.44
C MET A 1042 -11.92 26.27 10.02
N HIS A 1043 -11.15 25.40 9.36
CA HIS A 1043 -9.76 25.70 8.96
C HIS A 1043 -9.46 25.18 7.55
N PRO A 1044 -9.70 25.99 6.49
CA PRO A 1044 -9.88 25.47 5.14
C PRO A 1044 -8.68 25.55 4.19
N GLY A 1045 -7.58 26.22 4.58
CA GLY A 1045 -6.41 26.38 3.71
C GLY A 1045 -5.60 27.62 4.07
N ILE A 1046 -5.73 28.70 3.28
CA ILE A 1046 -5.19 30.04 3.54
C ILE A 1046 -6.36 31.03 3.54
N TRP A 1047 -6.56 31.81 4.60
CA TRP A 1047 -7.69 32.75 4.70
C TRP A 1047 -7.38 33.96 5.57
N LEU A 1048 -8.13 35.04 5.37
CA LEU A 1048 -8.13 36.19 6.29
C LEU A 1048 -9.11 35.88 7.42
N SER A 1049 -8.60 35.99 8.64
CA SER A 1049 -9.17 35.42 9.85
C SER A 1049 -9.38 36.52 10.88
N TYR A 1050 -10.57 36.61 11.48
CA TYR A 1050 -10.81 37.60 12.52
C TYR A 1050 -11.73 37.02 13.60
N GLY A 1051 -11.19 36.82 14.80
CA GLY A 1051 -11.97 36.34 15.95
C GLY A 1051 -12.88 37.42 16.55
N TRP A 1052 -12.59 38.70 16.27
CA TRP A 1052 -13.40 39.83 16.74
C TRP A 1052 -13.29 41.05 15.81
N ILE A 1053 -14.40 41.44 15.18
CA ILE A 1053 -14.56 42.75 14.53
C ILE A 1053 -15.85 43.37 15.05
N ASP A 1054 -15.73 44.47 15.78
CA ASP A 1054 -16.87 45.23 16.30
C ASP A 1054 -17.92 44.36 17.02
N GLY A 1055 -17.46 43.44 17.87
CA GLY A 1055 -18.33 42.50 18.61
C GLY A 1055 -18.60 41.15 17.93
N ASN A 1056 -18.22 40.99 16.65
CA ASN A 1056 -18.60 39.85 15.82
C ASN A 1056 -17.45 38.86 15.59
N ASP A 1057 -17.74 37.54 15.62
CA ASP A 1057 -16.75 36.47 15.53
C ASP A 1057 -16.82 35.70 14.19
N TYR A 1058 -15.82 35.92 13.34
CA TYR A 1058 -15.70 35.28 12.02
C TYR A 1058 -14.73 34.08 12.04
N TRP A 1059 -13.93 33.93 13.09
CA TRP A 1059 -13.06 32.77 13.29
C TRP A 1059 -13.88 31.52 13.59
N ARG A 1060 -14.86 31.66 14.48
CA ARG A 1060 -15.76 30.58 14.90
C ARG A 1060 -16.99 30.43 14.02
N LEU A 1061 -17.07 31.21 12.94
CA LEU A 1061 -18.16 31.23 11.96
C LEU A 1061 -19.52 31.63 12.56
N LYS A 1062 -19.52 32.41 13.65
CA LYS A 1062 -20.76 32.97 14.21
C LYS A 1062 -21.34 34.04 13.29
N SER A 1063 -20.46 34.88 12.75
CA SER A 1063 -20.80 35.93 11.79
C SER A 1063 -20.35 35.54 10.37
N LYS A 1064 -21.01 36.10 9.35
CA LYS A 1064 -20.84 35.69 7.95
C LYS A 1064 -20.10 36.74 7.13
N VAL A 1065 -19.30 36.27 6.18
CA VAL A 1065 -18.68 37.10 5.14
C VAL A 1065 -19.30 36.77 3.80
N LYS A 1066 -20.05 37.71 3.23
CA LYS A 1066 -20.71 37.54 1.95
C LYS A 1066 -19.78 37.99 0.83
N PHE A 1067 -19.64 37.19 -0.22
CA PHE A 1067 -19.00 37.66 -1.45
C PHE A 1067 -19.97 38.61 -2.17
N GLU A 1068 -19.49 39.77 -2.60
CA GLU A 1068 -20.31 40.73 -3.34
C GLU A 1068 -20.10 40.56 -4.84
N ASN A 1069 -18.87 40.80 -5.30
CA ASN A 1069 -18.51 40.78 -6.71
C ASN A 1069 -17.00 40.68 -6.89
N PHE A 1070 -16.59 40.36 -8.12
CA PHE A 1070 -15.21 40.61 -8.54
C PHE A 1070 -15.06 42.11 -8.79
N LEU A 1071 -14.05 42.71 -8.18
CA LEU A 1071 -13.57 44.06 -8.51
C LEU A 1071 -12.69 44.02 -9.76
N GLN A 1072 -12.01 42.89 -9.95
CA GLN A 1072 -11.27 42.56 -11.15
C GLN A 1072 -11.49 41.09 -11.44
N GLU A 1073 -12.06 40.81 -12.61
CA GLU A 1073 -12.30 39.45 -13.06
C GLU A 1073 -10.99 38.65 -13.15
N PRO A 1074 -11.04 37.32 -12.98
CA PRO A 1074 -9.86 36.48 -13.05
C PRO A 1074 -9.15 36.57 -14.41
N THR A 1075 -7.92 37.06 -14.38
CA THR A 1075 -7.07 37.24 -15.57
C THR A 1075 -5.75 36.51 -15.38
N SER A 1076 -5.34 35.72 -16.37
CA SER A 1076 -4.10 34.97 -16.30
C SER A 1076 -3.28 35.10 -17.58
N ASN A 1077 -1.97 34.94 -17.44
CA ASN A 1077 -1.03 34.86 -18.53
C ASN A 1077 0.00 33.76 -18.28
N LYS A 1078 1.05 33.71 -19.11
CA LYS A 1078 2.12 32.71 -19.01
C LYS A 1078 2.94 32.76 -17.70
N LYS A 1079 2.79 33.77 -16.86
CA LYS A 1079 3.60 33.93 -15.63
C LYS A 1079 2.78 34.28 -14.40
N ASN A 1080 1.61 34.90 -14.56
CA ASN A 1080 0.80 35.43 -13.47
C ASN A 1080 -0.69 35.05 -13.62
N ALA A 1081 -1.39 34.95 -12.50
CA ALA A 1081 -2.85 34.86 -12.39
C ALA A 1081 -3.34 35.82 -11.32
N LEU A 1082 -4.29 36.69 -11.66
CA LEU A 1082 -4.73 37.76 -10.78
C LEU A 1082 -6.25 37.92 -10.80
N PHE A 1083 -6.83 38.14 -9.63
CA PHE A 1083 -8.22 38.53 -9.47
C PHE A 1083 -8.39 39.41 -8.22
N SER A 1084 -9.43 40.24 -8.21
CA SER A 1084 -9.80 41.04 -7.05
C SER A 1084 -11.27 40.86 -6.71
N VAL A 1085 -11.58 40.81 -5.42
CA VAL A 1085 -12.92 40.52 -4.89
C VAL A 1085 -13.32 41.58 -3.88
N ARG A 1086 -14.62 41.81 -3.79
CA ARG A 1086 -15.24 42.54 -2.68
C ARG A 1086 -16.03 41.57 -1.81
N ASN A 1087 -15.77 41.62 -0.52
CA ASN A 1087 -16.41 40.81 0.51
C ASN A 1087 -17.05 41.74 1.56
N ARG A 1088 -18.24 41.40 2.03
CA ARG A 1088 -18.99 42.15 3.05
C ARG A 1088 -19.04 41.34 4.35
N TYR A 1089 -18.53 41.92 5.42
CA TYR A 1089 -18.61 41.36 6.77
C TYR A 1089 -19.94 41.79 7.39
N LEU A 1090 -20.78 40.82 7.74
CA LEU A 1090 -22.09 41.04 8.36
C LEU A 1090 -22.03 40.76 9.86
N ASN A 1091 -22.91 41.40 10.63
CA ASN A 1091 -23.09 41.04 12.04
C ASN A 1091 -23.63 39.60 12.22
N GLU A 1092 -23.67 39.09 13.44
CA GLU A 1092 -24.13 37.72 13.76
C GLU A 1092 -25.55 37.42 13.21
N ASP A 1093 -26.46 38.38 13.29
CA ASP A 1093 -27.83 38.27 12.75
C ASP A 1093 -27.92 38.41 11.22
N SER A 1094 -26.81 38.72 10.55
CA SER A 1094 -26.74 38.96 9.10
C SER A 1094 -27.60 40.13 8.60
N THR A 1095 -27.92 41.10 9.47
CA THR A 1095 -28.79 42.26 9.19
C THR A 1095 -28.02 43.53 8.86
N GLU A 1096 -26.81 43.70 9.40
CA GLU A 1096 -26.03 44.93 9.27
C GLU A 1096 -24.63 44.66 8.72
N THR A 1097 -24.08 45.66 8.01
CA THR A 1097 -22.69 45.62 7.54
C THR A 1097 -21.76 46.13 8.64
N VAL A 1098 -20.80 45.30 9.02
CA VAL A 1098 -19.71 45.68 9.92
C VAL A 1098 -18.62 46.40 9.14
N CYS A 1099 -18.11 45.79 8.06
CA CYS A 1099 -17.17 46.42 7.14
C CYS A 1099 -17.17 45.75 5.76
N ILE A 1100 -16.55 46.41 4.80
CA ILE A 1100 -16.23 45.89 3.46
C ILE A 1100 -14.76 45.56 3.39
N GLU A 1101 -14.42 44.45 2.72
CA GLU A 1101 -13.08 44.01 2.39
C GLU A 1101 -12.91 43.96 0.87
N ASP A 1102 -12.01 44.79 0.35
CA ASP A 1102 -11.52 44.68 -1.02
C ASP A 1102 -10.19 43.94 -1.02
N SER A 1103 -10.17 42.73 -1.58
CA SER A 1103 -8.99 41.84 -1.57
C SER A 1103 -8.51 41.52 -2.99
N THR A 1104 -7.21 41.64 -3.23
CA THR A 1104 -6.54 41.22 -4.48
C THR A 1104 -5.65 40.02 -4.21
N TYR A 1105 -5.75 39.01 -5.08
CA TYR A 1105 -4.93 37.80 -5.06
C TYR A 1105 -4.12 37.74 -6.36
N ASN A 1106 -2.79 37.71 -6.25
CA ASN A 1106 -1.86 37.64 -7.38
C ASN A 1106 -0.95 36.41 -7.23
N PHE A 1107 -1.09 35.43 -8.12
CA PHE A 1107 -0.22 34.27 -8.24
C PHE A 1107 0.82 34.54 -9.31
N SER A 1108 2.10 34.30 -9.01
CA SER A 1108 3.19 34.43 -9.97
C SER A 1108 4.17 33.26 -9.86
N LEU A 1109 4.84 32.94 -10.97
CA LEU A 1109 5.87 31.91 -10.96
C LEU A 1109 7.13 32.39 -10.24
N HIS A 1110 7.63 31.59 -9.31
CA HIS A 1110 8.90 31.82 -8.62
C HIS A 1110 9.85 30.65 -8.87
N PRO A 1111 11.18 30.85 -8.97
CA PRO A 1111 12.13 29.75 -9.22
C PRO A 1111 12.08 28.61 -8.18
N LYS A 1112 11.52 28.88 -7.00
CA LYS A 1112 11.39 27.94 -5.88
C LYS A 1112 9.95 27.46 -5.64
N GLY A 1113 8.98 27.84 -6.49
CA GLY A 1113 7.56 27.50 -6.31
C GLY A 1113 6.58 28.46 -6.98
N VAL A 1114 5.44 28.71 -6.33
CA VAL A 1114 4.44 29.72 -6.75
C VAL A 1114 4.32 30.78 -5.66
N LEU A 1115 4.49 32.04 -6.03
CA LEU A 1115 4.34 33.17 -5.12
C LEU A 1115 2.90 33.70 -5.17
N LEU A 1116 2.25 33.75 -4.02
CA LEU A 1116 0.93 34.35 -3.82
C LEU A 1116 1.09 35.67 -3.07
N GLU A 1117 0.60 36.76 -3.64
CA GLU A 1117 0.48 38.06 -2.97
C GLU A 1117 -0.99 38.34 -2.68
N ILE A 1118 -1.27 38.74 -1.43
CA ILE A 1118 -2.61 39.06 -0.96
C ILE A 1118 -2.58 40.51 -0.47
N SER A 1119 -3.48 41.34 -0.97
CA SER A 1119 -3.67 42.72 -0.51
C SER A 1119 -5.13 42.93 -0.16
N ALA A 1120 -5.45 43.10 1.13
CA ALA A 1120 -6.79 43.32 1.63
C ALA A 1120 -6.96 44.75 2.18
N THR A 1121 -8.07 45.40 1.86
CA THR A 1121 -8.41 46.75 2.35
C THR A 1121 -9.76 46.74 3.02
N TYR A 1122 -9.82 47.09 4.29
CA TYR A 1122 -11.03 47.13 5.11
C TYR A 1122 -11.52 48.56 5.29
N PHE A 1123 -12.82 48.80 5.09
CA PHE A 1123 -13.42 50.12 5.27
C PHE A 1123 -14.93 50.03 5.52
N ASN A 1124 -15.51 51.11 6.04
CA ASN A 1124 -16.94 51.30 6.15
C ASN A 1124 -17.24 52.80 6.00
N ASP A 1125 -18.02 53.16 4.98
CA ASP A 1125 -18.31 54.56 4.65
C ASP A 1125 -19.51 55.12 5.44
N GLU A 1126 -20.23 54.26 6.18
CA GLU A 1126 -21.46 54.62 6.90
C GLU A 1126 -21.20 54.84 8.40
N ARG A 1127 -20.33 54.02 9.01
CA ARG A 1127 -19.99 54.05 10.44
C ARG A 1127 -18.53 53.69 10.71
N GLU A 1128 -18.04 54.02 11.89
CA GLU A 1128 -16.77 53.48 12.39
C GLU A 1128 -16.95 52.02 12.88
N PHE A 1129 -15.84 51.27 12.88
CA PHE A 1129 -15.77 49.89 13.36
C PHE A 1129 -14.36 49.62 13.89
N ALA A 1130 -14.18 48.56 14.68
CA ALA A 1130 -12.88 48.26 15.25
C ALA A 1130 -12.48 46.79 15.13
N PHE A 1131 -11.20 46.55 14.89
CA PHE A 1131 -10.59 45.22 15.02
C PHE A 1131 -10.14 44.97 16.45
N GLY A 1132 -10.41 43.76 16.92
CA GLY A 1132 -9.99 43.26 18.23
C GLY A 1132 -8.83 42.29 18.09
N ASP A 1133 -7.92 42.31 19.06
CA ASP A 1133 -6.91 41.26 19.14
C ASP A 1133 -7.53 39.99 19.73
N GLN A 1134 -7.66 38.99 18.87
CA GLN A 1134 -7.67 37.59 19.26
C GLN A 1134 -6.47 36.94 18.58
N GLU A 1135 -5.86 35.95 19.22
CA GLU A 1135 -4.65 35.31 18.69
C GLU A 1135 -4.83 34.75 17.26
N GLU A 1136 -6.07 34.59 16.83
CA GLU A 1136 -6.46 34.11 15.51
C GLU A 1136 -6.82 35.21 14.49
N SER A 1137 -6.52 36.49 14.76
CA SER A 1137 -6.76 37.62 13.85
C SER A 1137 -5.61 37.83 12.84
N GLY A 1138 -5.88 38.04 11.55
CA GLY A 1138 -4.88 38.25 10.48
C GLY A 1138 -4.90 37.18 9.38
N LEU A 1139 -3.77 36.99 8.66
CA LEU A 1139 -3.68 35.94 7.62
C LEU A 1139 -3.36 34.59 8.26
N ALA A 1140 -4.29 33.64 8.16
CA ALA A 1140 -4.18 32.31 8.73
C ALA A 1140 -3.93 31.24 7.66
N LEU A 1141 -3.17 30.21 8.02
CA LEU A 1141 -2.98 29.00 7.22
C LEU A 1141 -3.10 27.71 8.05
N ARG A 1142 -3.54 26.63 7.40
CA ARG A 1142 -3.66 25.30 7.99
C ARG A 1142 -2.91 24.25 7.17
N MET A 1143 -1.77 23.79 7.67
CA MET A 1143 -0.92 22.79 7.00
C MET A 1143 -1.58 21.41 6.92
N ALA A 1144 -1.28 20.66 5.86
CA ALA A 1144 -1.63 19.25 5.72
C ALA A 1144 -0.95 18.44 6.82
N LYS A 1145 -1.68 17.47 7.43
CA LYS A 1145 -1.22 16.72 8.61
C LYS A 1145 0.19 16.13 8.45
N SER A 1146 0.50 15.60 7.27
CA SER A 1146 1.81 15.01 6.92
C SER A 1146 2.98 16.01 6.91
N LEU A 1147 2.70 17.32 6.80
CA LEU A 1147 3.70 18.40 6.77
C LEU A 1147 3.80 19.18 8.09
N THR A 1148 2.97 18.85 9.09
CA THR A 1148 2.96 19.51 10.41
C THR A 1148 4.13 19.08 11.29
N VAL A 1149 4.47 19.89 12.31
CA VAL A 1149 5.49 19.55 13.31
C VAL A 1149 5.03 18.37 14.18
N GLU A 1150 3.76 18.37 14.58
CA GLU A 1150 3.21 17.39 15.55
C GLU A 1150 2.97 16.01 14.93
N PHE A 1151 2.48 15.95 13.68
CA PHE A 1151 2.06 14.70 13.05
C PHE A 1151 2.91 14.29 11.84
N GLY A 1152 3.83 15.15 11.41
CA GLY A 1152 4.61 14.98 10.18
C GLY A 1152 6.10 15.20 10.39
N LYS A 1153 6.84 15.32 9.30
CA LYS A 1153 8.26 15.75 9.31
C LYS A 1153 8.35 17.28 9.14
N GLY A 1154 7.51 18.00 9.86
CA GLY A 1154 7.36 19.45 9.76
C GLY A 1154 8.37 20.24 10.59
N ARG A 1155 8.52 21.51 10.24
CA ARG A 1155 9.28 22.53 10.97
C ARG A 1155 8.58 23.87 10.82
N ILE A 1156 8.54 24.64 11.91
CA ILE A 1156 8.26 26.08 11.86
C ILE A 1156 9.59 26.81 12.13
N LEU A 1157 9.97 27.75 11.28
CA LEU A 1157 11.20 28.54 11.43
C LEU A 1157 10.90 30.01 11.11
N ASN A 1158 11.24 30.94 12.01
CA ASN A 1158 11.12 32.37 11.76
C ASN A 1158 12.49 33.06 11.50
N ASN A 1159 12.45 34.36 11.24
CA ASN A 1159 13.62 35.18 10.96
C ASN A 1159 14.63 35.33 12.09
N THR A 1160 14.23 35.09 13.34
CA THR A 1160 15.12 35.12 14.52
C THR A 1160 15.78 33.77 14.79
N GLY A 1161 15.44 32.73 14.02
CA GLY A 1161 15.95 31.37 14.21
C GLY A 1161 15.17 30.57 15.24
N ASP A 1162 14.05 31.09 15.76
CA ASP A 1162 13.17 30.33 16.64
C ASP A 1162 12.53 29.17 15.89
N LEU A 1163 12.36 28.04 16.60
CA LEU A 1163 11.86 26.80 16.03
C LEU A 1163 10.56 26.34 16.69
N ASN A 1164 9.64 25.87 15.84
CA ASN A 1164 8.37 25.22 16.20
C ASN A 1164 7.45 26.11 17.06
N GLY A 1165 6.28 25.59 17.44
CA GLY A 1165 5.24 26.34 18.14
C GLY A 1165 5.74 26.96 19.44
N LYS A 1166 6.49 26.20 20.26
CA LYS A 1166 7.08 26.70 21.52
C LYS A 1166 8.02 27.90 21.30
N GLY A 1167 8.80 27.89 20.21
CA GLY A 1167 9.77 28.94 19.92
C GLY A 1167 9.16 30.16 19.22
N THR A 1168 8.10 29.97 18.44
CA THR A 1168 7.56 31.02 17.54
C THR A 1168 6.25 31.62 18.03
N TRP A 1169 5.46 30.91 18.86
CA TRP A 1169 4.15 31.40 19.28
C TRP A 1169 4.25 32.69 20.10
N GLY A 1170 3.40 33.64 19.75
CA GLY A 1170 3.28 34.92 20.41
C GLY A 1170 4.44 35.89 20.16
N LYS A 1171 5.36 35.59 19.22
CA LYS A 1171 6.52 36.42 18.91
C LYS A 1171 6.36 37.19 17.59
N PRO A 1172 6.89 38.43 17.49
CA PRO A 1172 6.95 39.16 16.24
C PRO A 1172 7.85 38.45 15.23
N PHE A 1173 7.55 38.57 13.95
CA PHE A 1173 8.38 38.02 12.88
C PHE A 1173 8.30 38.83 11.60
N LYS A 1174 9.41 38.86 10.85
CA LYS A 1174 9.49 39.43 9.49
C LYS A 1174 9.12 38.40 8.43
N TRP A 1175 9.45 37.14 8.66
CA TRP A 1175 9.03 36.00 7.86
C TRP A 1175 8.98 34.73 8.72
N ILE A 1176 8.13 33.79 8.31
CA ILE A 1176 8.00 32.49 8.98
C ILE A 1176 7.70 31.39 7.95
N ASP A 1177 8.49 30.32 8.00
CA ASP A 1177 8.39 29.12 7.15
C ASP A 1177 7.70 28.00 7.94
N TYR A 1178 6.58 27.48 7.43
CA TYR A 1178 6.00 26.23 7.91
C TYR A 1178 6.07 25.19 6.77
N SER A 1179 7.03 24.26 6.90
CA SER A 1179 7.32 23.27 5.85
C SER A 1179 7.63 21.88 6.40
N GLY A 1180 7.29 20.85 5.61
CA GLY A 1180 7.58 19.45 5.89
C GLY A 1180 8.42 18.78 4.80
N ILE A 1181 8.78 17.52 5.02
CA ILE A 1181 9.52 16.70 4.05
C ILE A 1181 8.62 15.63 3.43
N HIS A 1182 8.57 15.58 2.10
CA HIS A 1182 7.88 14.56 1.30
C HIS A 1182 8.77 14.21 0.09
N ASP A 1183 9.07 12.92 -0.13
CA ASP A 1183 9.92 12.41 -1.22
C ASP A 1183 11.27 13.17 -1.38
N GLU A 1184 12.01 13.35 -0.28
CA GLU A 1184 13.26 14.12 -0.21
C GLU A 1184 13.16 15.58 -0.68
N LYS A 1185 11.94 16.13 -0.76
CA LYS A 1185 11.70 17.54 -1.01
C LYS A 1185 11.19 18.24 0.25
N ARG A 1186 11.67 19.45 0.49
CA ARG A 1186 11.12 20.41 1.45
C ARG A 1186 9.96 21.16 0.79
N ILE A 1187 8.77 20.94 1.31
CA ILE A 1187 7.51 21.44 0.76
C ILE A 1187 6.74 22.18 1.86
N GLY A 1188 6.23 23.38 1.57
CA GLY A 1188 5.57 24.19 2.58
C GLY A 1188 5.15 25.57 2.13
N LEU A 1189 4.85 26.41 3.13
CA LEU A 1189 4.43 27.80 2.97
C LEU A 1189 5.40 28.71 3.72
N LEU A 1190 6.07 29.60 2.98
CA LEU A 1190 6.85 30.71 3.55
C LEU A 1190 6.01 31.98 3.53
N LEU A 1191 5.65 32.49 4.71
CA LEU A 1191 4.79 33.64 4.92
C LEU A 1191 5.60 34.90 5.28
N ILE A 1192 5.36 35.99 4.57
CA ILE A 1192 6.07 37.27 4.69
C ILE A 1192 5.04 38.41 4.73
N PRO A 1193 4.74 38.98 5.91
CA PRO A 1193 3.95 40.20 6.04
C PRO A 1193 4.68 41.39 5.42
N SER A 1194 3.95 42.29 4.77
CA SER A 1194 4.52 43.52 4.20
C SER A 1194 4.97 44.48 5.30
N ASN A 1195 6.12 45.13 5.11
CA ASN A 1195 6.58 46.23 5.95
C ASN A 1195 5.69 47.50 5.84
N LYS A 1196 4.78 47.54 4.84
CA LYS A 1196 3.77 48.60 4.69
C LYS A 1196 2.53 48.39 5.55
N ASN A 1197 2.40 47.24 6.21
CA ASN A 1197 1.33 47.02 7.17
C ASN A 1197 1.53 47.99 8.35
N LYS A 1198 0.43 48.57 8.86
CA LYS A 1198 0.45 49.59 9.92
C LYS A 1198 1.16 49.09 11.20
N MET A 1199 1.24 47.78 11.39
CA MET A 1199 1.78 47.12 12.58
C MET A 1199 2.56 45.86 12.18
N GLU A 1200 3.62 45.56 12.94
CA GLU A 1200 4.39 44.33 12.77
C GLU A 1200 3.58 43.11 13.22
N SER A 1201 3.61 42.04 12.43
CA SER A 1201 2.87 40.82 12.75
C SER A 1201 3.58 39.94 13.75
N TRP A 1202 2.80 39.29 14.63
CA TRP A 1202 3.27 38.23 15.51
C TRP A 1202 2.57 36.90 15.22
N ALA A 1203 3.23 35.80 15.54
CA ALA A 1203 2.78 34.46 15.12
C ALA A 1203 1.87 33.82 16.16
N HIS A 1204 0.65 33.44 15.79
CA HIS A 1204 -0.06 32.37 16.48
C HIS A 1204 0.25 31.06 15.75
N SER A 1205 1.29 30.36 16.20
CA SER A 1205 1.75 29.11 15.62
C SER A 1205 1.46 27.91 16.53
N ARG A 1206 1.09 26.78 15.91
CA ARG A 1206 0.78 25.52 16.59
C ARG A 1206 1.38 24.34 15.84
N ASP A 1207 1.96 23.41 16.58
CA ASP A 1207 2.66 22.26 16.01
C ASP A 1207 1.72 21.31 15.23
N TYR A 1208 0.41 21.31 15.53
CA TYR A 1208 -0.62 20.59 14.75
C TYR A 1208 -1.04 21.27 13.42
N GLY A 1209 -0.42 22.38 13.04
CA GLY A 1209 -0.55 22.91 11.68
C GLY A 1209 -1.24 24.27 11.52
N VAL A 1210 -1.57 24.99 12.60
CA VAL A 1210 -2.10 26.36 12.51
C VAL A 1210 -0.95 27.35 12.54
N LEU A 1211 -1.01 28.37 11.68
CA LEU A 1211 -0.16 29.55 11.74
C LEU A 1211 -0.99 30.78 11.34
N VAL A 1212 -0.97 31.82 12.17
CA VAL A 1212 -1.62 33.12 11.87
C VAL A 1212 -0.58 34.23 11.99
N ALA A 1213 -0.52 35.11 10.99
CA ALA A 1213 0.21 36.37 11.04
C ALA A 1213 -0.71 37.46 11.58
N ASN A 1214 -0.64 37.75 12.88
CA ASN A 1214 -1.53 38.69 13.54
C ASN A 1214 -0.91 40.10 13.59
N PRO A 1215 -1.50 41.11 12.92
CA PRO A 1215 -0.99 42.47 12.89
C PRO A 1215 -1.54 43.36 14.03
N PHE A 1216 -2.30 42.83 14.99
CA PHE A 1216 -2.92 43.65 16.05
C PHE A 1216 -2.14 43.56 17.37
N PRO A 1217 -2.28 44.55 18.27
CA PRO A 1217 -1.55 44.56 19.54
C PRO A 1217 -1.93 43.38 20.43
N LYS A 1218 -0.93 42.59 20.84
CA LYS A 1218 -1.10 41.38 21.64
C LYS A 1218 -1.70 41.67 23.03
N GLN A 1219 -2.74 40.93 23.41
CA GLN A 1219 -3.47 41.09 24.66
C GLN A 1219 -3.28 39.90 25.64
N PRO A 1220 -3.51 40.08 26.97
CA PRO A 1220 -3.51 39.00 27.94
C PRO A 1220 -4.59 37.94 27.67
N GLN A 1221 -4.22 36.67 27.83
CA GLN A 1221 -5.01 35.49 27.44
C GLN A 1221 -6.34 35.31 28.20
N GLU A 1222 -6.56 36.05 29.28
CA GLU A 1222 -7.63 35.81 30.27
C GLU A 1222 -8.97 36.51 29.96
N ARG A 1223 -9.08 37.28 28.86
CA ARG A 1223 -10.28 38.08 28.57
C ARG A 1223 -10.95 37.69 27.24
N ARG A 1224 -12.29 37.66 27.24
CA ARG A 1224 -13.11 37.36 26.05
C ARG A 1224 -13.33 38.55 25.11
N GLU A 1225 -13.28 39.77 25.63
CA GLU A 1225 -13.40 41.01 24.85
C GLU A 1225 -12.07 41.77 24.81
N PRO A 1226 -11.70 42.33 23.64
CA PRO A 1226 -10.43 43.01 23.47
C PRO A 1226 -10.41 44.38 24.18
N TYR A 1227 -9.41 44.61 25.04
CA TYR A 1227 -9.20 45.89 25.72
C TYR A 1227 -8.54 46.95 24.82
N VAL A 1228 -7.68 46.51 23.89
CA VAL A 1228 -7.12 47.36 22.83
C VAL A 1228 -7.85 47.08 21.53
N LYS A 1229 -8.41 48.12 20.93
CA LYS A 1229 -9.15 48.04 19.67
C LYS A 1229 -8.46 48.91 18.64
N THR A 1230 -8.23 48.36 17.45
CA THR A 1230 -7.77 49.15 16.29
C THR A 1230 -9.00 49.73 15.62
N LEU A 1231 -9.36 50.96 16.04
CA LEU A 1231 -10.48 51.72 15.49
C LEU A 1231 -10.16 52.18 14.07
N ILE A 1232 -11.11 51.94 13.16
CA ILE A 1232 -11.14 52.45 11.80
C ILE A 1232 -12.28 53.45 11.71
N LYS A 1233 -11.94 54.73 11.51
CA LYS A 1233 -12.95 55.79 11.43
C LYS A 1233 -13.82 55.60 10.19
N LYS A 1234 -15.02 56.18 10.21
CA LYS A 1234 -15.90 56.26 9.04
C LYS A 1234 -15.13 56.79 7.82
N GLY A 1235 -15.13 56.03 6.73
CA GLY A 1235 -14.40 56.32 5.49
C GLY A 1235 -12.89 56.09 5.51
N GLU A 1236 -12.30 55.73 6.66
CA GLU A 1236 -10.89 55.34 6.76
C GLU A 1236 -10.68 53.93 6.19
N LYS A 1237 -9.53 53.72 5.53
CA LYS A 1237 -9.18 52.43 4.91
C LYS A 1237 -7.99 51.79 5.62
N LEU A 1238 -8.18 50.57 6.15
CA LEU A 1238 -7.09 49.76 6.70
C LEU A 1238 -6.58 48.79 5.64
N LYS A 1239 -5.33 48.97 5.19
CA LYS A 1239 -4.71 48.08 4.21
C LYS A 1239 -3.75 47.09 4.88
N MET A 1240 -3.84 45.83 4.49
CA MET A 1240 -2.95 44.74 4.88
C MET A 1240 -2.44 43.99 3.66
N GLN A 1241 -1.16 43.68 3.64
CA GLN A 1241 -0.49 43.00 2.54
C GLN A 1241 0.38 41.86 3.05
N TYR A 1242 0.33 40.73 2.35
CA TYR A 1242 1.06 39.51 2.67
C TYR A 1242 1.59 38.85 1.39
N ARG A 1243 2.75 38.20 1.49
CA ARG A 1243 3.31 37.31 0.47
C ARG A 1243 3.43 35.90 1.04
N VAL A 1244 3.00 34.90 0.27
CA VAL A 1244 3.08 33.47 0.63
C VAL A 1244 3.75 32.73 -0.53
N LEU A 1245 4.93 32.17 -0.29
CA LEU A 1245 5.58 31.29 -1.27
C LEU A 1245 5.18 29.84 -1.00
N ILE A 1246 4.44 29.26 -1.96
CA ILE A 1246 4.10 27.84 -2.04
C ILE A 1246 5.29 27.11 -2.66
N HIS A 1247 6.14 26.51 -1.83
CA HIS A 1247 7.44 26.00 -2.28
C HIS A 1247 7.53 24.47 -2.31
N GLU A 1248 8.31 23.96 -3.27
CA GLU A 1248 8.67 22.54 -3.38
C GLU A 1248 10.11 22.46 -3.91
N ASN A 1249 11.05 22.03 -3.07
CA ASN A 1249 12.48 22.07 -3.39
C ASN A 1249 13.19 20.84 -2.85
N GLN A 1250 14.28 20.40 -3.48
CA GLN A 1250 15.11 19.33 -2.93
C GLN A 1250 15.58 19.68 -1.50
N LYS A 1251 15.59 18.69 -0.62
CA LYS A 1251 16.05 18.85 0.76
C LYS A 1251 17.49 19.39 0.78
N GLY A 1252 17.69 20.50 1.49
CA GLY A 1252 18.96 21.24 1.50
C GLY A 1252 19.09 22.37 0.47
N GLN A 1253 18.20 22.46 -0.52
CA GLN A 1253 18.23 23.51 -1.56
C GLN A 1253 17.21 24.65 -1.35
N PHE A 1254 16.57 24.69 -0.18
CA PHE A 1254 15.62 25.73 0.22
C PHE A 1254 16.15 26.49 1.44
N ASP A 1255 16.50 27.75 1.20
CA ASP A 1255 16.93 28.70 2.22
C ASP A 1255 15.83 29.77 2.39
N PRO A 1256 14.97 29.66 3.40
CA PRO A 1256 13.86 30.60 3.59
C PRO A 1256 14.33 32.01 3.90
N LYS A 1257 15.50 32.17 4.57
CA LYS A 1257 16.03 33.50 4.90
C LYS A 1257 16.44 34.24 3.64
N ARG A 1258 17.27 33.62 2.80
CA ARG A 1258 17.72 34.23 1.54
C ARG A 1258 16.57 34.59 0.61
N ILE A 1259 15.55 33.74 0.54
CA ILE A 1259 14.36 33.98 -0.29
C ILE A 1259 13.52 35.12 0.29
N ALA A 1260 13.28 35.11 1.60
CA ALA A 1260 12.50 36.16 2.25
C ALA A 1260 13.19 37.52 2.19
N ASP A 1261 14.50 37.58 2.42
CA ASP A 1261 15.28 38.83 2.30
C ASP A 1261 15.20 39.38 0.86
N HIS A 1262 15.26 38.52 -0.15
CA HIS A 1262 15.07 38.94 -1.55
C HIS A 1262 13.67 39.50 -1.81
N LEU A 1263 12.64 38.82 -1.32
CA LEU A 1263 11.26 39.26 -1.48
C LEU A 1263 10.94 40.52 -0.66
N LEU A 1264 11.55 40.72 0.51
CA LEU A 1264 11.38 41.94 1.31
C LEU A 1264 12.06 43.17 0.69
N ASN A 1265 13.09 42.96 -0.13
CA ASN A 1265 13.78 44.01 -0.87
C ASN A 1265 13.13 44.36 -2.24
N GLN A 1266 12.07 43.65 -2.63
CA GLN A 1266 11.21 43.92 -3.80
C GLN A 1266 9.90 44.60 -3.37
#